data_AF-A0A4Y4DW01-F1
#
_entry.id   AF-A0A4Y4DW01-F1
#
_cell.length_a   1.000
_cell.length_b   1.000
_cell.length_c   1.000
_cell.angle_alpha   90.00
_cell.angle_beta   90.00
_cell.angle_gamma   90.00
#
_symmetry.space_group_name_H-M   'P 1'
#
loop_
_entity.id
_entity.type
_entity.pdbx_description
1 polymer ?
#
loop_
_entity_poly.entity_id
_entity_poly.type
_entity_poly.pdbx_seq_one_letter_code
_entity_poly.pdbx_strand_id
1 'polypeptide(L)'
;MIVCDEAHRTTGISQPGADDSAFVRVHDNNYLAAAKRLYMTATPRIYVEDSKNKAVKDGVTVYSMDDETIYGPEFHHLGFGQAVEMGHLADYKVLILAVDEESVATSFQDLIANDEELNLDDVARVVGCWNGLSKRGVNGERLSITDNSPMNRAVAFARNIKESKAIAEQFEKVGRELLVNSSEGASKLKLEAEHVDGTFNVLARSERLEWLQADAGADVCRILTNAKCLSEGVDVPSLDAVLFLNPRNSQVDVVQSVGRVMRKSATTNKEYGYIILPIAVPASQDPATALNDNKKYKVVWDVLQALRAHDDRFEAMINKIDLDKKTNKTIDVIGVGGDGPTDGGNGTENPGTEALFTMANASVWENAIFARMVKKVGDRRYWEDWAKDVKDIADRQVTRIKTILNGDDPRPAEEFAVFLDGLRGNLNDGITQDDAVDMLVQHLITKPVFDALFKDYDFTGHNPVSKVMDSMLSLLDAYNLDSETSNLEEFYRSVRVRAEGITSAAGKQKIITELYERFFKLAFPRVAESLGIVYTPMEVVDFILRAVNDALKEHFGVSITDEGVHVLDPFTGTGTFIVRLLQSGLIKPEDLLRKYTQELHANELLLMAYYIAAINIEATFHALQQDTANATGEDPAGVGYESFDGIVLTDTFQMTEDGDVLDTRVFTGNSDRVVEQNALDIRVIIGNPPYSVGQSSGNDNNANLKYPTLDESIRTTYDAESSAKLTTSLYDSYIRAIRWASNRVLSSPNGGVICFVSNGGYIDGNAADGLRKTLAKEFHDIYVYNLRGNQRTAGEQSRKEGGKIFDSGSRNTVAILLLIKRSGAVTESVLHYKDIGDYLDRKQKLDTVNHADLASLDWEIIAPNAEGDWINQRDPNYESYPPIAEKGNPKAVFAMQSGGLKTNRDAWVYSSSTTVLGSNIAKLAEEYNGELARTDGTIKTIAQLRASVTMDPTRINWDGNLEGRFLKRQKLEVKNGSIRHGQYRPFQVQNVYFERSLNNSIYRLREMFPKIDSENHGYYLVGPGNDKGFSVLATSRIPDLSFWGSGQGQYFARYSYTESTAGTLFDAPEQRDNITDWALTEYQQTYGDQVSKDDIFFYVYGLLHSPEYRERYAADLKKQLPRIPQVKGKDAFDAIVTAGRALSELHVGYEDLEPYPLVETVLPGAPDDPYERYLVVKMKYAGKAGSWDKSRIVYNKFIDIEGIPTEAQEYMLGSRSGVDWILERYQVKTDKASGIVNDPNYWSKEHEQPRYIIDLIGRVVALSLETNRIVASLPALDL
;
A
#
# COMPACT_ATOMS: atom_id res chain seq x y z
N MET A 1 -0.35 7.68 -55.31
CA MET A 1 -0.89 7.62 -53.94
C MET A 1 -1.60 6.29 -53.83
N ILE A 2 -1.31 5.50 -52.81
CA ILE A 2 -1.99 4.25 -52.50
C ILE A 2 -2.91 4.51 -51.32
N VAL A 3 -4.13 4.02 -51.39
CA VAL A 3 -5.09 4.08 -50.29
C VAL A 3 -5.28 2.65 -49.79
N CYS A 4 -4.92 2.43 -48.53
CA CYS A 4 -5.09 1.17 -47.84
C CYS A 4 -6.37 1.27 -47.01
N ASP A 5 -7.49 0.88 -47.60
CA ASP A 5 -8.76 0.75 -46.89
C ASP A 5 -8.74 -0.51 -46.00
N GLU A 6 -9.46 -0.45 -44.89
CA GLU A 6 -9.40 -1.45 -43.81
C GLU A 6 -7.95 -1.78 -43.39
N ALA A 7 -7.15 -0.74 -43.16
CA ALA A 7 -5.72 -0.82 -42.89
C ALA A 7 -5.34 -1.70 -41.69
N HIS A 8 -6.26 -1.96 -40.75
CA HIS A 8 -6.01 -2.91 -39.66
C HIS A 8 -5.68 -4.33 -40.15
N ARG A 9 -6.06 -4.69 -41.39
CA ARG A 9 -5.72 -5.97 -42.03
C ARG A 9 -4.28 -6.04 -42.52
N THR A 10 -3.61 -4.91 -42.70
CA THR A 10 -2.21 -4.86 -43.13
C THR A 10 -1.24 -5.15 -41.98
N THR A 11 -1.77 -5.29 -40.76
CA THR A 11 -1.04 -5.76 -39.58
C THR A 11 -0.79 -7.27 -39.62
N GLY A 12 0.23 -7.74 -38.92
CA GLY A 12 0.57 -9.16 -38.91
C GLY A 12 1.99 -9.45 -38.50
N ILE A 13 2.37 -10.72 -38.63
CA ILE A 13 3.68 -11.25 -38.25
C ILE A 13 4.33 -11.85 -39.50
N SER A 14 5.52 -11.37 -39.87
CA SER A 14 6.32 -11.87 -40.99
C SER A 14 7.54 -12.64 -40.49
N GLN A 15 7.65 -13.92 -40.89
CA GLN A 15 8.78 -14.79 -40.53
C GLN A 15 9.88 -14.76 -41.60
N PRO A 16 11.17 -14.81 -41.21
CA PRO A 16 12.27 -14.84 -42.17
C PRO A 16 12.18 -16.05 -43.12
N GLY A 17 12.05 -15.79 -44.43
CA GLY A 17 12.03 -16.82 -45.47
C GLY A 17 10.65 -17.41 -45.80
N ALA A 18 9.57 -16.96 -45.15
CA ALA A 18 8.20 -17.26 -45.55
C ALA A 18 7.68 -16.18 -46.52
N ASP A 19 6.85 -16.57 -47.49
CA ASP A 19 6.18 -15.60 -48.36
C ASP A 19 5.20 -14.74 -47.54
N ASP A 20 5.43 -13.42 -47.51
CA ASP A 20 4.54 -12.49 -46.82
C ASP A 20 3.12 -12.57 -47.33
N SER A 21 2.13 -12.42 -46.44
CA SER A 21 0.73 -12.31 -46.87
C SER A 21 0.53 -11.07 -47.76
N ALA A 22 -0.38 -11.15 -48.72
CA ALA A 22 -0.67 -10.03 -49.62
C ALA A 22 -1.06 -8.73 -48.89
N PHE A 23 -1.61 -8.83 -47.66
CA PHE A 23 -1.98 -7.68 -46.83
C PHE A 23 -0.78 -6.95 -46.23
N VAL A 24 0.31 -7.65 -45.92
CA VAL A 24 1.53 -7.06 -45.33
C VAL A 24 2.45 -6.48 -46.41
N ARG A 25 2.48 -7.09 -47.60
CA ARG A 25 3.31 -6.64 -48.73
C ARG A 25 2.99 -5.22 -49.21
N VAL A 26 1.84 -4.66 -48.83
CA VAL A 26 1.47 -3.28 -49.18
C VAL A 26 2.46 -2.25 -48.63
N HIS A 27 3.15 -2.56 -47.52
CA HIS A 27 4.15 -1.70 -46.90
C HIS A 27 5.47 -1.65 -47.68
N ASP A 28 5.75 -2.65 -48.51
CA ASP A 28 7.00 -2.76 -49.27
C ASP A 28 6.93 -1.96 -50.58
N ASN A 29 7.79 -0.95 -50.71
CA ASN A 29 7.94 -0.15 -51.92
C ASN A 29 8.55 -0.92 -53.10
N ASN A 30 9.32 -1.98 -52.84
CA ASN A 30 9.88 -2.82 -53.90
C ASN A 30 8.81 -3.71 -54.52
N TYR A 31 7.83 -4.14 -53.73
CA TYR A 31 6.67 -4.88 -54.19
C TYR A 31 5.63 -3.98 -54.85
N LEU A 32 5.28 -2.87 -54.21
CA LEU A 32 4.26 -1.93 -54.69
C LEU A 32 4.77 -0.49 -54.59
N ALA A 33 5.32 0.02 -55.70
CA ALA A 33 5.91 1.36 -55.74
C ALA A 33 4.86 2.46 -55.45
N ALA A 34 5.10 3.29 -54.43
CA ALA A 34 4.20 4.36 -54.02
C ALA A 34 4.95 5.62 -53.61
N ALA A 35 4.53 6.79 -54.11
CA ALA A 35 5.03 8.07 -53.63
C ALA A 35 4.45 8.48 -52.26
N LYS A 36 3.22 8.03 -51.96
CA LYS A 36 2.50 8.25 -50.69
C LYS A 36 1.54 7.09 -50.45
N ARG A 37 1.37 6.68 -49.19
CA ARG A 37 0.36 5.73 -48.72
C ARG A 37 -0.56 6.44 -47.72
N LEU A 38 -1.85 6.22 -47.84
CA LEU A 38 -2.88 6.67 -46.89
C LEU A 38 -3.53 5.44 -46.30
N TYR A 39 -3.43 5.25 -45.00
CA TYR A 39 -4.06 4.14 -44.29
C TYR A 39 -5.35 4.62 -43.65
N MET A 40 -6.44 3.91 -43.91
CA MET A 40 -7.78 4.25 -43.42
C MET A 40 -8.36 3.07 -42.68
N THR A 41 -8.84 3.29 -41.47
CA THR A 41 -9.59 2.26 -40.73
C THR A 41 -10.43 2.89 -39.62
N ALA A 42 -11.50 2.21 -39.24
CA ALA A 42 -12.28 2.53 -38.03
C ALA A 42 -11.77 1.79 -36.79
N THR A 43 -10.94 0.75 -36.95
CA THR A 43 -10.53 -0.16 -35.87
C THR A 43 -9.03 -0.44 -35.92
N PRO A 44 -8.17 0.49 -35.47
CA PRO A 44 -6.72 0.29 -35.52
C PRO A 44 -6.32 -0.92 -34.68
N ARG A 45 -5.36 -1.71 -35.19
CA ARG A 45 -4.88 -2.92 -34.52
C ARG A 45 -3.46 -2.73 -34.00
N ILE A 46 -3.33 -2.70 -32.67
CA ILE A 46 -2.09 -2.44 -31.95
C ILE A 46 -1.66 -3.70 -31.18
N TYR A 47 -0.38 -4.06 -31.26
CA TYR A 47 0.20 -5.19 -30.50
C TYR A 47 0.88 -4.69 -29.21
N VAL A 48 0.71 -5.43 -28.11
CA VAL A 48 1.35 -5.09 -26.82
C VAL A 48 2.87 -5.26 -26.85
N GLU A 49 3.57 -4.46 -26.06
CA GLU A 49 5.04 -4.38 -26.01
C GLU A 49 5.71 -5.74 -25.75
N ASP A 50 5.15 -6.57 -24.87
CA ASP A 50 5.65 -7.93 -24.60
C ASP A 50 5.57 -8.85 -25.82
N SER A 51 4.54 -8.69 -26.66
CA SER A 51 4.38 -9.46 -27.90
C SER A 51 5.35 -8.98 -28.98
N LYS A 52 5.60 -7.67 -29.07
CA LYS A 52 6.63 -7.08 -29.93
C LYS A 52 8.03 -7.56 -29.52
N ASN A 53 8.35 -7.51 -28.22
CA ASN A 53 9.64 -7.96 -27.67
C ASN A 53 9.90 -9.45 -27.87
N LYS A 54 8.86 -10.29 -27.76
CA LYS A 54 8.96 -11.72 -28.04
C LYS A 54 9.21 -12.00 -29.53
N ALA A 55 8.53 -11.29 -30.42
CA ALA A 55 8.75 -11.43 -31.85
C ALA A 55 10.15 -10.97 -32.28
N VAL A 56 10.68 -9.89 -31.69
CA VAL A 56 12.07 -9.44 -31.90
C VAL A 56 13.08 -10.51 -31.45
N LYS A 57 12.84 -11.18 -30.31
CA LYS A 57 13.67 -12.31 -29.85
C LYS A 57 13.62 -13.52 -30.78
N ASP A 58 12.46 -13.79 -31.38
CA ASP A 58 12.26 -14.91 -32.31
C ASP A 58 12.67 -14.56 -33.76
N GLY A 59 13.18 -13.34 -34.01
CA GLY A 59 13.63 -12.88 -35.33
C GLY A 59 12.49 -12.58 -36.31
N VAL A 60 11.30 -12.23 -35.79
CA VAL A 60 10.06 -12.11 -36.55
C VAL A 60 9.60 -10.64 -36.57
N THR A 61 9.27 -10.10 -37.74
CA THR A 61 8.80 -8.71 -37.88
C THR A 61 7.31 -8.61 -37.59
N VAL A 62 6.92 -7.69 -36.69
CA VAL A 62 5.51 -7.41 -36.35
C VAL A 62 5.11 -6.06 -36.94
N TYR A 63 4.03 -6.06 -37.71
CA TYR A 63 3.42 -4.86 -38.25
C TYR A 63 2.25 -4.44 -37.34
N SER A 64 2.41 -3.30 -36.67
CA SER A 64 1.44 -2.73 -35.72
C SER A 64 1.13 -1.29 -36.11
N MET A 65 -0.12 -0.83 -35.96
CA MET A 65 -0.54 0.47 -36.50
C MET A 65 -0.03 1.69 -35.73
N ASP A 66 0.51 1.48 -34.52
CA ASP A 66 1.21 2.49 -33.73
C ASP A 66 2.67 2.71 -34.18
N ASP A 67 3.15 1.95 -35.16
CA ASP A 67 4.47 2.17 -35.77
C ASP A 67 4.37 3.24 -36.88
N GLU A 68 4.63 4.48 -36.49
CA GLU A 68 4.64 5.62 -37.41
C GLU A 68 5.68 5.48 -38.55
N THR A 69 6.72 4.65 -38.38
CA THR A 69 7.72 4.45 -39.43
C THR A 69 7.15 3.67 -40.63
N ILE A 70 6.08 2.89 -40.40
CA ILE A 70 5.41 2.07 -41.41
C ILE A 70 4.09 2.70 -41.85
N TYR A 71 3.27 3.14 -40.89
CA TYR A 71 1.93 3.67 -41.12
C TYR A 71 1.87 5.19 -41.30
N GLY A 72 2.92 5.90 -40.89
CA GLY A 72 2.91 7.36 -40.79
C GLY A 72 2.12 7.86 -39.57
N PRO A 73 2.20 9.16 -39.26
CA PRO A 73 1.46 9.76 -38.16
C PRO A 73 -0.04 9.84 -38.48
N GLU A 74 -0.87 9.76 -37.43
CA GLU A 74 -2.31 10.02 -37.54
C GLU A 74 -2.55 11.52 -37.78
N PHE A 75 -3.13 11.86 -38.93
CA PHE A 75 -3.40 13.27 -39.29
C PHE A 75 -4.87 13.68 -39.10
N HIS A 76 -5.77 12.72 -38.86
CA HIS A 76 -7.19 12.98 -38.60
C HIS A 76 -7.86 11.81 -37.88
N HIS A 77 -8.54 12.12 -36.77
CA HIS A 77 -9.36 11.20 -35.99
C HIS A 77 -10.82 11.70 -35.93
N LEU A 78 -11.79 10.81 -36.11
CA LEU A 78 -13.20 11.09 -35.84
C LEU A 78 -13.80 9.91 -35.08
N GLY A 79 -13.86 10.01 -33.75
CA GLY A 79 -14.37 8.95 -32.88
C GLY A 79 -15.89 8.76 -32.99
N PHE A 80 -16.40 7.59 -32.58
CA PHE A 80 -17.82 7.27 -32.63
C PHE A 80 -18.69 8.26 -31.83
N GLY A 81 -18.27 8.62 -30.62
CA GLY A 81 -19.00 9.57 -29.79
C GLY A 81 -19.13 10.95 -30.43
N GLN A 82 -18.03 11.47 -30.96
CA GLN A 82 -18.02 12.75 -31.67
C GLN A 82 -18.91 12.72 -32.92
N ALA A 83 -18.93 11.61 -33.67
CA ALA A 83 -19.80 11.46 -34.84
C ALA A 83 -21.31 11.40 -34.48
N VAL A 84 -21.67 10.88 -33.30
CA VAL A 84 -23.05 10.90 -32.79
C VAL A 84 -23.44 12.31 -32.36
N GLU A 85 -22.57 13.02 -31.63
CA GLU A 85 -22.78 14.41 -31.20
C GLU A 85 -22.93 15.39 -32.39
N MET A 86 -22.14 15.18 -33.45
CA MET A 86 -22.26 15.92 -34.70
C MET A 86 -23.50 15.53 -35.52
N GLY A 87 -24.27 14.52 -35.09
CA GLY A 87 -25.46 14.05 -35.77
C GLY A 87 -25.17 13.28 -37.06
N HIS A 88 -23.96 12.77 -37.27
CA HIS A 88 -23.59 11.93 -38.42
C HIS A 88 -24.01 10.46 -38.25
N LEU A 89 -24.04 9.96 -37.01
CA LEU A 89 -24.53 8.62 -36.65
C LEU A 89 -25.74 8.70 -35.72
N ALA A 90 -26.55 7.65 -35.70
CA ALA A 90 -27.52 7.42 -34.63
C ALA A 90 -26.80 6.83 -33.42
N ASP A 91 -27.27 7.15 -32.21
CA ASP A 91 -26.70 6.58 -30.98
C ASP A 91 -27.09 5.09 -30.84
N TYR A 92 -26.49 4.36 -29.92
CA TYR A 92 -26.81 2.93 -29.74
C TYR A 92 -27.32 2.60 -28.33
N LYS A 93 -28.07 1.49 -28.24
CA LYS A 93 -28.50 0.87 -26.99
C LYS A 93 -28.11 -0.60 -26.95
N VAL A 94 -27.51 -1.03 -25.85
CA VAL A 94 -27.18 -2.43 -25.60
C VAL A 94 -28.28 -3.05 -24.75
N LEU A 95 -28.96 -4.06 -25.28
CA LEU A 95 -30.01 -4.80 -24.58
C LEU A 95 -29.46 -6.17 -24.16
N ILE A 96 -29.24 -6.35 -22.86
CA ILE A 96 -28.81 -7.63 -22.28
C ILE A 96 -30.05 -8.34 -21.74
N LEU A 97 -30.45 -9.44 -22.39
CA LEU A 97 -31.71 -10.13 -22.10
C LEU A 97 -31.43 -11.44 -21.39
N ALA A 98 -31.66 -11.50 -20.08
CA ALA A 98 -31.53 -12.71 -19.29
C ALA A 98 -32.84 -13.52 -19.35
N VAL A 99 -32.78 -14.70 -19.96
CA VAL A 99 -33.93 -15.57 -20.21
C VAL A 99 -33.85 -16.80 -19.31
N ASP A 100 -34.89 -17.03 -18.51
CA ASP A 100 -34.98 -18.18 -17.62
C ASP A 100 -35.17 -19.50 -18.38
N GLU A 101 -34.21 -20.41 -18.22
CA GLU A 101 -34.21 -21.73 -18.86
C GLU A 101 -35.41 -22.59 -18.42
N GLU A 102 -35.90 -22.46 -17.18
CA GLU A 102 -36.99 -23.28 -16.63
C GLU A 102 -38.36 -22.89 -17.20
N SER A 103 -38.62 -21.58 -17.30
CA SER A 103 -39.81 -21.02 -17.95
C SER A 103 -39.88 -21.39 -19.44
N VAL A 104 -38.74 -21.35 -20.14
CA VAL A 104 -38.66 -21.74 -21.56
C VAL A 104 -38.87 -23.25 -21.72
N ALA A 105 -38.27 -24.07 -20.86
CA ALA A 105 -38.43 -25.52 -20.91
C ALA A 105 -39.90 -25.95 -20.74
N THR A 106 -40.63 -25.26 -19.86
CA THR A 106 -42.04 -25.53 -19.59
C THR A 106 -42.93 -25.08 -20.76
N SER A 107 -42.71 -23.88 -21.29
CA SER A 107 -43.57 -23.29 -22.33
C SER A 107 -43.35 -23.86 -23.73
N PHE A 108 -42.16 -24.40 -23.99
CA PHE A 108 -41.79 -24.98 -25.29
C PHE A 108 -41.54 -26.48 -25.22
N GLN A 109 -42.05 -27.17 -24.18
CA GLN A 109 -41.82 -28.59 -23.94
C GLN A 109 -42.19 -29.46 -25.17
N ASP A 110 -43.35 -29.21 -25.77
CA ASP A 110 -43.83 -29.95 -26.94
C ASP A 110 -43.00 -29.66 -28.19
N LEU A 111 -42.51 -28.44 -28.36
CA LEU A 111 -41.65 -28.06 -29.49
C LEU A 111 -40.26 -28.72 -29.37
N ILE A 112 -39.69 -28.71 -28.16
CA ILE A 112 -38.38 -29.31 -27.85
C ILE A 112 -38.44 -30.85 -27.91
N ALA A 113 -39.54 -31.46 -27.47
CA ALA A 113 -39.70 -32.92 -27.48
C ALA A 113 -39.88 -33.50 -28.90
N ASN A 114 -40.41 -32.72 -29.84
CA ASN A 114 -40.75 -33.18 -31.19
C ASN A 114 -39.69 -32.85 -32.26
N ASP A 115 -38.63 -32.11 -31.92
CA ASP A 115 -37.56 -31.70 -32.85
C ASP A 115 -36.18 -31.93 -32.22
N GLU A 116 -35.51 -33.02 -32.60
CA GLU A 116 -34.19 -33.41 -32.06
C GLU A 116 -33.07 -32.38 -32.35
N GLU A 117 -33.29 -31.40 -33.25
CA GLU A 117 -32.32 -30.35 -33.57
C GLU A 117 -32.48 -29.07 -32.72
N LEU A 118 -33.55 -28.96 -31.91
CA LEU A 118 -33.80 -27.83 -31.01
C LEU A 118 -33.30 -28.13 -29.59
N ASN A 119 -32.28 -27.38 -29.12
CA ASN A 119 -31.87 -27.42 -27.72
C ASN A 119 -32.45 -26.23 -26.93
N LEU A 120 -32.55 -26.39 -25.61
CA LEU A 120 -33.14 -25.40 -24.70
C LEU A 120 -32.44 -24.03 -24.74
N ASP A 121 -31.11 -24.01 -24.87
CA ASP A 121 -30.28 -22.79 -24.90
C ASP A 121 -30.56 -21.97 -26.17
N ASP A 122 -30.76 -22.63 -27.32
CA ASP A 122 -31.09 -21.98 -28.59
C ASP A 122 -32.53 -21.41 -28.58
N VAL A 123 -33.50 -22.14 -28.01
CA VAL A 123 -34.87 -21.64 -27.84
C VAL A 123 -34.89 -20.42 -26.91
N ALA A 124 -34.19 -20.48 -25.78
CA ALA A 124 -34.09 -19.36 -24.85
C ALA A 124 -33.48 -18.12 -25.50
N ARG A 125 -32.44 -18.28 -26.33
CA ARG A 125 -31.85 -17.16 -27.08
C ARG A 125 -32.80 -16.53 -28.08
N VAL A 126 -33.56 -17.34 -28.83
CA VAL A 126 -34.55 -16.85 -29.80
C VAL A 126 -35.69 -16.12 -29.10
N VAL A 127 -36.18 -16.63 -27.96
CA VAL A 127 -37.15 -15.94 -27.10
C VAL A 127 -36.60 -14.60 -26.62
N GLY A 128 -35.35 -14.56 -26.18
CA GLY A 128 -34.64 -13.31 -25.85
C GLY A 128 -34.65 -12.34 -27.04
N CYS A 129 -34.19 -12.77 -28.22
CA CYS A 129 -34.20 -11.92 -29.41
C CYS A 129 -35.59 -11.40 -29.78
N TRP A 130 -36.64 -12.22 -29.71
CA TRP A 130 -38.02 -11.79 -29.97
C TRP A 130 -38.44 -10.68 -28.99
N ASN A 131 -38.15 -10.83 -27.71
CA ASN A 131 -38.43 -9.80 -26.70
C ASN A 131 -37.68 -8.49 -26.98
N GLY A 132 -36.39 -8.56 -27.29
CA GLY A 132 -35.59 -7.39 -27.66
C GLY A 132 -36.11 -6.67 -28.90
N LEU A 133 -36.41 -7.41 -29.97
CA LEU A 133 -36.96 -6.86 -31.22
C LEU A 133 -38.36 -6.26 -31.04
N SER A 134 -39.15 -6.81 -30.11
CA SER A 134 -40.47 -6.28 -29.74
C SER A 134 -40.42 -5.07 -28.79
N LYS A 135 -39.22 -4.68 -28.31
CA LYS A 135 -38.97 -3.60 -27.34
C LYS A 135 -39.81 -3.72 -26.03
N ARG A 136 -39.98 -4.94 -25.51
CA ARG A 136 -40.70 -5.21 -24.25
C ARG A 136 -39.75 -5.28 -23.06
N GLY A 137 -40.15 -4.68 -21.93
CA GLY A 137 -39.43 -4.68 -20.65
C GLY A 137 -40.00 -5.68 -19.65
N VAL A 138 -39.63 -5.53 -18.37
CA VAL A 138 -40.08 -6.38 -17.24
C VAL A 138 -41.55 -6.09 -16.91
N ASN A 139 -42.34 -7.12 -16.58
CA ASN A 139 -43.78 -7.04 -16.21
C ASN A 139 -44.75 -6.62 -17.33
N GLY A 140 -44.37 -6.78 -18.60
CA GLY A 140 -45.24 -6.45 -19.73
C GLY A 140 -45.36 -4.95 -20.05
N GLU A 141 -44.65 -4.08 -19.30
CA GLU A 141 -44.49 -2.67 -19.67
C GLU A 141 -43.49 -2.53 -20.84
N ARG A 142 -43.81 -1.66 -21.80
CA ARG A 142 -42.92 -1.35 -22.93
C ARG A 142 -41.71 -0.56 -22.41
N LEU A 143 -40.52 -0.83 -22.96
CA LEU A 143 -39.29 -0.12 -22.57
C LEU A 143 -39.53 1.40 -22.60
N SER A 144 -39.07 2.14 -21.58
CA SER A 144 -39.25 3.59 -21.46
C SER A 144 -38.40 4.34 -22.52
N ILE A 145 -38.78 4.19 -23.78
CA ILE A 145 -38.10 4.70 -24.97
C ILE A 145 -39.13 5.52 -25.73
N THR A 146 -38.73 6.66 -26.26
CA THR A 146 -39.54 7.59 -27.05
C THR A 146 -40.17 6.96 -28.30
N ASP A 147 -39.61 5.85 -28.82
CA ASP A 147 -40.13 5.07 -29.95
C ASP A 147 -40.60 3.65 -29.53
N ASN A 148 -41.92 3.50 -29.48
CA ASN A 148 -42.64 2.30 -29.04
C ASN A 148 -42.93 1.27 -30.16
N SER A 149 -42.37 1.46 -31.36
CA SER A 149 -42.61 0.56 -32.50
C SER A 149 -41.63 -0.61 -32.50
N PRO A 150 -42.04 -1.86 -32.83
CA PRO A 150 -41.14 -2.99 -33.00
C PRO A 150 -40.04 -2.71 -34.05
N MET A 151 -38.92 -3.42 -33.94
CA MET A 151 -37.83 -3.34 -34.90
C MET A 151 -38.17 -4.14 -36.16
N ASN A 152 -37.88 -3.61 -37.34
CA ASN A 152 -38.31 -4.19 -38.61
C ASN A 152 -37.19 -4.93 -39.34
N ARG A 153 -35.92 -4.56 -39.11
CA ARG A 153 -34.76 -5.13 -39.81
C ARG A 153 -33.63 -5.49 -38.86
N ALA A 154 -33.21 -6.76 -38.86
CA ALA A 154 -32.10 -7.24 -38.05
C ALA A 154 -31.15 -8.17 -38.82
N VAL A 155 -29.90 -8.25 -38.34
CA VAL A 155 -28.92 -9.24 -38.81
C VAL A 155 -28.45 -10.07 -37.63
N ALA A 156 -28.44 -11.39 -37.81
CA ALA A 156 -27.94 -12.35 -36.84
C ALA A 156 -26.63 -12.99 -37.32
N PHE A 157 -25.64 -13.06 -36.43
CA PHE A 157 -24.28 -13.48 -36.75
C PHE A 157 -23.94 -14.83 -36.12
N ALA A 158 -24.03 -15.92 -36.89
CA ALA A 158 -23.72 -17.28 -36.45
C ALA A 158 -22.23 -17.66 -36.60
N ARG A 159 -21.76 -18.67 -35.87
CA ARG A 159 -20.35 -19.11 -35.90
C ARG A 159 -19.98 -19.82 -37.20
N ASN A 160 -20.90 -20.60 -37.75
CA ASN A 160 -20.72 -21.39 -38.96
C ASN A 160 -22.02 -21.49 -39.77
N ILE A 161 -21.92 -22.00 -41.00
CA ILE A 161 -23.05 -22.09 -41.95
C ILE A 161 -24.18 -22.98 -41.42
N LYS A 162 -23.83 -24.12 -40.79
CA LYS A 162 -24.83 -25.07 -40.24
C LYS A 162 -25.70 -24.39 -39.19
N GLU A 163 -25.06 -23.73 -38.22
CA GLU A 163 -25.75 -22.97 -37.17
C GLU A 163 -26.56 -21.81 -37.76
N SER A 164 -26.05 -21.09 -38.75
CA SER A 164 -26.80 -19.99 -39.37
C SER A 164 -28.11 -20.44 -40.00
N LYS A 165 -28.11 -21.60 -40.68
CA LYS A 165 -29.31 -22.19 -41.28
C LYS A 165 -30.30 -22.65 -40.21
N ALA A 166 -29.78 -23.37 -39.20
CA ALA A 166 -30.59 -23.80 -38.05
C ALA A 166 -31.26 -22.60 -37.36
N ILE A 167 -30.51 -21.55 -37.05
CA ILE A 167 -31.02 -20.33 -36.40
C ILE A 167 -32.12 -19.65 -37.23
N ALA A 168 -31.98 -19.61 -38.56
CA ALA A 168 -33.03 -19.04 -39.42
C ALA A 168 -34.35 -19.82 -39.29
N GLU A 169 -34.28 -21.15 -39.35
CA GLU A 169 -35.45 -22.02 -39.15
C GLU A 169 -36.03 -21.91 -37.74
N GLN A 170 -35.17 -21.78 -36.73
CA GLN A 170 -35.56 -21.63 -35.32
C GLN A 170 -36.32 -20.31 -35.07
N PHE A 171 -35.88 -19.20 -35.67
CA PHE A 171 -36.57 -17.90 -35.57
C PHE A 171 -38.02 -17.98 -36.06
N GLU A 172 -38.28 -18.70 -37.16
CA GLU A 172 -39.63 -18.86 -37.69
C GLU A 172 -40.48 -19.83 -36.86
N LYS A 173 -39.91 -20.96 -36.42
CA LYS A 173 -40.62 -21.97 -35.62
C LYS A 173 -41.00 -21.41 -34.24
N VAL A 174 -40.03 -20.90 -33.49
CA VAL A 174 -40.23 -20.34 -32.15
C VAL A 174 -41.08 -19.07 -32.22
N GLY A 175 -40.83 -18.20 -33.21
CA GLY A 175 -41.63 -16.99 -33.42
C GLY A 175 -43.10 -17.28 -33.72
N ARG A 176 -43.40 -18.34 -34.48
CA ARG A 176 -44.77 -18.79 -34.75
C ARG A 176 -45.46 -19.31 -33.49
N GLU A 177 -44.76 -20.10 -32.69
CA GLU A 177 -45.29 -20.63 -31.44
C GLU A 177 -45.60 -19.49 -30.44
N LEU A 178 -44.72 -18.49 -30.36
CA LEU A 178 -44.94 -17.27 -29.56
C LEU A 178 -46.16 -16.46 -30.05
N LEU A 179 -46.40 -16.39 -31.36
CA LEU A 179 -47.57 -15.72 -31.93
C LEU A 179 -48.87 -16.47 -31.63
N VAL A 180 -48.88 -17.80 -31.77
CA VAL A 180 -50.06 -18.65 -31.53
C VAL A 180 -50.50 -18.57 -30.07
N ASN A 181 -49.53 -18.51 -29.16
CA ASN A 181 -49.79 -18.48 -27.73
C ASN A 181 -50.00 -17.04 -27.21
N SER A 182 -49.91 -15.99 -28.03
CA SER A 182 -50.00 -14.60 -27.55
C SER A 182 -51.42 -14.19 -27.08
N SER A 183 -51.55 -13.57 -25.89
CA SER A 183 -52.82 -13.09 -25.32
C SER A 183 -53.33 -11.77 -25.94
N GLU A 184 -54.61 -11.43 -25.77
CA GLU A 184 -55.17 -10.14 -26.25
C GLU A 184 -54.44 -8.95 -25.59
N GLY A 185 -53.64 -8.23 -26.38
CA GLY A 185 -52.77 -7.13 -25.91
C GLY A 185 -51.26 -7.38 -26.06
N ALA A 186 -50.87 -8.60 -26.45
CA ALA A 186 -49.47 -8.97 -26.74
C ALA A 186 -48.92 -8.35 -28.04
N SER A 187 -47.58 -8.23 -28.17
CA SER A 187 -46.93 -7.80 -29.41
C SER A 187 -47.20 -8.84 -30.50
N LYS A 188 -47.71 -8.41 -31.66
CA LYS A 188 -47.99 -9.27 -32.81
C LYS A 188 -46.79 -9.42 -33.74
N LEU A 189 -45.57 -9.23 -33.22
CA LEU A 189 -44.35 -9.23 -34.01
C LEU A 189 -44.12 -10.60 -34.66
N LYS A 190 -44.26 -10.64 -35.98
CA LYS A 190 -43.93 -11.80 -36.81
C LYS A 190 -42.47 -11.74 -37.20
N LEU A 191 -41.73 -12.82 -36.96
CA LEU A 191 -40.36 -12.99 -37.43
C LEU A 191 -40.35 -13.74 -38.75
N GLU A 192 -39.65 -13.19 -39.74
CA GLU A 192 -39.31 -13.86 -41.00
C GLU A 192 -37.79 -13.92 -41.09
N ALA A 193 -37.22 -15.10 -41.32
CA ALA A 193 -35.77 -15.26 -41.27
C ALA A 193 -35.22 -15.99 -42.50
N GLU A 194 -34.28 -15.36 -43.18
CA GLU A 194 -33.54 -15.99 -44.28
C GLU A 194 -32.05 -16.16 -43.92
N HIS A 195 -31.39 -17.07 -44.63
CA HIS A 195 -29.98 -17.35 -44.48
C HIS A 195 -29.18 -16.93 -45.72
N VAL A 196 -27.98 -16.38 -45.48
CA VAL A 196 -26.95 -16.13 -46.51
C VAL A 196 -25.57 -16.58 -46.06
N ASP A 197 -24.79 -17.18 -46.98
CA ASP A 197 -23.41 -17.59 -46.75
C ASP A 197 -22.47 -17.34 -47.95
N GLY A 198 -21.19 -17.69 -47.79
CA GLY A 198 -20.15 -17.50 -48.80
C GLY A 198 -20.30 -18.35 -50.07
N THR A 199 -21.14 -19.38 -50.06
CA THR A 199 -21.43 -20.25 -51.23
C THR A 199 -22.46 -19.64 -52.19
N PHE A 200 -23.19 -18.62 -51.74
CA PHE A 200 -24.15 -17.89 -52.57
C PHE A 200 -23.42 -17.00 -53.58
N ASN A 201 -23.85 -17.04 -54.83
CA ASN A 201 -23.39 -16.10 -55.84
C ASN A 201 -23.89 -14.68 -55.53
N VAL A 202 -23.32 -13.68 -56.23
CA VAL A 202 -23.63 -12.26 -55.99
C VAL A 202 -25.12 -11.98 -56.17
N LEU A 203 -25.77 -12.56 -57.19
CA LEU A 203 -27.18 -12.32 -57.49
C LEU A 203 -28.10 -12.82 -56.35
N ALA A 204 -27.87 -14.04 -55.86
CA ALA A 204 -28.64 -14.63 -54.77
C ALA A 204 -28.38 -13.96 -53.41
N ARG A 205 -27.20 -13.35 -53.23
CA ARG A 205 -26.87 -12.52 -52.06
C ARG A 205 -27.56 -11.15 -52.13
N SER A 206 -27.54 -10.51 -53.30
CA SER A 206 -28.23 -9.24 -53.54
C SER A 206 -29.74 -9.37 -53.35
N GLU A 207 -30.36 -10.44 -53.86
CA GLU A 207 -31.80 -10.71 -53.67
C GLU A 207 -32.19 -10.78 -52.19
N ARG A 208 -31.35 -11.39 -51.34
CA ARG A 208 -31.58 -11.49 -49.89
C ARG A 208 -31.38 -10.17 -49.15
N LEU A 209 -30.44 -9.35 -49.61
CA LEU A 209 -30.24 -8.00 -49.07
C LEU A 209 -31.39 -7.07 -49.48
N GLU A 210 -31.88 -7.19 -50.72
CA GLU A 210 -33.08 -6.50 -51.20
C GLU A 210 -34.33 -6.95 -50.44
N TRP A 211 -34.47 -8.25 -50.15
CA TRP A 211 -35.52 -8.78 -49.29
C TRP A 211 -35.47 -8.18 -47.88
N LEU A 212 -34.28 -8.08 -47.27
CA LEU A 212 -34.10 -7.45 -45.96
C LEU A 212 -34.43 -5.95 -46.00
N GLN A 213 -34.15 -5.27 -47.11
CA GLN A 213 -34.42 -3.84 -47.30
C GLN A 213 -35.90 -3.54 -47.59
N ALA A 214 -36.60 -4.45 -48.27
CA ALA A 214 -37.99 -4.24 -48.68
C ALA A 214 -38.91 -4.03 -47.47
N ASP A 215 -39.96 -3.24 -47.66
CA ASP A 215 -40.99 -3.00 -46.64
C ASP A 215 -41.78 -4.29 -46.39
N ALA A 216 -41.78 -4.75 -45.14
CA ALA A 216 -42.42 -6.00 -44.71
C ALA A 216 -43.81 -5.77 -44.10
N GLY A 217 -44.23 -4.50 -43.91
CA GLY A 217 -45.44 -4.13 -43.20
C GLY A 217 -45.21 -3.89 -41.70
N ALA A 218 -46.24 -3.36 -41.02
CA ALA A 218 -46.21 -3.16 -39.57
C ALA A 218 -46.21 -4.50 -38.82
N ASP A 219 -45.45 -4.58 -37.73
CA ASP A 219 -45.30 -5.78 -36.89
C ASP A 219 -44.64 -7.00 -37.57
N VAL A 220 -43.80 -6.77 -38.59
CA VAL A 220 -42.96 -7.83 -39.20
C VAL A 220 -41.48 -7.46 -39.09
N CYS A 221 -40.68 -8.33 -38.47
CA CYS A 221 -39.23 -8.21 -38.42
C CYS A 221 -38.58 -9.20 -39.37
N ARG A 222 -37.81 -8.70 -40.35
CA ARG A 222 -36.96 -9.52 -41.22
C ARG A 222 -35.58 -9.66 -40.63
N ILE A 223 -35.15 -10.90 -40.47
CA ILE A 223 -33.85 -11.26 -39.89
C ILE A 223 -33.02 -11.97 -40.97
N LEU A 224 -31.85 -11.44 -41.29
CA LEU A 224 -30.90 -12.12 -42.17
C LEU A 224 -29.79 -12.77 -41.34
N THR A 225 -29.76 -14.10 -41.29
CA THR A 225 -28.72 -14.85 -40.58
C THR A 225 -27.52 -15.08 -41.51
N ASN A 226 -26.30 -14.95 -40.98
CA ASN A 226 -25.10 -15.17 -41.77
C ASN A 226 -23.94 -15.79 -40.99
N ALA A 227 -23.00 -16.37 -41.75
CA ALA A 227 -21.71 -16.84 -41.24
C ALA A 227 -20.55 -16.20 -42.02
N LYS A 228 -19.94 -15.16 -41.45
CA LYS A 228 -18.73 -14.48 -41.95
C LYS A 228 -18.82 -13.96 -43.40
N CYS A 229 -20.01 -13.66 -43.91
CA CYS A 229 -20.19 -13.15 -45.27
C CYS A 229 -20.84 -11.76 -45.35
N LEU A 230 -21.35 -11.23 -44.23
CA LEU A 230 -21.88 -9.86 -44.11
C LEU A 230 -21.05 -8.98 -43.16
N SER A 231 -19.84 -9.41 -42.80
CA SER A 231 -18.99 -8.70 -41.83
C SER A 231 -18.26 -7.50 -42.45
N GLU A 232 -17.49 -7.69 -43.52
CA GLU A 232 -16.65 -6.67 -44.17
C GLU A 232 -16.92 -6.56 -45.68
N GLY A 233 -16.79 -5.36 -46.25
CA GLY A 233 -16.80 -5.14 -47.71
C GLY A 233 -18.14 -5.36 -48.44
N VAL A 234 -19.24 -5.57 -47.70
CA VAL A 234 -20.60 -5.73 -48.25
C VAL A 234 -21.47 -4.59 -47.74
N ASP A 235 -22.13 -3.88 -48.65
CA ASP A 235 -23.09 -2.83 -48.28
C ASP A 235 -24.41 -3.46 -47.84
N VAL A 236 -24.80 -3.20 -46.58
CA VAL A 236 -26.02 -3.71 -45.96
C VAL A 236 -26.93 -2.50 -45.70
N PRO A 237 -28.24 -2.60 -45.97
CA PRO A 237 -29.17 -1.51 -45.71
C PRO A 237 -29.15 -1.07 -44.23
N SER A 238 -29.68 0.11 -43.92
CA SER A 238 -29.82 0.56 -42.53
C SER A 238 -30.62 -0.46 -41.72
N LEU A 239 -30.00 -1.01 -40.68
CA LEU A 239 -30.52 -2.07 -39.79
C LEU A 239 -31.03 -1.46 -38.50
N ASP A 240 -32.14 -1.93 -37.95
CA ASP A 240 -32.61 -1.49 -36.63
C ASP A 240 -31.81 -2.16 -35.50
N ALA A 241 -31.46 -3.45 -35.67
CA ALA A 241 -30.74 -4.23 -34.67
C ALA A 241 -29.70 -5.21 -35.22
N VAL A 242 -28.73 -5.55 -34.36
CA VAL A 242 -27.77 -6.63 -34.56
C VAL A 242 -27.88 -7.62 -33.39
N LEU A 243 -27.95 -8.91 -33.72
CA LEU A 243 -28.12 -10.01 -32.77
C LEU A 243 -26.82 -10.82 -32.65
N PHE A 244 -26.24 -10.89 -31.45
CA PHE A 244 -25.06 -11.72 -31.18
C PHE A 244 -25.45 -12.97 -30.38
N LEU A 245 -25.63 -14.09 -31.08
CA LEU A 245 -26.09 -15.36 -30.49
C LEU A 245 -24.95 -16.26 -30.01
N ASN A 246 -23.72 -16.06 -30.49
CA ASN A 246 -22.55 -16.87 -30.16
C ASN A 246 -21.29 -16.01 -29.98
N PRO A 247 -20.27 -16.48 -29.22
CA PRO A 247 -19.05 -15.71 -28.97
C PRO A 247 -18.25 -15.45 -30.25
N ARG A 248 -17.65 -14.27 -30.34
CA ARG A 248 -16.78 -13.87 -31.46
C ARG A 248 -15.34 -13.85 -30.99
N ASN A 249 -14.45 -14.44 -31.79
CA ASN A 249 -13.01 -14.44 -31.47
C ASN A 249 -12.28 -13.18 -31.96
N SER A 250 -12.96 -12.25 -32.62
CA SER A 250 -12.39 -11.04 -33.22
C SER A 250 -13.18 -9.81 -32.73
N GLN A 251 -12.50 -8.90 -32.03
CA GLN A 251 -13.09 -7.62 -31.60
C GLN A 251 -13.42 -6.71 -32.78
N VAL A 252 -12.59 -6.73 -33.82
CA VAL A 252 -12.79 -5.98 -35.06
C VAL A 252 -14.12 -6.35 -35.72
N ASP A 253 -14.41 -7.65 -35.83
CA ASP A 253 -15.67 -8.15 -36.41
C ASP A 253 -16.89 -7.61 -35.64
N VAL A 254 -16.79 -7.47 -34.32
CA VAL A 254 -17.87 -6.97 -33.47
C VAL A 254 -18.12 -5.48 -33.75
N VAL A 255 -17.08 -4.65 -33.76
CA VAL A 255 -17.19 -3.21 -33.97
C VAL A 255 -17.75 -2.89 -35.35
N GLN A 256 -17.26 -3.59 -36.38
CA GLN A 256 -17.77 -3.47 -37.75
C GLN A 256 -19.24 -3.88 -37.85
N SER A 257 -19.65 -4.92 -37.11
CA SER A 257 -21.06 -5.34 -37.05
C SER A 257 -21.94 -4.30 -36.35
N VAL A 258 -21.47 -3.70 -35.26
CA VAL A 258 -22.18 -2.63 -34.53
C VAL A 258 -22.31 -1.36 -35.36
N GLY A 259 -21.23 -0.93 -36.03
CA GLY A 259 -21.22 0.29 -36.85
C GLY A 259 -22.28 0.30 -37.96
N ARG A 260 -22.71 -0.87 -38.44
CA ARG A 260 -23.80 -1.02 -39.43
C ARG A 260 -25.15 -0.59 -38.88
N VAL A 261 -25.39 -0.82 -37.59
CA VAL A 261 -26.61 -0.42 -36.89
C VAL A 261 -26.59 1.06 -36.52
N MET A 262 -25.45 1.73 -36.46
CA MET A 262 -25.41 3.17 -36.13
C MET A 262 -25.68 4.08 -37.33
N ARG A 263 -25.77 3.52 -38.55
CA ARG A 263 -26.06 4.29 -39.77
C ARG A 263 -27.48 4.88 -39.72
N LYS A 264 -27.58 6.20 -39.92
CA LYS A 264 -28.87 6.87 -40.12
C LYS A 264 -29.53 6.38 -41.40
N SER A 265 -30.84 6.22 -41.37
CA SER A 265 -31.66 5.89 -42.53
C SER A 265 -32.22 7.16 -43.15
N ALA A 266 -32.17 7.28 -44.47
CA ALA A 266 -32.82 8.40 -45.18
C ALA A 266 -34.36 8.31 -45.16
N THR A 267 -34.93 7.17 -44.76
CA THR A 267 -36.37 6.86 -44.84
C THR A 267 -37.03 6.60 -43.48
N THR A 268 -36.26 6.47 -42.40
CA THR A 268 -36.76 6.25 -41.04
C THR A 268 -36.12 7.25 -40.08
N ASN A 269 -36.90 7.83 -39.16
CA ASN A 269 -36.42 8.79 -38.16
C ASN A 269 -35.73 8.05 -37.00
N LYS A 270 -34.67 7.31 -37.32
CA LYS A 270 -34.00 6.40 -36.41
C LYS A 270 -33.22 7.17 -35.34
N GLU A 271 -33.69 7.02 -34.10
CA GLU A 271 -33.06 7.63 -32.91
C GLU A 271 -31.93 6.76 -32.36
N TYR A 272 -32.17 5.45 -32.25
CA TYR A 272 -31.22 4.48 -31.70
C TYR A 272 -31.00 3.27 -32.60
N GLY A 273 -29.78 2.77 -32.62
CA GLY A 273 -29.42 1.44 -33.09
C GLY A 273 -29.32 0.43 -31.94
N TYR A 274 -29.87 -0.77 -32.10
CA TYR A 274 -29.95 -1.73 -31.00
C TYR A 274 -28.97 -2.90 -31.13
N ILE A 275 -28.29 -3.24 -30.04
CA ILE A 275 -27.38 -4.37 -29.93
C ILE A 275 -28.01 -5.34 -28.93
N ILE A 276 -28.48 -6.50 -29.41
CA ILE A 276 -29.23 -7.45 -28.59
C ILE A 276 -28.36 -8.64 -28.22
N LEU A 277 -28.21 -8.87 -26.92
CA LEU A 277 -27.38 -9.90 -26.30
C LEU A 277 -28.26 -10.83 -25.43
N PRO A 278 -28.83 -11.91 -25.99
CA PRO A 278 -29.63 -12.85 -25.21
C PRO A 278 -28.74 -13.83 -24.42
N ILE A 279 -29.14 -14.11 -23.18
CA ILE A 279 -28.40 -14.97 -22.25
C ILE A 279 -29.39 -15.93 -21.59
N ALA A 280 -29.16 -17.24 -21.73
CA ALA A 280 -29.91 -18.25 -20.99
C ALA A 280 -29.35 -18.39 -19.56
N VAL A 281 -30.21 -18.26 -18.54
CA VAL A 281 -29.84 -18.31 -17.11
C VAL A 281 -30.59 -19.44 -16.40
N PRO A 282 -29.92 -20.29 -15.59
CA PRO A 282 -30.59 -21.28 -14.76
C PRO A 282 -31.19 -20.64 -13.50
N ALA A 283 -32.47 -20.89 -13.20
CA ALA A 283 -33.16 -20.36 -12.02
C ALA A 283 -32.53 -20.76 -10.66
N SER A 284 -31.83 -21.90 -10.60
CA SER A 284 -31.29 -22.46 -9.35
C SER A 284 -29.92 -21.92 -8.91
N GLN A 285 -29.28 -21.06 -9.71
CA GLN A 285 -27.91 -20.59 -9.46
C GLN A 285 -27.86 -19.12 -9.02
N ASP A 286 -27.02 -18.82 -8.02
CA ASP A 286 -26.71 -17.45 -7.61
C ASP A 286 -26.13 -16.63 -8.80
N PRO A 287 -26.65 -15.42 -9.09
CA PRO A 287 -26.23 -14.60 -10.25
C PRO A 287 -24.73 -14.31 -10.30
N ALA A 288 -24.10 -14.04 -9.16
CA ALA A 288 -22.67 -13.75 -9.11
C ALA A 288 -21.82 -14.98 -9.44
N THR A 289 -22.31 -16.16 -9.05
CA THR A 289 -21.70 -17.46 -9.35
C THR A 289 -21.93 -17.89 -10.80
N ALA A 290 -23.14 -17.72 -11.33
CA ALA A 290 -23.49 -18.09 -12.70
C ALA A 290 -22.63 -17.33 -13.73
N LEU A 291 -22.42 -16.03 -13.51
CA LEU A 291 -21.58 -15.21 -14.39
C LEU A 291 -20.08 -15.62 -14.39
N ASN A 292 -19.64 -16.54 -13.50
CA ASN A 292 -18.28 -17.15 -13.53
C ASN A 292 -18.09 -18.19 -14.63
N ASP A 293 -19.16 -18.72 -15.22
CA ASP A 293 -19.04 -19.66 -16.34
C ASP A 293 -18.52 -18.94 -17.60
N ASN A 294 -17.25 -19.15 -17.92
CA ASN A 294 -16.56 -18.44 -18.99
C ASN A 294 -17.04 -18.82 -20.39
N LYS A 295 -17.90 -19.84 -20.57
CA LYS A 295 -18.39 -20.23 -21.90
C LYS A 295 -19.72 -19.56 -22.28
N LYS A 296 -20.70 -19.53 -21.37
CA LYS A 296 -22.05 -18.98 -21.65
C LYS A 296 -22.06 -17.45 -21.78
N TYR A 297 -21.27 -16.76 -20.96
CA TYR A 297 -21.31 -15.29 -20.87
C TYR A 297 -20.20 -14.57 -21.66
N LYS A 298 -19.36 -15.34 -22.38
CA LYS A 298 -18.23 -14.79 -23.14
C LYS A 298 -18.68 -13.76 -24.17
N VAL A 299 -19.81 -14.00 -24.83
CA VAL A 299 -20.38 -13.10 -25.87
C VAL A 299 -20.57 -11.69 -25.35
N VAL A 300 -21.13 -11.58 -24.14
CA VAL A 300 -21.42 -10.31 -23.49
C VAL A 300 -20.14 -9.55 -23.27
N TRP A 301 -19.15 -10.19 -22.64
CA TRP A 301 -17.88 -9.54 -22.34
C TRP A 301 -17.10 -9.17 -23.60
N ASP A 302 -17.07 -10.04 -24.62
CA ASP A 302 -16.40 -9.75 -25.90
C ASP A 302 -17.03 -8.52 -26.59
N VAL A 303 -18.36 -8.37 -26.54
CA VAL A 303 -19.06 -7.22 -27.14
C VAL A 303 -18.86 -5.94 -26.34
N LEU A 304 -19.03 -5.97 -25.02
CA LEU A 304 -18.84 -4.79 -24.18
C LEU A 304 -17.38 -4.32 -24.19
N GLN A 305 -16.41 -5.24 -24.24
CA GLN A 305 -15.00 -4.90 -24.37
C GLN A 305 -14.68 -4.28 -25.74
N ALA A 306 -15.31 -4.76 -26.81
CA ALA A 306 -15.16 -4.18 -28.14
C ALA A 306 -15.77 -2.77 -28.21
N LEU A 307 -16.94 -2.53 -27.61
CA LEU A 307 -17.53 -1.19 -27.51
C LEU A 307 -16.63 -0.25 -26.71
N ARG A 308 -16.10 -0.70 -25.56
CA ARG A 308 -15.18 0.06 -24.72
C ARG A 308 -13.94 0.53 -25.48
N ALA A 309 -13.35 -0.33 -26.31
CA ALA A 309 -12.11 -0.01 -27.03
C ALA A 309 -12.29 1.08 -28.12
N HIS A 310 -13.53 1.48 -28.43
CA HIS A 310 -13.83 2.37 -29.54
C HIS A 310 -14.84 3.49 -29.21
N ASP A 311 -15.44 3.51 -28.02
CA ASP A 311 -16.31 4.60 -27.55
C ASP A 311 -15.89 5.08 -26.16
N ASP A 312 -15.18 6.21 -26.11
CA ASP A 312 -14.70 6.87 -24.88
C ASP A 312 -15.85 7.16 -23.90
N ARG A 313 -17.07 7.40 -24.39
CA ARG A 313 -18.27 7.64 -23.55
C ARG A 313 -18.70 6.36 -22.82
N PHE A 314 -18.51 5.20 -23.47
CA PHE A 314 -18.81 3.91 -22.87
C PHE A 314 -17.81 3.59 -21.75
N GLU A 315 -16.53 3.92 -21.94
CA GLU A 315 -15.52 3.81 -20.90
C GLU A 315 -15.84 4.67 -19.67
N ALA A 316 -16.18 5.95 -19.89
CA ALA A 316 -16.61 6.86 -18.83
C ALA A 316 -17.83 6.31 -18.07
N MET A 317 -18.78 5.72 -18.79
CA MET A 317 -19.95 5.08 -18.18
C MET A 317 -19.58 3.90 -17.27
N ILE A 318 -18.69 2.99 -17.68
CA ILE A 318 -18.27 1.86 -16.84
C ILE A 318 -17.66 2.37 -15.53
N ASN A 319 -16.85 3.43 -15.61
CA ASN A 319 -16.23 4.05 -14.44
C ASN A 319 -17.28 4.70 -13.52
N LYS A 320 -18.32 5.33 -14.08
CA LYS A 320 -19.43 5.91 -13.31
C LYS A 320 -20.22 4.86 -12.53
N ILE A 321 -20.45 3.69 -13.12
CA ILE A 321 -21.17 2.58 -12.48
C ILE A 321 -20.43 2.10 -11.21
N ASP A 322 -19.09 2.12 -11.21
CA ASP A 322 -18.28 1.79 -10.02
C ASP A 322 -18.40 2.82 -8.89
N LEU A 323 -18.73 4.07 -9.21
CA LEU A 323 -18.70 5.20 -8.28
C LEU A 323 -20.09 5.52 -7.70
N ASP A 324 -21.15 5.56 -8.52
CA ASP A 324 -22.48 6.04 -8.09
C ASP A 324 -23.55 4.93 -7.99
N LYS A 325 -23.27 3.68 -8.41
CA LYS A 325 -24.17 2.50 -8.35
C LYS A 325 -25.60 2.69 -8.93
N LYS A 326 -25.88 3.76 -9.68
CA LYS A 326 -27.18 4.00 -10.33
C LYS A 326 -27.19 3.50 -11.79
N THR A 327 -28.33 2.98 -12.22
CA THR A 327 -28.59 2.44 -13.57
C THR A 327 -28.69 3.55 -14.62
N ASN A 328 -28.18 3.29 -15.83
CA ASN A 328 -28.00 4.28 -16.91
C ASN A 328 -28.82 3.93 -18.17
N LYS A 329 -29.03 4.91 -19.06
CA LYS A 329 -29.88 4.88 -20.26
C LYS A 329 -29.32 4.08 -21.46
N THR A 330 -28.04 3.69 -21.45
CA THR A 330 -27.32 3.09 -22.61
C THR A 330 -27.28 1.56 -22.58
N ILE A 331 -27.30 0.96 -21.38
CA ILE A 331 -27.35 -0.51 -21.19
C ILE A 331 -28.60 -0.82 -20.40
N ASP A 332 -29.51 -1.60 -20.99
CA ASP A 332 -30.69 -2.12 -20.32
C ASP A 332 -30.50 -3.63 -20.08
N VAL A 333 -30.57 -4.07 -18.82
CA VAL A 333 -30.59 -5.49 -18.44
C VAL A 333 -32.04 -5.88 -18.17
N ILE A 334 -32.57 -6.84 -18.93
CA ILE A 334 -33.99 -7.21 -18.88
C ILE A 334 -34.11 -8.70 -18.55
N GLY A 335 -34.84 -9.03 -17.49
CA GLY A 335 -35.16 -10.41 -17.12
C GLY A 335 -36.44 -10.91 -17.79
N VAL A 336 -36.43 -12.15 -18.29
CA VAL A 336 -37.49 -12.78 -19.09
C VAL A 336 -37.81 -14.20 -18.55
N GLY A 337 -39.01 -14.43 -18.00
CA GLY A 337 -39.55 -15.73 -17.52
C GLY A 337 -39.92 -15.80 -16.02
N GLY A 338 -41.03 -16.47 -15.61
CA GLY A 338 -41.85 -16.42 -14.35
C GLY A 338 -41.16 -16.48 -12.96
N ASP A 339 -41.81 -16.23 -11.80
CA ASP A 339 -43.24 -16.29 -11.38
C ASP A 339 -43.71 -15.03 -10.60
N GLY A 340 -45.03 -14.75 -10.67
CA GLY A 340 -45.75 -13.78 -9.85
C GLY A 340 -46.14 -14.33 -8.47
N PRO A 341 -46.84 -13.56 -7.62
CA PRO A 341 -47.01 -13.90 -6.21
C PRO A 341 -47.93 -15.11 -6.01
N THR A 342 -47.47 -16.04 -5.19
CA THR A 342 -48.22 -17.20 -4.68
C THR A 342 -49.37 -16.73 -3.78
N ASP A 343 -50.61 -16.86 -4.25
CA ASP A 343 -51.75 -17.02 -3.35
C ASP A 343 -52.54 -18.28 -3.77
N GLY A 344 -52.81 -19.13 -2.77
CA GLY A 344 -53.26 -20.50 -2.98
C GLY A 344 -54.66 -20.61 -3.56
N GLY A 345 -54.78 -21.23 -4.73
CA GLY A 345 -56.06 -21.67 -5.31
C GLY A 345 -55.88 -22.83 -6.27
N ASN A 346 -56.42 -24.00 -5.93
CA ASN A 346 -56.50 -25.16 -6.82
C ASN A 346 -57.33 -24.82 -8.08
N GLY A 347 -56.66 -24.61 -9.21
CA GLY A 347 -57.27 -24.52 -10.53
C GLY A 347 -56.35 -25.13 -11.58
N THR A 348 -56.79 -26.19 -12.22
CA THR A 348 -56.15 -26.76 -13.41
C THR A 348 -56.36 -25.83 -14.60
N GLU A 349 -55.48 -24.84 -14.78
CA GLU A 349 -55.34 -24.09 -16.03
C GLU A 349 -53.87 -24.12 -16.45
N ASN A 350 -53.62 -24.40 -17.74
CA ASN A 350 -52.28 -24.34 -18.34
C ASN A 350 -51.63 -22.99 -18.01
N PRO A 351 -50.35 -22.93 -17.59
CA PRO A 351 -49.67 -21.66 -17.44
C PRO A 351 -49.58 -21.03 -18.84
N GLY A 352 -50.38 -19.99 -19.06
CA GLY A 352 -50.33 -19.24 -20.29
C GLY A 352 -48.98 -18.56 -20.47
N THR A 353 -48.71 -18.20 -21.71
CA THR A 353 -47.58 -17.45 -22.29
C THR A 353 -47.15 -16.23 -21.47
N GLU A 354 -47.98 -15.70 -20.57
CA GLU A 354 -47.61 -14.67 -19.58
C GLU A 354 -46.41 -15.09 -18.71
N ALA A 355 -46.23 -16.38 -18.44
CA ALA A 355 -45.09 -16.91 -17.67
C ALA A 355 -43.73 -16.77 -18.38
N LEU A 356 -43.69 -16.46 -19.69
CA LEU A 356 -42.43 -16.21 -20.42
C LEU A 356 -41.89 -14.79 -20.19
N PHE A 357 -42.58 -13.93 -19.44
CA PHE A 357 -42.34 -12.48 -19.47
C PHE A 357 -42.05 -11.82 -18.09
N THR A 358 -41.82 -12.58 -17.02
CA THR A 358 -41.71 -12.04 -15.63
C THR A 358 -40.62 -12.69 -14.75
N MET A 359 -39.41 -12.15 -14.68
CA MET A 359 -38.30 -12.74 -13.89
C MET A 359 -38.26 -12.36 -12.41
N ALA A 360 -38.28 -13.37 -11.53
CA ALA A 360 -37.96 -13.21 -10.12
C ALA A 360 -36.51 -12.70 -9.95
N ASN A 361 -36.30 -11.71 -9.07
CA ASN A 361 -34.99 -11.13 -8.78
C ASN A 361 -34.27 -10.46 -9.97
N ALA A 362 -35.00 -9.92 -10.95
CA ALA A 362 -34.41 -9.17 -12.08
C ALA A 362 -33.42 -8.07 -11.62
N SER A 363 -33.72 -7.36 -10.54
CA SER A 363 -32.83 -6.34 -9.95
C SER A 363 -31.54 -6.92 -9.35
N VAL A 364 -31.56 -8.17 -8.89
CA VAL A 364 -30.36 -8.85 -8.37
C VAL A 364 -29.44 -9.26 -9.53
N TRP A 365 -30.02 -9.76 -10.62
CA TRP A 365 -29.29 -10.09 -11.85
C TRP A 365 -28.69 -8.85 -12.51
N GLU A 366 -29.46 -7.77 -12.58
CA GLU A 366 -29.02 -6.46 -13.05
C GLU A 366 -27.78 -5.98 -12.26
N ASN A 367 -27.88 -5.93 -10.94
CA ASN A 367 -26.78 -5.52 -10.06
C ASN A 367 -25.54 -6.44 -10.19
N ALA A 368 -25.75 -7.75 -10.34
CA ALA A 368 -24.65 -8.71 -10.51
C ALA A 368 -23.93 -8.53 -11.86
N ILE A 369 -24.67 -8.27 -12.94
CA ILE A 369 -24.11 -7.98 -14.27
C ILE A 369 -23.32 -6.66 -14.23
N PHE A 370 -23.87 -5.60 -13.63
CA PHE A 370 -23.17 -4.31 -13.49
C PHE A 370 -21.87 -4.44 -12.67
N ALA A 371 -21.93 -5.06 -11.48
CA ALA A 371 -20.76 -5.27 -10.63
C ALA A 371 -19.66 -6.07 -11.36
N ARG A 372 -20.07 -7.01 -12.19
CA ARG A 372 -19.15 -7.84 -12.95
C ARG A 372 -18.60 -7.17 -14.19
N MET A 373 -19.39 -6.33 -14.85
CA MET A 373 -18.96 -5.48 -15.95
C MET A 373 -17.87 -4.53 -15.48
N VAL A 374 -18.01 -3.89 -14.30
CA VAL A 374 -16.93 -3.11 -13.68
C VAL A 374 -15.68 -3.96 -13.47
N LYS A 375 -15.82 -5.20 -12.97
CA LYS A 375 -14.68 -6.08 -12.71
C LYS A 375 -13.97 -6.63 -13.96
N LYS A 376 -14.70 -6.87 -15.05
CA LYS A 376 -14.21 -7.55 -16.27
C LYS A 376 -13.91 -6.58 -17.41
N VAL A 377 -14.68 -5.50 -17.51
CA VAL A 377 -14.64 -4.50 -18.57
C VAL A 377 -14.15 -3.14 -18.04
N GLY A 378 -14.12 -2.90 -16.72
CA GLY A 378 -13.48 -1.71 -16.15
C GLY A 378 -11.96 -1.80 -16.20
N ASP A 379 -11.29 -0.67 -16.43
CA ASP A 379 -9.84 -0.63 -16.39
C ASP A 379 -9.30 -0.57 -14.96
N ARG A 380 -8.21 -1.28 -14.72
CA ARG A 380 -7.45 -1.17 -13.47
C ARG A 380 -6.28 -0.21 -13.58
N ARG A 381 -5.89 0.26 -14.77
CA ARG A 381 -4.66 1.05 -14.95
C ARG A 381 -4.77 2.07 -16.08
N TYR A 382 -4.62 3.35 -15.73
CA TYR A 382 -4.30 4.42 -16.67
C TYR A 382 -3.49 5.53 -15.99
N TRP A 383 -3.84 5.96 -14.77
CA TRP A 383 -3.10 7.01 -14.03
C TRP A 383 -1.67 6.62 -13.60
N GLU A 384 -1.41 5.33 -13.37
CA GLU A 384 -0.06 4.84 -13.02
C GLU A 384 0.94 5.07 -14.16
N ASP A 385 0.47 5.00 -15.41
CA ASP A 385 1.31 5.19 -16.59
C ASP A 385 1.61 6.68 -16.80
N TRP A 386 0.60 7.55 -16.67
CA TRP A 386 0.77 9.01 -16.69
C TRP A 386 1.69 9.52 -15.58
N ALA A 387 1.73 8.87 -14.42
CA ALA A 387 2.57 9.32 -13.31
C ALA A 387 4.07 9.31 -13.66
N LYS A 388 4.51 8.43 -14.56
CA LYS A 388 5.90 8.42 -15.06
C LYS A 388 6.17 9.62 -15.96
N ASP A 389 5.27 9.89 -16.90
CA ASP A 389 5.40 11.00 -17.84
C ASP A 389 5.36 12.35 -17.10
N VAL A 390 4.51 12.46 -16.08
CA VAL A 390 4.42 13.65 -15.21
C VAL A 390 5.67 13.86 -14.38
N LYS A 391 6.30 12.79 -13.91
CA LYS A 391 7.58 12.89 -13.22
C LYS A 391 8.65 13.49 -14.15
N ASP A 392 8.74 12.99 -15.39
CA ASP A 392 9.69 13.51 -16.37
C ASP A 392 9.40 14.99 -16.72
N ILE A 393 8.12 15.38 -16.80
CA ILE A 393 7.71 16.76 -17.00
C ILE A 393 8.06 17.63 -15.78
N ALA A 394 7.81 17.16 -14.57
CA ALA A 394 8.17 17.85 -13.34
C ALA A 394 9.69 18.08 -13.26
N ASP A 395 10.51 17.06 -13.54
CA ASP A 395 11.97 17.15 -13.53
C ASP A 395 12.49 18.19 -14.55
N ARG A 396 11.85 18.29 -15.73
CA ARG A 396 12.16 19.34 -16.73
C ARG A 396 11.75 20.73 -16.24
N GLN A 397 10.57 20.88 -15.65
CA GLN A 397 10.10 22.15 -15.11
C GLN A 397 10.99 22.64 -13.95
N VAL A 398 11.41 21.75 -13.05
CA VAL A 398 12.40 22.06 -12.00
C VAL A 398 13.69 22.59 -12.63
N THR A 399 14.22 21.89 -13.64
CA THR A 399 15.44 22.30 -14.36
C THR A 399 15.28 23.68 -15.01
N ARG A 400 14.11 23.93 -15.60
CA ARG A 400 13.80 25.18 -16.29
C ARG A 400 13.65 26.36 -15.34
N ILE A 401 12.89 26.21 -14.25
CA ILE A 401 12.76 27.23 -13.21
C ILE A 401 14.14 27.56 -12.64
N LYS A 402 14.96 26.54 -12.30
CA LYS A 402 16.35 26.75 -11.86
C LYS A 402 17.19 27.49 -12.90
N THR A 403 16.98 27.25 -14.19
CA THR A 403 17.69 27.98 -15.25
C THR A 403 17.25 29.45 -15.32
N ILE A 404 15.96 29.74 -15.16
CA ILE A 404 15.42 31.10 -15.11
C ILE A 404 15.99 31.86 -13.90
N LEU A 405 16.00 31.22 -12.72
CA LEU A 405 16.52 31.81 -11.48
C LEU A 405 18.03 32.06 -11.51
N ASN A 406 18.79 31.33 -12.34
CA ASN A 406 20.23 31.52 -12.53
C ASN A 406 20.57 32.33 -13.80
N GLY A 407 19.55 32.88 -14.47
CA GLY A 407 19.73 33.63 -15.72
C GLY A 407 20.35 35.02 -15.51
N ASP A 408 20.61 35.71 -16.63
CA ASP A 408 21.20 37.05 -16.64
C ASP A 408 20.24 38.16 -16.11
N ASP A 409 18.93 37.91 -16.12
CA ASP A 409 17.92 38.83 -15.58
C ASP A 409 17.74 38.56 -14.08
N PRO A 410 18.05 39.52 -13.18
CA PRO A 410 17.98 39.30 -11.74
C PRO A 410 16.53 39.31 -11.21
N ARG A 411 15.55 39.84 -11.95
CA ARG A 411 14.18 40.06 -11.44
C ARG A 411 13.50 38.76 -10.96
N PRO A 412 13.52 37.64 -11.71
CA PRO A 412 12.91 36.40 -11.22
C PRO A 412 13.58 35.88 -9.96
N ALA A 413 14.90 36.03 -9.83
CA ALA A 413 15.65 35.58 -8.67
C ALA A 413 15.36 36.44 -7.42
N GLU A 414 15.25 37.76 -7.58
CA GLU A 414 14.91 38.68 -6.50
C GLU A 414 13.48 38.46 -5.98
N GLU A 415 12.50 38.33 -6.87
CA GLU A 415 11.11 38.04 -6.47
C GLU A 415 10.97 36.63 -5.88
N PHE A 416 11.67 35.64 -6.45
CA PHE A 416 11.69 34.29 -5.88
C PHE A 416 12.31 34.26 -4.48
N ALA A 417 13.31 35.08 -4.19
CA ALA A 417 13.88 35.19 -2.85
C ALA A 417 12.85 35.71 -1.84
N VAL A 418 12.04 36.70 -2.23
CA VAL A 418 10.92 37.20 -1.40
C VAL A 418 9.87 36.11 -1.19
N PHE A 419 9.52 35.37 -2.24
CA PHE A 419 8.61 34.22 -2.17
C PHE A 419 9.14 33.12 -1.24
N LEU A 420 10.42 32.78 -1.33
CA LEU A 420 11.09 31.80 -0.48
C LEU A 420 11.09 32.23 0.99
N ASP A 421 11.38 33.50 1.27
CA ASP A 421 11.31 34.04 2.63
C ASP A 421 9.87 34.02 3.16
N GLY A 422 8.88 34.27 2.31
CA GLY A 422 7.46 34.10 2.63
C GLY A 422 7.11 32.66 3.00
N LEU A 423 7.58 31.66 2.23
CA LEU A 423 7.38 30.25 2.55
C LEU A 423 8.02 29.87 3.89
N ARG A 424 9.24 30.34 4.16
CA ARG A 424 9.93 30.11 5.44
C ARG A 424 9.15 30.68 6.62
N GLY A 425 8.62 31.90 6.48
CA GLY A 425 7.81 32.54 7.52
C GLY A 425 6.43 31.93 7.75
N ASN A 426 5.93 31.05 6.87
CA ASN A 426 4.68 30.30 7.09
C ASN A 426 4.92 28.86 7.54
N LEU A 427 6.00 28.25 7.05
CA LEU A 427 6.34 26.84 7.28
C LEU A 427 7.48 26.73 8.29
N ASN A 428 8.72 26.81 7.84
CA ASN A 428 9.91 26.81 8.70
C ASN A 428 11.16 27.28 7.93
N ASP A 429 12.18 27.70 8.67
CA ASP A 429 13.49 28.10 8.12
C ASP A 429 14.24 26.98 7.37
N GLY A 430 13.80 25.72 7.53
CA GLY A 430 14.38 24.57 6.85
C GLY A 430 14.07 24.50 5.36
N ILE A 431 13.07 25.25 4.87
CA ILE A 431 12.68 25.27 3.45
C ILE A 431 13.83 25.82 2.59
N THR A 432 14.31 24.98 1.67
CA THR A 432 15.36 25.34 0.72
C THR A 432 14.78 25.92 -0.57
N GLN A 433 15.63 26.52 -1.40
CA GLN A 433 15.25 26.97 -2.73
C GLN A 433 14.72 25.80 -3.59
N ASP A 434 15.29 24.60 -3.43
CA ASP A 434 14.85 23.41 -4.15
C ASP A 434 13.45 22.98 -3.72
N ASP A 435 13.15 23.00 -2.41
CA ASP A 435 11.82 22.68 -1.89
C ASP A 435 10.76 23.68 -2.41
N ALA A 436 11.09 24.97 -2.45
CA ALA A 436 10.20 26.00 -2.98
C ALA A 436 9.93 25.85 -4.49
N VAL A 437 10.94 25.45 -5.27
CA VAL A 437 10.75 25.11 -6.69
C VAL A 437 9.86 23.88 -6.83
N ASP A 438 10.09 22.84 -6.03
CA ASP A 438 9.28 21.63 -6.04
C ASP A 438 7.81 21.92 -5.68
N MET A 439 7.55 22.85 -4.75
CA MET A 439 6.19 23.31 -4.41
C MET A 439 5.51 24.04 -5.57
N LEU A 440 6.21 24.91 -6.29
CA LEU A 440 5.67 25.59 -7.48
C LEU A 440 5.34 24.60 -8.60
N VAL A 441 6.21 23.62 -8.84
CA VAL A 441 5.99 22.58 -9.86
C VAL A 441 4.81 21.68 -9.49
N GLN A 442 4.68 21.33 -8.20
CA GLN A 442 3.48 20.63 -7.70
C GLN A 442 2.22 21.45 -7.98
N HIS A 443 2.21 22.74 -7.63
CA HIS A 443 1.07 23.62 -7.90
C HIS A 443 0.73 23.67 -9.39
N LEU A 444 1.72 23.87 -10.26
CA LEU A 444 1.55 23.93 -11.73
C LEU A 444 0.87 22.67 -12.28
N ILE A 445 1.24 21.49 -11.79
CA ILE A 445 0.72 20.20 -12.28
C ILE A 445 -0.67 19.90 -11.69
N THR A 446 -0.93 20.33 -10.47
CA THR A 446 -2.12 19.90 -9.71
C THR A 446 -3.28 20.86 -9.84
N LYS A 447 -3.02 22.15 -10.03
CA LYS A 447 -4.05 23.17 -10.27
C LYS A 447 -5.02 22.78 -11.40
N PRO A 448 -4.58 22.38 -12.61
CA PRO A 448 -5.51 22.01 -13.68
C PRO A 448 -6.32 20.75 -13.37
N VAL A 449 -5.77 19.84 -12.55
CA VAL A 449 -6.50 18.65 -12.08
C VAL A 449 -7.64 19.08 -11.15
N PHE A 450 -7.38 19.99 -10.22
CA PHE A 450 -8.43 20.50 -9.33
C PHE A 450 -9.46 21.34 -10.08
N ASP A 451 -9.05 22.22 -10.98
CA ASP A 451 -9.96 23.01 -11.84
C ASP A 451 -10.85 22.07 -12.70
N ALA A 452 -10.29 20.95 -13.17
CA ALA A 452 -11.04 19.92 -13.90
C ALA A 452 -12.05 19.15 -13.05
N LEU A 453 -11.67 18.76 -11.82
CA LEU A 453 -12.53 18.02 -10.90
C LEU A 453 -13.69 18.88 -10.35
N PHE A 454 -13.47 20.20 -10.24
CA PHE A 454 -14.35 21.13 -9.54
C PHE A 454 -14.75 22.33 -10.40
N LYS A 455 -15.14 22.08 -11.65
CA LYS A 455 -15.54 23.14 -12.60
C LYS A 455 -16.62 24.10 -12.07
N ASP A 456 -17.48 23.64 -11.16
CA ASP A 456 -18.54 24.46 -10.54
C ASP A 456 -18.06 25.27 -9.32
N TYR A 457 -16.80 25.11 -8.91
CA TYR A 457 -16.20 25.75 -7.74
C TYR A 457 -14.93 26.50 -8.18
N ASP A 458 -14.92 27.82 -8.05
CA ASP A 458 -13.72 28.63 -8.32
C ASP A 458 -12.75 28.58 -7.13
N PHE A 459 -12.29 27.36 -6.77
CA PHE A 459 -11.40 27.12 -5.64
C PHE A 459 -10.10 27.95 -5.76
N THR A 460 -9.48 27.89 -6.93
CA THR A 460 -8.20 28.56 -7.21
C THR A 460 -8.33 30.08 -7.17
N GLY A 461 -9.48 30.62 -7.56
CA GLY A 461 -9.79 32.05 -7.45
C GLY A 461 -10.04 32.56 -6.03
N HIS A 462 -10.31 31.69 -5.04
CA HIS A 462 -10.60 32.10 -3.66
C HIS A 462 -9.48 31.76 -2.67
N ASN A 463 -8.79 30.64 -2.85
CA ASN A 463 -7.78 30.15 -1.91
C ASN A 463 -6.55 31.08 -1.79
N PRO A 464 -6.17 31.54 -0.57
CA PRO A 464 -5.10 32.52 -0.39
C PRO A 464 -3.71 31.99 -0.81
N VAL A 465 -3.45 30.69 -0.61
CA VAL A 465 -2.17 30.07 -1.00
C VAL A 465 -2.09 29.93 -2.52
N SER A 466 -3.17 29.49 -3.19
CA SER A 466 -3.21 29.37 -4.66
C SER A 466 -2.91 30.69 -5.34
N LYS A 467 -3.48 31.80 -4.85
CA LYS A 467 -3.25 33.16 -5.39
C LYS A 467 -1.78 33.57 -5.37
N VAL A 468 -1.07 33.25 -4.28
CA VAL A 468 0.36 33.55 -4.15
C VAL A 468 1.18 32.69 -5.12
N MET A 469 0.89 31.39 -5.18
CA MET A 469 1.58 30.48 -6.10
C MET A 469 1.36 30.88 -7.57
N ASP A 470 0.14 31.22 -7.94
CA ASP A 470 -0.22 31.70 -9.29
C ASP A 470 0.48 33.03 -9.64
N SER A 471 0.65 33.92 -8.65
CA SER A 471 1.38 35.18 -8.86
C SER A 471 2.86 34.92 -9.18
N MET A 472 3.49 33.96 -8.50
CA MET A 472 4.88 33.58 -8.77
C MET A 472 5.01 32.86 -10.13
N LEU A 473 4.09 31.96 -10.48
CA LEU A 473 4.08 31.30 -11.79
C LEU A 473 3.88 32.30 -12.94
N SER A 474 2.94 33.24 -12.79
CA SER A 474 2.68 34.28 -13.81
C SER A 474 3.92 35.13 -14.11
N LEU A 475 4.76 35.37 -13.09
CA LEU A 475 6.05 36.06 -13.27
C LEU A 475 7.04 35.22 -14.09
N LEU A 476 7.08 33.91 -13.86
CA LEU A 476 7.97 32.99 -14.55
C LEU A 476 7.47 32.64 -15.97
N ASP A 477 6.16 32.69 -16.22
CA ASP A 477 5.55 32.43 -17.54
C ASP A 477 6.00 33.43 -18.61
N ALA A 478 6.40 34.63 -18.20
CA ALA A 478 7.05 35.61 -19.08
C ALA A 478 8.36 35.08 -19.75
N TYR A 479 8.87 33.93 -19.30
CA TYR A 479 10.02 33.21 -19.84
C TYR A 479 9.62 31.87 -20.54
N ASN A 480 8.38 31.77 -21.02
CA ASN A 480 7.81 30.69 -21.85
C ASN A 480 7.64 29.31 -21.17
N LEU A 481 7.33 29.21 -19.88
CA LEU A 481 7.18 27.93 -19.16
C LEU A 481 6.16 26.94 -19.80
N ASP A 482 5.15 27.45 -20.52
CA ASP A 482 3.99 26.71 -21.04
C ASP A 482 4.25 25.69 -22.16
N SER A 483 5.42 25.72 -22.81
CA SER A 483 5.64 24.88 -24.01
C SER A 483 5.57 23.36 -23.75
N GLU A 484 5.72 22.93 -22.49
CA GLU A 484 5.84 21.51 -22.11
C GLU A 484 4.60 20.94 -21.38
N THR A 485 3.62 21.76 -21.00
CA THR A 485 2.38 21.30 -20.33
C THR A 485 1.32 20.81 -21.33
N SER A 486 1.50 21.06 -22.63
CA SER A 486 0.59 20.63 -23.70
C SER A 486 0.38 19.10 -23.76
N ASN A 487 1.40 18.31 -23.41
CA ASN A 487 1.32 16.86 -23.32
C ASN A 487 0.42 16.37 -22.16
N LEU A 488 0.13 17.23 -21.17
CA LEU A 488 -0.75 16.91 -20.04
C LEU A 488 -2.23 17.15 -20.34
N GLU A 489 -2.57 17.79 -21.46
CA GLU A 489 -3.97 18.08 -21.81
C GLU A 489 -4.81 16.81 -21.96
N GLU A 490 -4.20 15.73 -22.48
CA GLU A 490 -4.86 14.43 -22.57
C GLU A 490 -5.11 13.81 -21.19
N PHE A 491 -4.16 13.95 -20.26
CA PHE A 491 -4.35 13.56 -18.87
C PHE A 491 -5.47 14.38 -18.21
N TYR A 492 -5.46 15.70 -18.35
CA TYR A 492 -6.51 16.57 -17.80
C TYR A 492 -7.88 16.28 -18.43
N ARG A 493 -7.93 15.94 -19.72
CA ARG A 493 -9.14 15.42 -20.37
C ARG A 493 -9.62 14.14 -19.71
N SER A 494 -8.73 13.19 -19.42
CA SER A 494 -9.09 11.94 -18.73
C SER A 494 -9.67 12.17 -17.33
N VAL A 495 -9.12 13.13 -16.57
CA VAL A 495 -9.64 13.51 -15.25
C VAL A 495 -11.02 14.15 -15.38
N ARG A 496 -11.21 15.07 -16.35
CA ARG A 496 -12.52 15.70 -16.63
C ARG A 496 -13.59 14.67 -16.96
N VAL A 497 -13.30 13.76 -17.90
CA VAL A 497 -14.23 12.70 -18.31
C VAL A 497 -14.59 11.79 -17.12
N ARG A 498 -13.63 11.52 -16.22
CA ARG A 498 -13.89 10.69 -15.04
C ARG A 498 -14.71 11.42 -13.97
N ALA A 499 -14.58 12.74 -13.85
CA ALA A 499 -15.35 13.57 -12.93
C ALA A 499 -16.74 13.94 -13.47
N GLU A 500 -16.90 13.93 -14.79
CA GLU A 500 -18.12 14.39 -15.46
C GLU A 500 -19.34 13.53 -15.07
N GLY A 501 -20.35 14.20 -14.49
CA GLY A 501 -21.59 13.58 -14.08
C GLY A 501 -21.56 12.86 -12.73
N ILE A 502 -20.49 13.03 -11.93
CA ILE A 502 -20.45 12.60 -10.52
C ILE A 502 -20.98 13.74 -9.65
N THR A 503 -22.14 13.52 -9.07
CA THR A 503 -22.81 14.52 -8.23
C THR A 503 -22.67 14.22 -6.73
N SER A 504 -22.19 13.03 -6.35
CA SER A 504 -22.08 12.63 -4.95
C SER A 504 -20.73 13.04 -4.34
N ALA A 505 -20.76 13.56 -3.10
CA ALA A 505 -19.54 13.92 -2.34
C ALA A 505 -18.62 12.70 -2.13
N ALA A 506 -19.19 11.53 -1.84
CA ALA A 506 -18.45 10.28 -1.69
C ALA A 506 -17.76 9.83 -2.99
N GLY A 507 -18.40 10.01 -4.15
CA GLY A 507 -17.81 9.70 -5.45
C GLY A 507 -16.62 10.61 -5.77
N LYS A 508 -16.75 11.93 -5.52
CA LYS A 508 -15.65 12.90 -5.67
C LYS A 508 -14.49 12.58 -4.74
N GLN A 509 -14.76 12.26 -3.48
CA GLN A 509 -13.72 11.88 -2.51
C GLN A 509 -12.96 10.63 -2.95
N LYS A 510 -13.65 9.59 -3.44
CA LYS A 510 -13.02 8.36 -3.95
C LYS A 510 -12.09 8.64 -5.13
N ILE A 511 -12.46 9.56 -6.04
CA ILE A 511 -11.58 9.99 -7.13
C ILE A 511 -10.31 10.65 -6.60
N ILE A 512 -10.42 11.55 -5.62
CA ILE A 512 -9.27 12.25 -5.05
C ILE A 512 -8.33 11.27 -4.35
N THR A 513 -8.89 10.31 -3.59
CA THR A 513 -8.09 9.25 -2.96
C THR A 513 -7.35 8.43 -4.01
N GLU A 514 -8.01 8.03 -5.10
CA GLU A 514 -7.36 7.28 -6.17
C GLU A 514 -6.30 8.10 -6.92
N LEU A 515 -6.54 9.40 -7.16
CA LEU A 515 -5.55 10.32 -7.75
C LEU A 515 -4.33 10.45 -6.82
N TYR A 516 -4.56 10.58 -5.52
CA TYR A 516 -3.47 10.64 -4.55
C TYR A 516 -2.63 9.37 -4.55
N GLU A 517 -3.26 8.20 -4.43
CA GLU A 517 -2.55 6.92 -4.32
C GLU A 517 -1.86 6.49 -5.62
N ARG A 518 -2.52 6.70 -6.76
CA ARG A 518 -2.08 6.15 -8.06
C ARG A 518 -1.36 7.15 -8.94
N PHE A 519 -1.49 8.45 -8.67
CA PHE A 519 -0.86 9.49 -9.47
C PHE A 519 0.14 10.30 -8.64
N PHE A 520 -0.32 11.05 -7.63
CA PHE A 520 0.56 11.98 -6.91
C PHE A 520 1.70 11.28 -6.18
N LYS A 521 1.44 10.15 -5.53
CA LYS A 521 2.47 9.36 -4.86
C LYS A 521 3.56 8.83 -5.80
N LEU A 522 3.19 8.53 -7.04
CA LEU A 522 4.12 8.02 -8.06
C LEU A 522 4.86 9.16 -8.78
N ALA A 523 4.18 10.28 -9.02
CA ALA A 523 4.76 11.47 -9.65
C ALA A 523 5.75 12.21 -8.73
N PHE A 524 5.45 12.29 -7.42
CA PHE A 524 6.25 13.03 -6.44
C PHE A 524 6.70 12.14 -5.25
N PRO A 525 7.52 11.10 -5.49
CA PRO A 525 7.84 10.10 -4.48
C PRO A 525 8.61 10.67 -3.27
N ARG A 526 9.50 11.66 -3.49
CA ARG A 526 10.26 12.30 -2.40
C ARG A 526 9.35 12.99 -1.37
N VAL A 527 8.36 13.72 -1.86
CA VAL A 527 7.38 14.45 -1.02
C VAL A 527 6.44 13.48 -0.31
N ALA A 528 6.03 12.41 -1.01
CA ALA A 528 5.20 11.37 -0.40
C ALA A 528 5.94 10.57 0.69
N GLU A 529 7.26 10.36 0.54
CA GLU A 529 8.10 9.66 1.51
C GLU A 529 8.51 10.52 2.71
N SER A 530 8.67 11.85 2.54
CA SER A 530 9.24 12.73 3.58
C SER A 530 8.34 12.91 4.80
N LEU A 531 7.01 12.88 4.65
CA LEU A 531 6.06 13.09 5.75
C LEU A 531 5.01 11.98 5.91
N GLY A 532 5.01 10.98 5.01
CA GLY A 532 4.23 9.75 5.19
C GLY A 532 2.74 9.98 5.40
N ILE A 533 2.09 10.77 4.53
CA ILE A 533 0.63 10.98 4.58
C ILE A 533 -0.07 9.62 4.54
N VAL A 534 -0.87 9.34 5.58
CA VAL A 534 -1.65 8.11 5.70
C VAL A 534 -3.12 8.47 5.72
N TYR A 535 -3.92 7.82 4.88
CA TYR A 535 -5.37 7.94 4.95
C TYR A 535 -5.89 7.25 6.21
N THR A 536 -6.55 8.02 7.08
CA THR A 536 -7.11 7.49 8.33
C THR A 536 -8.41 6.75 8.04
N PRO A 537 -8.57 5.48 8.47
CA PRO A 537 -9.82 4.75 8.29
C PRO A 537 -11.00 5.50 8.92
N MET A 538 -12.12 5.59 8.21
CA MET A 538 -13.29 6.35 8.63
C MET A 538 -13.84 5.84 9.97
N GLU A 539 -13.79 4.53 10.20
CA GLU A 539 -14.26 3.89 11.43
C GLU A 539 -13.52 4.43 12.67
N VAL A 540 -12.21 4.69 12.54
CA VAL A 540 -11.37 5.26 13.61
C VAL A 540 -11.68 6.74 13.82
N VAL A 541 -11.85 7.50 12.73
CA VAL A 541 -12.22 8.92 12.78
C VAL A 541 -13.56 9.10 13.47
N ASP A 542 -14.57 8.34 13.03
CA ASP A 542 -15.92 8.43 13.57
C ASP A 542 -15.98 8.04 15.05
N PHE A 543 -15.20 7.03 15.48
CA PHE A 543 -15.05 6.69 16.90
C PHE A 543 -14.48 7.86 17.70
N ILE A 544 -13.40 8.51 17.22
CA ILE A 544 -12.79 9.67 17.90
C ILE A 544 -13.80 10.81 18.05
N LEU A 545 -14.55 11.13 16.98
CA LEU A 545 -15.55 12.20 17.01
C LEU A 545 -16.67 11.91 18.02
N ARG A 546 -17.17 10.68 18.07
CA ARG A 546 -18.15 10.25 19.08
C ARG A 546 -17.57 10.34 20.50
N ALA A 547 -16.37 9.79 20.71
CA ALA A 547 -15.71 9.78 22.01
C ALA A 547 -15.43 11.18 22.54
N VAL A 548 -14.98 12.11 21.69
CA VAL A 548 -14.78 13.50 22.07
C VAL A 548 -16.10 14.17 22.45
N ASN A 549 -17.16 13.94 21.67
CA ASN A 549 -18.47 14.50 21.99
C ASN A 549 -19.03 13.95 23.30
N ASP A 550 -18.84 12.67 23.59
CA ASP A 550 -19.26 12.05 24.85
C ASP A 550 -18.45 12.59 26.04
N ALA A 551 -17.13 12.73 25.88
CA ALA A 551 -16.26 13.35 26.89
C ALA A 551 -16.63 14.81 27.18
N LEU A 552 -17.00 15.58 26.15
CA LEU A 552 -17.48 16.95 26.31
C LEU A 552 -18.79 16.99 27.13
N LYS A 553 -19.74 16.11 26.82
CA LYS A 553 -21.02 16.03 27.52
C LYS A 553 -20.83 15.66 28.99
N GLU A 554 -20.01 14.64 29.25
CA GLU A 554 -19.79 14.11 30.59
C GLU A 554 -19.01 15.09 31.49
N HIS A 555 -17.90 15.64 30.98
CA HIS A 555 -16.97 16.39 31.83
C HIS A 555 -17.14 17.91 31.77
N PHE A 556 -17.79 18.44 30.74
CA PHE A 556 -17.93 19.89 30.54
C PHE A 556 -19.39 20.33 30.36
N GLY A 557 -20.34 19.40 30.24
CA GLY A 557 -21.76 19.71 30.08
C GLY A 557 -22.12 20.38 28.76
N VAL A 558 -21.23 20.29 27.76
CA VAL A 558 -21.40 20.84 26.40
C VAL A 558 -21.18 19.73 25.38
N SER A 559 -21.54 19.97 24.13
CA SER A 559 -21.35 19.06 23.00
C SER A 559 -20.61 19.76 21.86
N ILE A 560 -20.18 19.01 20.85
CA ILE A 560 -19.41 19.60 19.75
C ILE A 560 -20.18 20.71 19.04
N THR A 561 -21.51 20.65 18.96
CA THR A 561 -22.33 21.68 18.27
C THR A 561 -22.42 23.01 19.02
N ASP A 562 -22.21 23.02 20.33
CA ASP A 562 -22.51 24.20 21.15
C ASP A 562 -21.52 25.35 20.88
N GLU A 563 -22.00 26.58 21.04
CA GLU A 563 -21.24 27.82 20.77
C GLU A 563 -19.98 27.94 21.63
N GLY A 564 -18.88 28.40 21.03
CA GLY A 564 -17.59 28.54 21.72
C GLY A 564 -16.82 27.23 21.94
N VAL A 565 -17.30 26.10 21.39
CA VAL A 565 -16.56 24.84 21.33
C VAL A 565 -15.78 24.79 20.01
N HIS A 566 -14.57 25.35 20.02
CA HIS A 566 -13.66 25.33 18.89
C HIS A 566 -12.95 23.97 18.75
N VAL A 567 -12.95 23.41 17.55
CA VAL A 567 -12.30 22.14 17.21
C VAL A 567 -11.14 22.40 16.26
N LEU A 568 -9.95 21.90 16.61
CA LEU A 568 -8.75 21.98 15.79
C LEU A 568 -8.25 20.60 15.41
N ASP A 569 -7.99 20.42 14.11
CA ASP A 569 -7.17 19.35 13.57
C ASP A 569 -5.79 19.90 13.15
N PRO A 570 -4.74 19.77 13.99
CA PRO A 570 -3.43 20.36 13.72
C PRO A 570 -2.63 19.66 12.61
N PHE A 571 -3.09 18.51 12.12
CA PHE A 571 -2.41 17.68 11.13
C PHE A 571 -3.44 17.07 10.17
N THR A 572 -4.16 17.92 9.45
CA THR A 572 -5.44 17.51 8.85
C THR A 572 -5.29 16.56 7.67
N GLY A 573 -4.11 16.49 7.05
CA GLY A 573 -3.84 15.63 5.92
C GLY A 573 -4.80 15.96 4.78
N THR A 574 -5.75 15.05 4.53
CA THR A 574 -6.77 15.21 3.49
C THR A 574 -8.08 15.83 3.97
N GLY A 575 -8.11 16.38 5.20
CA GLY A 575 -9.30 17.01 5.80
C GLY A 575 -10.27 16.01 6.44
N THR A 576 -9.88 14.73 6.60
CA THR A 576 -10.82 13.65 6.91
C THR A 576 -11.56 13.87 8.23
N PHE A 577 -10.90 14.32 9.30
CA PHE A 577 -11.58 14.57 10.58
C PHE A 577 -12.64 15.66 10.48
N ILE A 578 -12.34 16.77 9.80
CA ILE A 578 -13.28 17.88 9.61
C ILE A 578 -14.45 17.46 8.70
N VAL A 579 -14.16 16.78 7.60
CA VAL A 579 -15.18 16.24 6.68
C VAL A 579 -16.13 15.29 7.41
N ARG A 580 -15.59 14.33 8.16
CA ARG A 580 -16.41 13.37 8.92
C ARG A 580 -17.17 14.06 10.04
N LEU A 581 -16.61 15.09 10.68
CA LEU A 581 -17.33 15.87 11.68
C LEU A 581 -18.56 16.57 11.07
N LEU A 582 -18.42 17.22 9.91
CA LEU A 582 -19.55 17.82 9.19
C LEU A 582 -20.62 16.78 8.82
N GLN A 583 -20.21 15.56 8.43
CA GLN A 583 -21.11 14.46 8.05
C GLN A 583 -21.67 13.64 9.22
N SER A 584 -21.11 13.77 10.42
CA SER A 584 -21.38 12.88 11.56
C SER A 584 -22.77 13.03 12.15
N GLY A 585 -23.44 14.16 11.91
CA GLY A 585 -24.66 14.55 12.61
C GLY A 585 -24.43 15.04 14.06
N LEU A 586 -23.17 15.18 14.50
CA LEU A 586 -22.83 15.74 15.81
C LEU A 586 -22.98 17.28 15.86
N ILE A 587 -22.94 17.93 14.68
CA ILE A 587 -23.27 19.35 14.51
C ILE A 587 -24.72 19.44 14.07
N LYS A 588 -25.53 20.23 14.78
CA LYS A 588 -26.94 20.47 14.41
C LYS A 588 -27.00 21.28 13.11
N PRO A 589 -28.00 21.05 12.24
CA PRO A 589 -28.13 21.78 10.97
C PRO A 589 -28.12 23.30 11.13
N GLU A 590 -28.80 23.84 12.16
CA GLU A 590 -28.85 25.27 12.45
C GLU A 590 -27.52 25.89 12.91
N ASP A 591 -26.62 25.06 13.45
CA ASP A 591 -25.29 25.48 13.93
C ASP A 591 -24.20 25.31 12.86
N LEU A 592 -24.51 24.61 11.76
CA LEU A 592 -23.52 24.15 10.77
C LEU A 592 -22.72 25.29 10.15
N LEU A 593 -23.40 26.37 9.74
CA LEU A 593 -22.75 27.54 9.14
C LEU A 593 -21.81 28.24 10.12
N ARG A 594 -22.23 28.44 11.38
CA ARG A 594 -21.39 29.04 12.44
C ARG A 594 -20.17 28.17 12.72
N LYS A 595 -20.37 26.86 12.87
CA LYS A 595 -19.25 25.92 13.10
C LYS A 595 -18.24 25.99 11.96
N TYR A 596 -18.71 25.84 10.73
CA TYR A 596 -17.88 25.86 9.54
C TYR A 596 -17.09 27.15 9.38
N THR A 597 -17.71 28.32 9.59
CA THR A 597 -17.08 29.63 9.33
C THR A 597 -16.23 30.15 10.49
N GLN A 598 -16.47 29.72 11.74
CA GLN A 598 -15.88 30.39 12.92
C GLN A 598 -15.21 29.43 13.94
N GLU A 599 -15.63 28.16 14.01
CA GLU A 599 -15.27 27.29 15.15
C GLU A 599 -14.59 25.97 14.74
N LEU A 600 -14.43 25.71 13.45
CA LEU A 600 -13.65 24.58 12.93
C LEU A 600 -12.33 25.08 12.34
N HIS A 601 -11.23 24.44 12.75
CA HIS A 601 -9.86 24.87 12.44
C HIS A 601 -9.04 23.67 11.95
N ALA A 602 -8.18 23.87 10.96
CA ALA A 602 -7.35 22.82 10.38
C ALA A 602 -5.99 23.35 9.92
N ASN A 603 -4.91 22.63 10.24
CA ASN A 603 -3.56 22.97 9.80
C ASN A 603 -2.97 21.84 8.96
N GLU A 604 -2.20 22.20 7.95
CA GLU A 604 -1.44 21.24 7.14
C GLU A 604 -0.11 21.85 6.67
N LEU A 605 0.95 21.05 6.67
CA LEU A 605 2.30 21.45 6.27
C LEU A 605 2.51 21.24 4.76
N LEU A 606 1.95 20.16 4.20
CA LEU A 606 2.13 19.80 2.80
C LEU A 606 1.10 20.48 1.90
N LEU A 607 1.59 21.26 0.93
CA LEU A 607 0.76 22.00 -0.03
C LEU A 607 -0.32 21.14 -0.70
N MET A 608 0.05 19.94 -1.16
CA MET A 608 -0.89 19.03 -1.82
C MET A 608 -1.98 18.51 -0.88
N ALA A 609 -1.62 18.19 0.36
CA ALA A 609 -2.57 17.75 1.35
C ALA A 609 -3.50 18.91 1.75
N TYR A 610 -2.95 20.11 1.89
CA TYR A 610 -3.70 21.34 2.14
C TYR A 610 -4.78 21.60 1.09
N TYR A 611 -4.45 21.53 -0.21
CA TYR A 611 -5.46 21.70 -1.27
C TYR A 611 -6.54 20.63 -1.24
N ILE A 612 -6.15 19.36 -1.05
CA ILE A 612 -7.12 18.26 -0.94
C ILE A 612 -8.04 18.46 0.27
N ALA A 613 -7.50 18.87 1.41
CA ALA A 613 -8.27 19.12 2.62
C ALA A 613 -9.27 20.27 2.43
N ALA A 614 -8.81 21.42 1.94
CA ALA A 614 -9.66 22.59 1.71
C ALA A 614 -10.85 22.23 0.80
N ILE A 615 -10.56 21.63 -0.36
CA ILE A 615 -11.57 21.22 -1.33
C ILE A 615 -12.54 20.19 -0.75
N ASN A 616 -12.04 19.18 -0.04
CA ASN A 616 -12.90 18.16 0.56
C ASN A 616 -13.87 18.75 1.59
N ILE A 617 -13.37 19.66 2.42
CA ILE A 617 -14.16 20.34 3.46
C ILE A 617 -15.22 21.23 2.82
N GLU A 618 -14.83 22.07 1.86
CA GLU A 618 -15.72 22.99 1.13
C GLU A 618 -16.80 22.24 0.35
N ALA A 619 -16.41 21.22 -0.43
CA ALA A 619 -17.35 20.42 -1.22
C ALA A 619 -18.34 19.65 -0.32
N THR A 620 -17.88 19.17 0.84
CA THR A 620 -18.76 18.49 1.81
C THR A 620 -19.77 19.45 2.42
N PHE A 621 -19.32 20.63 2.83
CA PHE A 621 -20.22 21.65 3.38
C PHE A 621 -21.26 22.11 2.36
N HIS A 622 -20.84 22.38 1.12
CA HIS A 622 -21.74 22.77 0.04
C HIS A 622 -22.80 21.70 -0.26
N ALA A 623 -22.41 20.42 -0.30
CA ALA A 623 -23.35 19.32 -0.47
C ALA A 623 -24.38 19.25 0.68
N LEU A 624 -23.95 19.42 1.93
CA LEU A 624 -24.86 19.43 3.08
C LEU A 624 -25.83 20.60 3.06
N GLN A 625 -25.39 21.77 2.60
CA GLN A 625 -26.27 22.94 2.40
C GLN A 625 -27.29 22.69 1.28
N GLN A 626 -26.89 22.07 0.17
CA GLN A 626 -27.81 21.68 -0.90
C GLN A 626 -28.84 20.64 -0.42
N ASP A 627 -28.42 19.66 0.37
CA ASP A 627 -29.33 18.67 0.98
C ASP A 627 -30.31 19.34 1.96
N THR A 628 -29.85 20.34 2.71
CA THR A 628 -30.68 21.13 3.62
C THR A 628 -31.70 21.97 2.85
N ALA A 629 -31.28 22.68 1.79
CA ALA A 629 -32.16 23.44 0.91
C ALA A 629 -33.24 22.55 0.27
N ASN A 630 -32.84 21.37 -0.22
CA ASN A 630 -33.76 20.35 -0.73
C ASN A 630 -34.80 19.94 0.33
N ALA A 631 -34.36 19.71 1.57
CA ALA A 631 -35.23 19.28 2.67
C ALA A 631 -36.18 20.39 3.14
N THR A 632 -35.79 21.66 3.05
CA THR A 632 -36.61 22.83 3.41
C THR A 632 -37.49 23.34 2.27
N GLY A 633 -37.33 22.80 1.06
CA GLY A 633 -38.07 23.20 -0.14
C GLY A 633 -37.53 24.48 -0.81
N GLU A 634 -36.32 24.89 -0.45
CA GLU A 634 -35.56 25.94 -1.12
C GLU A 634 -34.89 25.40 -2.39
N ASP A 635 -34.55 26.29 -3.33
CA ASP A 635 -33.87 25.90 -4.56
C ASP A 635 -32.40 25.54 -4.27
N PRO A 636 -31.95 24.28 -4.42
CA PRO A 636 -30.57 23.88 -4.18
C PRO A 636 -29.58 24.56 -5.14
N ALA A 637 -30.05 25.02 -6.31
CA ALA A 637 -29.24 25.80 -7.24
C ALA A 637 -28.97 27.23 -6.74
N GLY A 638 -29.71 27.69 -5.73
CA GLY A 638 -29.51 28.98 -5.07
C GLY A 638 -28.48 28.97 -3.93
N VAL A 639 -27.96 27.80 -3.54
CA VAL A 639 -26.95 27.67 -2.49
C VAL A 639 -25.59 28.16 -3.00
N GLY A 640 -25.16 29.33 -2.51
CA GLY A 640 -23.88 29.94 -2.83
C GLY A 640 -22.68 29.12 -2.33
N TYR A 641 -21.53 29.35 -2.95
CA TYR A 641 -20.25 28.81 -2.51
C TYR A 641 -19.73 29.57 -1.28
N GLU A 642 -19.21 28.85 -0.27
CA GLU A 642 -18.62 29.41 0.94
C GLU A 642 -17.22 28.80 1.17
N SER A 643 -16.19 29.65 1.20
CA SER A 643 -14.80 29.27 1.44
C SER A 643 -14.62 28.72 2.86
N PHE A 644 -13.74 27.73 3.04
CA PHE A 644 -13.36 27.29 4.38
C PHE A 644 -12.19 28.15 4.88
N ASP A 645 -12.51 29.16 5.69
CA ASP A 645 -11.50 30.08 6.22
C ASP A 645 -10.71 29.51 7.42
N GLY A 646 -11.18 28.40 7.99
CA GLY A 646 -10.52 27.71 9.11
C GLY A 646 -9.28 26.88 8.75
N ILE A 647 -8.95 26.70 7.46
CA ILE A 647 -7.74 25.95 7.04
C ILE A 647 -6.54 26.86 6.80
N VAL A 648 -5.36 26.39 7.22
CA VAL A 648 -4.08 27.11 7.16
C VAL A 648 -2.96 26.21 6.65
N LEU A 649 -2.10 26.74 5.76
CA LEU A 649 -0.85 26.10 5.33
C LEU A 649 0.29 26.54 6.26
N THR A 650 0.78 25.64 7.10
CA THR A 650 1.73 25.99 8.18
C THR A 650 2.35 24.75 8.85
N ASP A 651 3.52 24.92 9.48
CA ASP A 651 4.04 23.95 10.45
C ASP A 651 3.47 24.26 11.84
N THR A 652 2.55 23.42 12.31
CA THR A 652 1.90 23.58 13.62
C THR A 652 2.90 23.64 14.78
N PHE A 653 4.05 22.97 14.69
CA PHE A 653 5.06 23.08 15.73
C PHE A 653 5.76 24.44 15.68
N GLN A 654 6.11 24.89 14.47
CA GLN A 654 6.83 26.14 14.25
C GLN A 654 6.02 27.39 14.65
N MET A 655 4.72 27.45 14.31
CA MET A 655 3.88 28.64 14.55
C MET A 655 3.75 29.05 16.03
N THR A 656 4.17 28.18 16.95
CA THR A 656 4.14 28.40 18.41
C THR A 656 5.53 28.51 19.04
N GLU A 657 6.61 28.47 18.25
CA GLU A 657 7.97 28.60 18.73
C GLU A 657 8.31 30.04 19.13
N ASP A 658 9.13 30.20 20.18
CA ASP A 658 9.55 31.52 20.61
C ASP A 658 10.51 32.15 19.59
N GLY A 659 10.18 33.36 19.14
CA GLY A 659 11.00 34.09 18.16
C GLY A 659 10.70 33.74 16.70
N ASP A 660 9.66 32.95 16.44
CA ASP A 660 9.15 32.74 15.10
C ASP A 660 8.64 34.05 14.48
N VAL A 661 8.87 34.22 13.17
CA VAL A 661 8.48 35.43 12.44
C VAL A 661 7.51 35.04 11.34
N LEU A 662 6.22 35.29 11.59
CA LEU A 662 5.17 35.15 10.60
C LEU A 662 5.47 36.01 9.37
N ASP A 663 5.22 35.46 8.19
CA ASP A 663 5.29 36.23 6.96
C ASP A 663 4.22 37.32 6.95
N THR A 664 4.65 38.56 6.73
CA THR A 664 3.78 39.74 6.67
C THR A 664 3.75 40.37 5.28
N ARG A 665 4.39 39.74 4.28
CA ARG A 665 4.55 40.29 2.93
C ARG A 665 3.89 39.48 1.83
N VAL A 666 4.01 38.16 1.85
CA VAL A 666 3.68 37.32 0.68
C VAL A 666 2.34 36.60 0.88
N PHE A 667 2.27 35.71 1.85
CA PHE A 667 1.11 34.91 2.21
C PHE A 667 0.23 35.57 3.29
N THR A 668 0.07 36.89 3.22
CA THR A 668 -0.66 37.69 4.23
C THR A 668 -2.02 37.10 4.61
N GLY A 669 -2.84 36.71 3.64
CA GLY A 669 -4.15 36.09 3.91
C GLY A 669 -4.09 34.71 4.61
N ASN A 670 -2.99 33.97 4.48
CA ASN A 670 -2.76 32.74 5.25
C ASN A 670 -2.26 33.08 6.66
N SER A 671 -1.31 34.01 6.78
CA SER A 671 -0.77 34.47 8.06
C SER A 671 -1.84 35.09 8.97
N ASP A 672 -2.79 35.84 8.41
CA ASP A 672 -3.91 36.42 9.15
C ASP A 672 -4.74 35.31 9.82
N ARG A 673 -5.01 34.21 9.11
CA ARG A 673 -5.71 33.03 9.65
C ARG A 673 -4.91 32.36 10.78
N VAL A 674 -3.58 32.28 10.68
CA VAL A 674 -2.70 31.75 11.76
C VAL A 674 -2.85 32.61 13.02
N VAL A 675 -2.77 33.93 12.86
CA VAL A 675 -2.85 34.89 13.99
C VAL A 675 -4.20 34.78 14.70
N GLU A 676 -5.29 34.72 13.93
CA GLU A 676 -6.64 34.54 14.46
C GLU A 676 -6.77 33.22 15.22
N GLN A 677 -6.32 32.10 14.63
CA GLN A 677 -6.36 30.79 15.27
C GLN A 677 -5.58 30.74 16.59
N ASN A 678 -4.37 31.32 16.63
CA ASN A 678 -3.52 31.32 17.82
C ASN A 678 -4.11 32.14 18.97
N ALA A 679 -4.89 33.18 18.66
CA ALA A 679 -5.58 34.00 19.66
C ALA A 679 -6.79 33.31 20.31
N LEU A 680 -7.35 32.26 19.70
CA LEU A 680 -8.51 31.54 20.20
C LEU A 680 -8.17 30.60 21.38
N ASP A 681 -9.10 30.44 22.33
CA ASP A 681 -9.04 29.43 23.38
C ASP A 681 -9.58 28.09 22.83
N ILE A 682 -8.78 27.44 21.98
CA ILE A 682 -9.14 26.16 21.36
C ILE A 682 -8.95 25.03 22.38
N ARG A 683 -10.06 24.35 22.73
CA ARG A 683 -10.12 23.35 23.82
C ARG A 683 -10.44 21.93 23.34
N VAL A 684 -10.65 21.73 22.04
CA VAL A 684 -10.86 20.39 21.44
C VAL A 684 -9.83 20.19 20.34
N ILE A 685 -8.90 19.27 20.56
CA ILE A 685 -7.83 18.95 19.61
C ILE A 685 -7.97 17.49 19.19
N ILE A 686 -8.16 17.25 17.89
CA ILE A 686 -8.33 15.90 17.32
C ILE A 686 -7.34 15.68 16.18
N GLY A 687 -7.15 14.44 15.74
CA GLY A 687 -6.39 14.19 14.51
C GLY A 687 -5.56 12.91 14.50
N ASN A 688 -4.72 12.80 13.47
CA ASN A 688 -3.73 11.74 13.29
C ASN A 688 -2.34 12.37 13.07
N PRO A 689 -1.55 12.63 14.13
CA PRO A 689 -0.25 13.29 13.99
C PRO A 689 0.75 12.44 13.21
N PRO A 690 1.80 13.03 12.60
CA PRO A 690 2.81 12.30 11.84
C PRO A 690 3.69 11.39 12.74
N TYR A 691 4.12 10.24 12.21
CA TYR A 691 4.96 9.26 12.94
C TYR A 691 6.40 9.26 12.37
N SER A 692 7.33 9.92 13.04
CA SER A 692 8.74 9.91 12.63
C SER A 692 9.69 10.12 13.80
N VAL A 693 10.53 9.12 14.08
CA VAL A 693 11.66 9.23 15.03
C VAL A 693 12.92 9.81 14.35
N GLY A 694 12.95 9.90 13.02
CA GLY A 694 14.08 10.37 12.21
C GLY A 694 14.34 9.53 10.95
N GLN A 695 15.47 9.80 10.30
CA GLN A 695 15.90 9.14 9.05
C GLN A 695 16.42 7.70 9.24
N SER A 696 16.37 6.89 8.18
CA SER A 696 16.82 5.50 8.18
C SER A 696 18.33 5.36 7.94
N SER A 697 18.91 6.29 7.16
CA SER A 697 20.33 6.35 6.80
C SER A 697 20.89 7.76 6.98
N GLY A 698 22.20 7.87 7.18
CA GLY A 698 22.91 9.16 7.13
C GLY A 698 22.78 9.85 5.77
N ASN A 699 22.64 9.06 4.70
CA ASN A 699 22.53 9.53 3.32
C ASN A 699 21.13 10.01 2.92
N ASP A 700 20.08 9.72 3.71
CA ASP A 700 18.70 10.11 3.38
C ASP A 700 18.51 11.63 3.40
N ASN A 701 19.36 12.34 4.15
CA ASN A 701 19.29 13.78 4.39
C ASN A 701 17.88 14.28 4.79
N ASN A 702 17.15 13.48 5.56
CA ASN A 702 15.77 13.72 5.99
C ASN A 702 15.65 13.66 7.52
N ALA A 703 16.55 14.35 8.22
CA ALA A 703 16.52 14.40 9.67
C ALA A 703 15.34 15.28 10.15
N ASN A 704 14.66 14.86 11.21
CA ASN A 704 13.58 15.66 11.80
C ASN A 704 14.06 17.06 12.17
N LEU A 705 13.21 18.05 11.89
CA LEU A 705 13.39 19.42 12.35
C LEU A 705 13.46 19.50 13.89
N LYS A 706 14.11 20.57 14.35
CA LYS A 706 14.28 20.90 15.76
C LYS A 706 13.38 22.09 16.09
N TYR A 707 12.64 21.96 17.19
CA TYR A 707 11.73 22.98 17.69
C TYR A 707 12.16 23.30 19.11
N PRO A 708 13.08 24.26 19.33
CA PRO A 708 13.72 24.52 20.62
C PRO A 708 12.76 24.65 21.81
N THR A 709 11.68 25.41 21.70
CA THR A 709 10.71 25.66 22.78
C THR A 709 9.90 24.40 23.08
N LEU A 710 9.35 23.73 22.05
CA LEU A 710 8.63 22.47 22.21
C LEU A 710 9.52 21.33 22.71
N ASP A 711 10.75 21.20 22.18
CA ASP A 711 11.72 20.20 22.60
C ASP A 711 12.21 20.47 24.04
N GLU A 712 12.27 21.73 24.50
CA GLU A 712 12.52 22.07 25.92
C GLU A 712 11.32 21.70 26.81
N SER A 713 10.09 21.87 26.34
CA SER A 713 8.91 21.39 27.05
C SER A 713 8.93 19.87 27.23
N ILE A 714 9.33 19.10 26.21
CA ILE A 714 9.54 17.65 26.33
C ILE A 714 10.67 17.34 27.31
N ARG A 715 11.78 18.07 27.23
CA ARG A 715 12.96 17.86 28.09
C ARG A 715 12.65 18.04 29.57
N THR A 716 11.92 19.10 29.90
CA THR A 716 11.58 19.46 31.29
C THR A 716 10.43 18.64 31.86
N THR A 717 9.69 17.91 31.03
CA THR A 717 8.57 17.06 31.45
C THR A 717 8.88 15.58 31.24
N TYR A 718 8.75 15.08 30.01
CA TYR A 718 8.85 13.66 29.67
C TYR A 718 10.27 13.10 29.86
N ASP A 719 11.31 13.82 29.41
CA ASP A 719 12.71 13.37 29.48
C ASP A 719 13.22 13.39 30.93
N ALA A 720 12.92 14.46 31.67
CA ALA A 720 13.31 14.63 33.06
C ALA A 720 12.77 13.55 34.01
N GLU A 721 11.60 12.98 33.70
CA GLU A 721 10.95 11.92 34.50
C GLU A 721 11.24 10.50 33.98
N SER A 722 11.96 10.37 32.84
CA SER A 722 12.30 9.08 32.27
C SER A 722 13.50 8.44 32.97
N SER A 723 13.41 7.14 33.23
CA SER A 723 14.53 6.32 33.74
C SER A 723 15.47 5.84 32.63
N ALA A 724 15.11 6.03 31.35
CA ALA A 724 15.89 5.52 30.23
C ALA A 724 17.16 6.36 29.97
N LYS A 725 18.25 5.69 29.62
CA LYS A 725 19.52 6.36 29.24
C LYS A 725 19.50 6.97 27.85
N LEU A 726 18.59 6.50 26.98
CA LEU A 726 18.45 6.97 25.61
C LEU A 726 16.98 7.37 25.39
N THR A 727 16.75 8.67 25.27
CA THR A 727 15.40 9.26 25.18
C THR A 727 15.11 9.86 23.81
N THR A 728 15.88 9.49 22.77
CA THR A 728 15.68 10.00 21.40
C THR A 728 14.28 9.73 20.86
N SER A 729 13.64 8.64 21.26
CA SER A 729 12.26 8.33 20.87
C SER A 729 11.22 9.26 21.47
N LEU A 730 11.52 9.99 22.55
CA LEU A 730 10.62 11.00 23.12
C LEU A 730 10.43 12.22 22.22
N TYR A 731 11.31 12.41 21.24
CA TYR A 731 11.26 13.51 20.29
C TYR A 731 10.69 13.07 18.92
N ASP A 732 9.99 11.92 18.87
CA ASP A 732 9.17 11.52 17.73
C ASP A 732 8.07 12.56 17.49
N SER A 733 7.74 12.83 16.24
CA SER A 733 6.73 13.82 15.84
C SER A 733 5.36 13.59 16.50
N TYR A 734 4.94 12.34 16.74
CA TYR A 734 3.66 12.11 17.43
C TYR A 734 3.71 12.44 18.92
N ILE A 735 4.88 12.32 19.57
CA ILE A 735 5.05 12.74 20.99
C ILE A 735 5.13 14.25 21.07
N ARG A 736 5.78 14.91 20.10
CA ARG A 736 5.73 16.36 19.92
C ARG A 736 4.31 16.85 19.75
N ALA A 737 3.48 16.18 18.95
CA ALA A 737 2.05 16.47 18.84
C ALA A 737 1.30 16.35 20.17
N ILE A 738 1.54 15.28 20.94
CA ILE A 738 0.93 15.11 22.27
C ILE A 738 1.36 16.25 23.20
N ARG A 739 2.66 16.59 23.27
CA ARG A 739 3.17 17.68 24.12
C ARG A 739 2.65 19.05 23.68
N TRP A 740 2.63 19.32 22.39
CA TRP A 740 2.12 20.57 21.81
C TRP A 740 0.64 20.78 22.15
N ALA A 741 -0.19 19.76 21.90
CA ALA A 741 -1.61 19.80 22.23
C ALA A 741 -1.83 19.93 23.75
N SER A 742 -1.01 19.24 24.56
CA SER A 742 -1.04 19.35 26.01
C SER A 742 -0.70 20.77 26.49
N ASN A 743 0.33 21.40 25.91
CA ASN A 743 0.69 22.79 26.23
C ASN A 743 -0.45 23.75 25.93
N ARG A 744 -1.12 23.58 24.78
CA ARG A 744 -2.28 24.40 24.39
C ARG A 744 -3.42 24.24 25.42
N VAL A 745 -3.82 23.00 25.72
CA VAL A 745 -4.94 22.73 26.64
C VAL A 745 -4.64 23.10 28.09
N LEU A 746 -3.41 22.88 28.57
CA LEU A 746 -3.00 23.21 29.94
C LEU A 746 -2.88 24.72 30.18
N SER A 747 -2.68 25.51 29.12
CA SER A 747 -2.68 26.97 29.21
C SER A 747 -4.09 27.55 29.41
N SER A 748 -5.14 26.79 29.08
CA SER A 748 -6.53 27.20 29.26
C SER A 748 -7.01 26.98 30.71
N PRO A 749 -7.60 27.99 31.39
CA PRO A 749 -8.15 27.82 32.74
C PRO A 749 -9.39 26.91 32.77
N ASN A 750 -10.03 26.71 31.62
CA ASN A 750 -11.22 25.87 31.46
C ASN A 750 -10.87 24.40 31.15
N GLY A 751 -9.60 24.10 30.88
CA GLY A 751 -9.16 22.79 30.41
C GLY A 751 -9.72 22.43 29.03
N GLY A 752 -9.68 21.16 28.65
CA GLY A 752 -10.07 20.71 27.32
C GLY A 752 -9.87 19.21 27.09
N VAL A 753 -10.05 18.81 25.84
CA VAL A 753 -10.00 17.43 25.36
C VAL A 753 -8.99 17.32 24.22
N ILE A 754 -8.13 16.31 24.29
CA ILE A 754 -7.21 15.92 23.21
C ILE A 754 -7.53 14.49 22.82
N CYS A 755 -7.78 14.20 21.55
CA CYS A 755 -8.01 12.83 21.09
C CYS A 755 -7.27 12.52 19.78
N PHE A 756 -6.23 11.69 19.87
CA PHE A 756 -5.41 11.31 18.72
C PHE A 756 -5.43 9.81 18.46
N VAL A 757 -5.47 9.43 17.18
CA VAL A 757 -4.94 8.13 16.74
C VAL A 757 -3.46 8.29 16.46
N SER A 758 -2.61 7.53 17.15
CA SER A 758 -1.16 7.70 17.07
C SER A 758 -0.41 6.37 17.17
N ASN A 759 0.91 6.41 17.01
CA ASN A 759 1.78 5.30 17.35
C ASN A 759 1.65 4.96 18.85
N GLY A 760 1.14 3.77 19.18
CA GLY A 760 0.93 3.29 20.55
C GLY A 760 2.20 2.88 21.31
N GLY A 761 3.40 3.18 20.78
CA GLY A 761 4.68 2.82 21.41
C GLY A 761 4.88 3.40 22.81
N TYR A 762 4.21 4.50 23.16
CA TYR A 762 4.27 5.11 24.49
C TYR A 762 3.56 4.29 25.58
N ILE A 763 2.69 3.34 25.23
CA ILE A 763 1.92 2.53 26.19
C ILE A 763 2.84 1.65 27.05
N ASP A 764 3.84 1.03 26.42
CA ASP A 764 4.74 0.06 27.08
C ASP A 764 6.22 0.26 26.71
N GLY A 765 6.56 1.39 26.09
CA GLY A 765 7.93 1.73 25.73
C GLY A 765 8.77 2.18 26.94
N ASN A 766 10.01 1.70 27.04
CA ASN A 766 10.88 1.97 28.18
C ASN A 766 11.20 3.45 28.37
N ALA A 767 11.47 4.19 27.29
CA ALA A 767 11.78 5.63 27.37
C ALA A 767 10.54 6.50 27.57
N ALA A 768 9.33 5.95 27.40
CA ALA A 768 8.08 6.69 27.54
C ALA A 768 7.50 6.63 28.96
N ASP A 769 8.23 6.08 29.93
CA ASP A 769 7.83 6.07 31.35
C ASP A 769 7.65 7.48 31.91
N GLY A 770 8.55 8.41 31.58
CA GLY A 770 8.42 9.81 31.96
C GLY A 770 7.21 10.50 31.32
N LEU A 771 6.88 10.17 30.07
CA LEU A 771 5.65 10.61 29.42
C LEU A 771 4.41 10.10 30.17
N ARG A 772 4.35 8.79 30.46
CA ARG A 772 3.21 8.18 31.18
C ARG A 772 3.01 8.79 32.56
N LYS A 773 4.10 8.99 33.32
CA LYS A 773 4.08 9.68 34.63
C LYS A 773 3.60 11.13 34.50
N THR A 774 4.04 11.84 33.47
CA THR A 774 3.65 13.23 33.23
C THR A 774 2.17 13.34 32.89
N LEU A 775 1.65 12.50 31.99
CA LEU A 775 0.23 12.54 31.62
C LEU A 775 -0.67 12.30 32.85
N ALA A 776 -0.29 11.37 33.73
CA ALA A 776 -1.01 11.11 34.98
C ALA A 776 -0.96 12.28 35.98
N LYS A 777 -0.02 13.21 35.84
CA LYS A 777 0.04 14.46 36.64
C LYS A 777 -0.74 15.61 35.98
N GLU A 778 -0.85 15.60 34.66
CA GLU A 778 -1.41 16.72 33.88
C GLU A 778 -2.90 16.57 33.58
N PHE A 779 -3.40 15.34 33.41
CA PHE A 779 -4.77 15.05 32.98
C PHE A 779 -5.56 14.28 34.05
N HIS A 780 -6.86 14.57 34.15
CA HIS A 780 -7.71 13.93 35.15
C HIS A 780 -8.21 12.56 34.71
N ASP A 781 -8.48 12.39 33.41
CA ASP A 781 -8.82 11.10 32.83
C ASP A 781 -7.98 10.88 31.57
N ILE A 782 -7.49 9.65 31.44
CA ILE A 782 -6.69 9.18 30.32
C ILE A 782 -7.35 7.91 29.80
N TYR A 783 -7.83 7.93 28.57
CA TYR A 783 -8.38 6.77 27.89
C TYR A 783 -7.40 6.30 26.81
N VAL A 784 -7.05 5.02 26.84
CA VAL A 784 -6.11 4.39 25.91
C VAL A 784 -6.78 3.17 25.28
N TYR A 785 -7.19 3.31 24.02
CA TYR A 785 -7.69 2.18 23.23
C TYR A 785 -6.58 1.65 22.33
N ASN A 786 -5.96 0.55 22.74
CA ASN A 786 -4.87 -0.12 22.03
C ASN A 786 -5.41 -0.96 20.87
N LEU A 787 -5.25 -0.47 19.64
CA LEU A 787 -5.67 -1.15 18.41
C LEU A 787 -4.61 -2.13 17.87
N ARG A 788 -3.44 -2.19 18.52
CA ARG A 788 -2.34 -3.12 18.21
C ARG A 788 -1.82 -2.98 16.77
N GLY A 789 -1.42 -4.08 16.14
CA GLY A 789 -0.97 -4.13 14.75
C GLY A 789 0.54 -3.94 14.55
N ASN A 790 1.35 -4.14 15.59
CA ASN A 790 2.80 -3.99 15.47
C ASN A 790 3.45 -5.12 14.64
N GLN A 791 3.76 -4.83 13.38
CA GLN A 791 4.40 -5.73 12.44
C GLN A 791 5.92 -5.50 12.31
N ARG A 792 6.55 -4.82 13.29
CA ARG A 792 8.01 -4.88 13.49
C ARG A 792 8.39 -6.16 14.27
N THR A 793 7.44 -6.71 15.02
CA THR A 793 7.52 -8.03 15.65
C THR A 793 7.51 -9.16 14.62
N ALA A 794 7.76 -10.39 15.07
CA ALA A 794 7.76 -11.58 14.21
C ALA A 794 7.28 -12.82 14.99
N GLY A 795 6.95 -13.90 14.27
CA GLY A 795 6.49 -15.15 14.87
C GLY A 795 5.15 -15.00 15.59
N GLU A 796 5.04 -15.59 16.78
CA GLU A 796 3.81 -15.61 17.56
C GLU A 796 3.32 -14.22 17.97
N GLN A 797 4.23 -13.31 18.36
CA GLN A 797 3.85 -11.95 18.74
C GLN A 797 3.19 -11.21 17.57
N SER A 798 3.73 -11.34 16.35
CA SER A 798 3.14 -10.73 15.14
C SER A 798 1.75 -11.28 14.82
N ARG A 799 1.51 -12.57 15.11
CA ARG A 799 0.18 -13.19 14.97
C ARG A 799 -0.81 -12.60 15.97
N LYS A 800 -0.42 -12.46 17.24
CA LYS A 800 -1.24 -11.82 18.27
C LYS A 800 -1.57 -10.38 17.90
N GLU A 801 -0.57 -9.60 17.50
CA GLU A 801 -0.75 -8.20 17.05
C GLU A 801 -1.79 -8.05 15.95
N GLY A 802 -1.94 -9.05 15.08
CA GLY A 802 -2.99 -9.11 14.07
C GLY A 802 -2.83 -8.07 12.95
N GLY A 803 -3.95 -7.72 12.32
CA GLY A 803 -4.00 -6.77 11.20
C GLY A 803 -3.56 -5.35 11.59
N LYS A 804 -2.90 -4.66 10.65
CA LYS A 804 -2.47 -3.27 10.78
C LYS A 804 -3.65 -2.34 10.45
N ILE A 805 -3.94 -1.35 11.29
CA ILE A 805 -5.04 -0.38 11.06
C ILE A 805 -4.84 0.40 9.75
N PHE A 806 -3.61 0.81 9.48
CA PHE A 806 -3.22 1.61 8.31
C PHE A 806 -2.60 0.78 7.16
N ASP A 807 -2.84 -0.53 7.08
CA ASP A 807 -2.27 -1.42 6.06
C ASP A 807 -0.76 -1.23 5.84
N SER A 808 -0.32 -0.83 4.64
CA SER A 808 1.10 -0.57 4.33
C SER A 808 1.60 0.79 4.82
N GLY A 809 0.70 1.69 5.24
CA GLY A 809 1.03 3.03 5.74
C GLY A 809 1.77 3.04 7.07
N SER A 810 1.55 2.04 7.94
CA SER A 810 2.30 1.92 9.19
C SER A 810 2.48 0.46 9.61
N ARG A 811 3.63 0.15 10.23
CA ARG A 811 3.93 -1.15 10.86
C ARG A 811 3.96 -1.06 12.40
N ASN A 812 3.70 0.11 12.96
CA ASN A 812 3.76 0.34 14.40
C ASN A 812 2.47 -0.11 15.08
N THR A 813 2.51 -0.26 16.41
CA THR A 813 1.29 -0.29 17.23
C THR A 813 0.48 0.97 16.94
N VAL A 814 -0.84 0.86 16.81
CA VAL A 814 -1.75 2.00 16.70
C VAL A 814 -2.63 2.05 17.94
N ALA A 815 -2.82 3.23 18.51
CA ALA A 815 -3.70 3.44 19.65
C ALA A 815 -4.44 4.77 19.55
N ILE A 816 -5.66 4.79 20.08
CA ILE A 816 -6.42 6.02 20.29
C ILE A 816 -6.16 6.50 21.72
N LEU A 817 -5.66 7.71 21.85
CA LEU A 817 -5.38 8.38 23.13
C LEU A 817 -6.37 9.52 23.30
N LEU A 818 -7.18 9.46 24.35
CA LEU A 818 -8.07 10.55 24.75
C LEU A 818 -7.63 11.07 26.12
N LEU A 819 -7.28 12.35 26.19
CA LEU A 819 -6.82 13.05 27.38
C LEU A 819 -7.83 14.12 27.78
N ILE A 820 -8.21 14.15 29.05
CA ILE A 820 -9.24 15.06 29.56
C ILE A 820 -8.66 15.92 30.69
N LYS A 821 -8.62 17.23 30.46
CA LYS A 821 -8.23 18.23 31.45
C LYS A 821 -9.47 19.03 31.86
N ARG A 822 -9.91 18.89 33.11
CA ARG A 822 -10.90 19.79 33.73
C ARG A 822 -10.23 21.03 34.32
N SER A 823 -11.02 22.03 34.69
CA SER A 823 -10.52 23.20 35.42
C SER A 823 -9.96 22.79 36.79
N GLY A 824 -8.85 23.42 37.20
CA GLY A 824 -8.18 23.16 38.48
C GLY A 824 -6.98 22.20 38.41
N ALA A 825 -6.42 21.91 39.59
CA ALA A 825 -5.26 21.03 39.74
C ALA A 825 -5.69 19.55 39.70
N VAL A 826 -4.87 18.71 39.06
CA VAL A 826 -5.08 17.26 39.08
C VAL A 826 -4.58 16.72 40.41
N THR A 827 -5.50 16.18 41.22
CA THR A 827 -5.18 15.52 42.50
C THR A 827 -5.17 14.01 42.37
N GLU A 828 -5.97 13.49 41.45
CA GLU A 828 -6.06 12.08 41.08
C GLU A 828 -6.28 12.01 39.56
N SER A 829 -5.70 10.99 38.94
CA SER A 829 -5.82 10.71 37.50
C SER A 829 -6.29 9.28 37.32
N VAL A 830 -7.33 9.09 36.50
CA VAL A 830 -7.90 7.77 36.22
C VAL A 830 -7.45 7.34 34.82
N LEU A 831 -6.80 6.18 34.75
CA LEU A 831 -6.37 5.56 33.50
C LEU A 831 -7.33 4.44 33.10
N HIS A 832 -8.04 4.66 32.01
CA HIS A 832 -8.95 3.72 31.37
C HIS A 832 -8.23 3.06 30.18
N TYR A 833 -7.98 1.75 30.26
CA TYR A 833 -7.28 1.00 29.23
C TYR A 833 -8.19 -0.03 28.56
N LYS A 834 -8.06 -0.17 27.24
CA LYS A 834 -8.71 -1.23 26.48
C LYS A 834 -7.75 -1.81 25.44
N ASP A 835 -7.58 -3.12 25.44
CA ASP A 835 -6.98 -3.85 24.32
C ASP A 835 -8.08 -4.35 23.37
N ILE A 836 -7.89 -4.18 22.06
CA ILE A 836 -8.83 -4.65 21.03
C ILE A 836 -8.88 -6.18 20.92
N GLY A 837 -7.81 -6.89 21.31
CA GLY A 837 -7.72 -8.35 21.30
C GLY A 837 -6.60 -8.94 20.42
N ASP A 838 -6.26 -10.20 20.69
CA ASP A 838 -5.29 -11.00 19.94
C ASP A 838 -5.88 -11.54 18.62
N TYR A 839 -5.04 -11.71 17.60
CA TYR A 839 -5.31 -12.42 16.34
C TYR A 839 -6.39 -11.83 15.42
N LEU A 840 -6.87 -10.62 15.72
CA LEU A 840 -7.87 -9.95 14.88
C LEU A 840 -7.24 -9.41 13.60
N ASP A 841 -7.87 -9.67 12.45
CA ASP A 841 -7.48 -9.04 11.20
C ASP A 841 -7.92 -7.56 11.15
N ARG A 842 -7.49 -6.83 10.12
CA ARG A 842 -7.80 -5.39 10.00
C ARG A 842 -9.31 -5.13 9.95
N LYS A 843 -10.05 -5.97 9.21
CA LYS A 843 -11.49 -5.77 9.00
C LYS A 843 -12.25 -5.96 10.31
N GLN A 844 -11.93 -7.01 11.06
CA GLN A 844 -12.51 -7.28 12.37
C GLN A 844 -12.24 -6.14 13.37
N LYS A 845 -11.02 -5.59 13.36
CA LYS A 845 -10.67 -4.43 14.20
C LYS A 845 -11.50 -3.20 13.85
N LEU A 846 -11.55 -2.84 12.57
CA LEU A 846 -12.31 -1.65 12.11
C LEU A 846 -13.80 -1.79 12.38
N ASP A 847 -14.37 -2.98 12.18
CA ASP A 847 -15.78 -3.26 12.50
C ASP A 847 -16.07 -3.12 14.01
N THR A 848 -15.17 -3.60 14.86
CA THR A 848 -15.27 -3.44 16.32
C THR A 848 -15.21 -1.96 16.73
N VAL A 849 -14.28 -1.19 16.15
CA VAL A 849 -14.15 0.24 16.44
C VAL A 849 -15.36 1.03 15.94
N ASN A 850 -15.91 0.68 14.78
CA ASN A 850 -17.04 1.39 14.18
C ASN A 850 -18.30 1.35 15.05
N HIS A 851 -18.54 0.24 15.75
CA HIS A 851 -19.72 0.04 16.61
C HIS A 851 -19.49 0.40 18.08
N ALA A 852 -18.29 0.87 18.43
CA ALA A 852 -17.94 1.26 19.79
C ALA A 852 -18.15 2.77 20.03
N ASP A 853 -18.37 3.10 21.29
CA ASP A 853 -18.35 4.44 21.89
C ASP A 853 -17.71 4.36 23.28
N LEU A 854 -17.56 5.48 24.00
CA LEU A 854 -16.90 5.47 25.32
C LEU A 854 -17.66 4.62 26.35
N ALA A 855 -18.99 4.54 26.27
CA ALA A 855 -19.82 3.86 27.27
C ALA A 855 -19.98 2.35 27.02
N SER A 856 -19.90 1.91 25.76
CA SER A 856 -20.02 0.51 25.36
C SER A 856 -18.73 -0.29 25.54
N LEU A 857 -17.58 0.39 25.58
CA LEU A 857 -16.30 -0.25 25.85
C LEU A 857 -16.18 -0.59 27.34
N ASP A 858 -15.90 -1.86 27.62
CA ASP A 858 -15.56 -2.33 28.96
C ASP A 858 -14.11 -1.97 29.30
N TRP A 859 -13.91 -0.80 29.89
CA TRP A 859 -12.61 -0.23 30.24
C TRP A 859 -12.01 -0.89 31.48
N GLU A 860 -10.73 -1.24 31.39
CA GLU A 860 -9.94 -1.66 32.55
C GLU A 860 -9.34 -0.42 33.23
N ILE A 861 -9.67 -0.21 34.51
CA ILE A 861 -9.04 0.85 35.31
C ILE A 861 -7.69 0.35 35.80
N ILE A 862 -6.62 0.94 35.27
CA ILE A 862 -5.24 0.57 35.59
C ILE A 862 -4.68 1.58 36.60
N ALA A 863 -4.14 1.09 37.71
CA ALA A 863 -3.27 1.89 38.58
C ALA A 863 -1.82 1.78 38.09
N PRO A 864 -1.19 2.86 37.60
CA PRO A 864 0.23 2.82 37.22
C PRO A 864 1.10 2.47 38.42
N ASN A 865 2.12 1.63 38.23
CA ASN A 865 3.08 1.33 39.28
C ASN A 865 4.05 2.53 39.50
N ALA A 866 4.90 2.45 40.54
CA ALA A 866 5.88 3.51 40.88
C ALA A 866 6.84 3.83 39.71
N GLU A 867 7.07 2.84 38.86
CA GLU A 867 7.93 2.95 37.69
C GLU A 867 7.27 3.63 36.49
N GLY A 868 5.94 3.87 36.54
CA GLY A 868 5.16 4.45 35.47
C GLY A 868 4.73 3.45 34.40
N ASP A 869 4.74 2.14 34.68
CA ASP A 869 4.21 1.11 33.79
C ASP A 869 2.68 1.07 33.86
N TRP A 870 2.02 1.13 32.70
CA TRP A 870 0.57 0.93 32.59
C TRP A 870 0.26 -0.56 32.49
N ILE A 871 0.79 -1.21 31.46
CA ILE A 871 0.66 -2.66 31.23
C ILE A 871 1.99 -3.36 31.48
N ASN A 872 1.95 -4.70 31.57
CA ASN A 872 3.14 -5.54 31.78
C ASN A 872 3.98 -5.00 32.96
N GLN A 873 3.34 -4.78 34.10
CA GLN A 873 3.98 -4.20 35.28
C GLN A 873 5.02 -5.16 35.84
N ARG A 874 6.17 -4.61 36.24
CA ARG A 874 7.30 -5.32 36.83
C ARG A 874 6.98 -5.88 38.22
N ASP A 875 7.63 -6.99 38.59
CA ASP A 875 7.53 -7.55 39.94
C ASP A 875 8.38 -6.71 40.93
N PRO A 876 7.80 -6.12 41.99
CA PRO A 876 8.55 -5.37 42.99
C PRO A 876 9.68 -6.16 43.66
N ASN A 877 9.56 -7.49 43.76
CA ASN A 877 10.58 -8.34 44.38
C ASN A 877 11.81 -8.49 43.50
N TYR A 878 11.68 -8.32 42.18
CA TYR A 878 12.77 -8.50 41.23
C TYR A 878 13.91 -7.50 41.48
N GLU A 879 13.58 -6.27 41.89
CA GLU A 879 14.54 -5.22 42.24
C GLU A 879 15.45 -5.59 43.43
N SER A 880 15.03 -6.53 44.28
CA SER A 880 15.83 -6.98 45.43
C SER A 880 17.04 -7.84 45.00
N TYR A 881 16.99 -8.44 43.81
CA TYR A 881 18.05 -9.31 43.33
C TYR A 881 19.24 -8.50 42.79
N PRO A 882 20.48 -9.03 42.95
CA PRO A 882 21.68 -8.41 42.39
C PRO A 882 21.59 -8.19 40.87
N PRO A 883 21.94 -7.00 40.34
CA PRO A 883 21.95 -6.78 38.90
C PRO A 883 23.06 -7.60 38.23
N ILE A 884 22.81 -8.11 37.01
CA ILE A 884 23.83 -8.81 36.23
C ILE A 884 25.05 -7.92 35.97
N ALA A 885 24.82 -6.66 35.57
CA ALA A 885 25.84 -5.61 35.51
C ALA A 885 25.18 -4.24 35.66
N GLU A 886 25.81 -3.38 36.46
CA GLU A 886 25.39 -1.99 36.59
C GLU A 886 26.59 -1.10 36.89
N LYS A 887 26.75 -0.01 36.13
CA LYS A 887 27.91 0.87 36.25
C LYS A 887 27.93 1.54 37.63
N GLY A 888 29.01 1.32 38.38
CA GLY A 888 29.20 1.94 39.69
C GLY A 888 28.47 1.24 40.84
N ASN A 889 27.73 0.16 40.56
CA ASN A 889 27.12 -0.65 41.60
C ASN A 889 28.14 -1.67 42.12
N PRO A 890 28.54 -1.61 43.40
CA PRO A 890 29.51 -2.57 43.96
C PRO A 890 28.93 -3.99 44.11
N LYS A 891 27.60 -4.14 44.00
CA LYS A 891 26.88 -5.42 44.13
C LYS A 891 26.43 -6.00 42.79
N ALA A 892 27.09 -5.64 41.69
CA ALA A 892 26.84 -6.24 40.39
C ALA A 892 27.59 -7.57 40.23
N VAL A 893 27.00 -8.53 39.53
CA VAL A 893 27.63 -9.85 39.27
C VAL A 893 28.84 -9.71 38.34
N PHE A 894 28.68 -8.94 37.26
CA PHE A 894 29.74 -8.60 36.31
C PHE A 894 30.24 -7.17 36.53
N ALA A 895 31.56 -7.00 36.48
CA ALA A 895 32.22 -5.70 36.56
C ALA A 895 31.98 -4.84 35.31
N MET A 896 31.79 -5.49 34.15
CA MET A 896 31.68 -4.84 32.86
C MET A 896 30.74 -5.60 31.91
N GLN A 897 30.04 -4.83 31.09
CA GLN A 897 29.30 -5.27 29.92
C GLN A 897 29.62 -4.37 28.73
N SER A 898 29.31 -4.83 27.51
CA SER A 898 29.47 -4.03 26.29
C SER A 898 28.26 -4.19 25.38
N GLY A 899 27.90 -3.13 24.64
CA GLY A 899 27.07 -3.31 23.45
C GLY A 899 27.81 -4.13 22.39
N GLY A 900 27.05 -4.73 21.47
CA GLY A 900 27.61 -5.36 20.27
C GLY A 900 28.16 -4.32 19.29
N LEU A 901 28.89 -4.75 18.28
CA LEU A 901 29.54 -3.87 17.31
C LEU A 901 28.47 -3.12 16.50
N LYS A 902 28.46 -1.79 16.58
CA LYS A 902 27.57 -0.94 15.78
C LYS A 902 28.36 -0.30 14.65
N THR A 903 28.05 -0.67 13.42
CA THR A 903 28.80 -0.17 12.26
C THR A 903 28.11 1.01 11.56
N ASN A 904 26.77 0.97 11.48
CA ASN A 904 25.92 1.82 10.60
C ASN A 904 26.16 1.64 9.08
N ARG A 905 26.98 0.66 8.69
CA ARG A 905 27.36 0.42 7.28
C ARG A 905 27.70 -1.05 7.02
N ASP A 906 26.86 -1.96 7.52
CA ASP A 906 27.16 -3.41 7.54
C ASP A 906 27.58 -3.94 6.16
N ALA A 907 26.91 -3.55 5.08
CA ALA A 907 27.24 -3.98 3.71
C ALA A 907 28.69 -3.66 3.30
N TRP A 908 29.29 -2.62 3.88
CA TRP A 908 30.65 -2.19 3.59
C TRP A 908 31.69 -2.87 4.48
N VAL A 909 31.34 -3.19 5.73
CA VAL A 909 32.30 -3.62 6.75
C VAL A 909 32.13 -5.07 7.22
N TYR A 910 31.08 -5.76 6.78
CA TYR A 910 30.89 -7.20 6.94
C TYR A 910 30.86 -7.88 5.57
N SER A 911 31.42 -9.09 5.48
CA SER A 911 31.32 -9.94 4.30
C SER A 911 31.59 -11.39 4.64
N SER A 912 31.01 -12.31 3.87
CA SER A 912 31.42 -13.73 3.89
C SER A 912 32.81 -13.96 3.29
N SER A 913 33.36 -12.98 2.56
CA SER A 913 34.70 -13.05 1.95
C SER A 913 35.64 -11.97 2.48
N THR A 914 36.84 -12.39 2.89
CA THR A 914 37.93 -11.48 3.27
C THR A 914 38.39 -10.58 2.11
N THR A 915 38.42 -11.11 0.89
CA THR A 915 38.85 -10.38 -0.32
C THR A 915 37.83 -9.33 -0.73
N VAL A 916 36.54 -9.68 -0.74
CA VAL A 916 35.45 -8.73 -1.02
C VAL A 916 35.43 -7.63 0.04
N LEU A 917 35.56 -7.99 1.32
CA LEU A 917 35.61 -7.03 2.41
C LEU A 917 36.77 -6.04 2.23
N GLY A 918 37.99 -6.53 1.98
CA GLY A 918 39.16 -5.68 1.76
C GLY A 918 38.95 -4.69 0.61
N SER A 919 38.33 -5.14 -0.48
CA SER A 919 38.00 -4.30 -1.63
C SER A 919 36.95 -3.22 -1.30
N ASN A 920 35.92 -3.57 -0.53
CA ASN A 920 34.88 -2.62 -0.10
C ASN A 920 35.47 -1.53 0.83
N ILE A 921 36.32 -1.92 1.78
CA ILE A 921 36.99 -0.99 2.70
C ILE A 921 37.92 -0.05 1.94
N ALA A 922 38.68 -0.56 0.97
CA ALA A 922 39.58 0.25 0.13
C ALA A 922 38.80 1.31 -0.66
N LYS A 923 37.72 0.90 -1.34
CA LYS A 923 36.84 1.81 -2.10
C LYS A 923 36.24 2.90 -1.23
N LEU A 924 35.71 2.54 -0.06
CA LEU A 924 35.12 3.50 0.87
C LEU A 924 36.16 4.51 1.38
N ALA A 925 37.36 4.04 1.74
CA ALA A 925 38.44 4.91 2.19
C ALA A 925 38.96 5.84 1.09
N GLU A 926 39.06 5.34 -0.15
CA GLU A 926 39.42 6.13 -1.33
C GLU A 926 38.40 7.25 -1.58
N GLU A 927 37.11 6.91 -1.59
CA GLU A 927 36.01 7.86 -1.80
C GLU A 927 36.02 8.97 -0.73
N TYR A 928 36.03 8.58 0.55
CA TYR A 928 36.05 9.54 1.66
C TYR A 928 37.27 10.46 1.61
N ASN A 929 38.47 9.91 1.35
CA ASN A 929 39.69 10.69 1.29
C ASN A 929 39.73 11.60 0.05
N GLY A 930 39.13 11.18 -1.05
CA GLY A 930 38.92 11.99 -2.25
C GLY A 930 38.03 13.20 -1.98
N GLU A 931 36.88 13.00 -1.32
CA GLU A 931 35.99 14.09 -0.92
C GLU A 931 36.67 15.05 0.08
N LEU A 932 37.47 14.50 1.00
CA LEU A 932 38.26 15.31 1.93
C LEU A 932 39.38 16.08 1.23
N ALA A 933 39.92 15.61 0.11
CA ALA A 933 40.91 16.33 -0.68
C ALA A 933 40.27 17.42 -1.56
N ARG A 934 39.05 17.19 -2.04
CA ARG A 934 38.30 18.10 -2.92
C ARG A 934 37.71 19.30 -2.18
N THR A 935 37.26 19.08 -0.94
CA THR A 935 36.69 20.13 -0.09
C THR A 935 37.77 20.92 0.64
N ASP A 936 37.59 22.22 0.84
CA ASP A 936 38.50 23.04 1.65
C ASP A 936 38.08 23.04 3.14
N GLY A 937 38.86 23.72 3.99
CA GLY A 937 38.61 23.81 5.44
C GLY A 937 37.43 24.69 5.84
N THR A 938 36.58 25.15 4.91
CA THR A 938 35.47 26.07 5.20
C THR A 938 34.21 25.38 5.72
N ILE A 939 34.07 24.07 5.50
CA ILE A 939 32.95 23.26 5.98
C ILE A 939 33.04 23.09 7.51
N LYS A 940 32.06 23.66 8.24
CA LYS A 940 32.02 23.63 9.71
C LYS A 940 30.80 22.91 10.28
N THR A 941 29.73 22.73 9.51
CA THR A 941 28.49 22.09 9.95
C THR A 941 28.19 20.82 9.16
N ILE A 942 27.37 19.93 9.72
CA ILE A 942 26.91 18.71 9.04
C ILE A 942 26.08 19.08 7.80
N ALA A 943 25.23 20.11 7.87
CA ALA A 943 24.45 20.57 6.72
C ALA A 943 25.35 21.02 5.56
N GLN A 944 26.41 21.79 5.84
CA GLN A 944 27.39 22.20 4.84
C GLN A 944 28.14 21.01 4.25
N LEU A 945 28.55 20.05 5.09
CA LEU A 945 29.18 18.80 4.64
C LEU A 945 28.26 18.10 3.66
N ARG A 946 26.99 17.92 4.03
CA ARG A 946 26.06 17.12 3.25
C ARG A 946 25.71 17.73 1.90
N ALA A 947 25.63 19.05 1.83
CA ALA A 947 25.48 19.78 0.58
C ALA A 947 26.74 19.73 -0.31
N SER A 948 27.91 19.45 0.28
CA SER A 948 29.20 19.57 -0.39
C SER A 948 29.81 18.26 -0.84
N VAL A 949 29.35 17.09 -0.38
CA VAL A 949 29.97 15.77 -0.68
C VAL A 949 28.96 14.81 -1.31
N THR A 950 29.44 13.73 -1.94
CA THR A 950 28.54 12.71 -2.46
C THR A 950 27.71 12.03 -1.36
N MET A 951 26.40 11.91 -1.59
CA MET A 951 25.46 11.11 -0.78
C MET A 951 25.10 9.79 -1.44
N ASP A 952 25.80 9.40 -2.51
CA ASP A 952 25.54 8.17 -3.24
C ASP A 952 25.88 6.93 -2.38
N PRO A 953 24.86 6.14 -1.97
CA PRO A 953 25.07 4.98 -1.10
C PRO A 953 25.89 3.86 -1.76
N THR A 954 26.07 3.88 -3.09
CA THR A 954 26.94 2.93 -3.82
C THR A 954 28.42 3.25 -3.67
N ARG A 955 28.75 4.46 -3.22
CA ARG A 955 30.14 4.94 -3.05
C ARG A 955 30.52 5.08 -1.59
N ILE A 956 29.62 5.61 -0.76
CA ILE A 956 29.86 5.85 0.66
C ILE A 956 28.57 5.82 1.46
N ASN A 957 28.63 5.30 2.69
CA ASN A 957 27.53 5.38 3.65
C ASN A 957 27.95 6.18 4.88
N TRP A 958 27.40 7.39 5.00
CA TRP A 958 27.70 8.37 6.03
C TRP A 958 27.01 8.04 7.36
N ASP A 959 27.68 8.39 8.44
CA ASP A 959 27.12 8.37 9.79
C ASP A 959 27.78 9.47 10.63
N GLY A 960 27.27 9.71 11.84
CA GLY A 960 27.82 10.75 12.71
C GLY A 960 29.31 10.57 13.06
N ASN A 961 29.86 9.35 13.01
CA ASN A 961 31.29 9.12 13.21
C ASN A 961 32.10 9.62 12.00
N LEU A 962 31.76 9.20 10.78
CA LEU A 962 32.44 9.68 9.56
C LEU A 962 32.26 11.18 9.36
N GLU A 963 31.06 11.72 9.58
CA GLU A 963 30.79 13.16 9.50
C GLU A 963 31.68 13.92 10.50
N GLY A 964 31.75 13.47 11.76
CA GLY A 964 32.59 14.07 12.78
C GLY A 964 34.09 13.98 12.48
N ARG A 965 34.55 12.91 11.83
CA ARG A 965 35.95 12.77 11.36
C ARG A 965 36.24 13.70 10.19
N PHE A 966 35.29 13.85 9.27
CA PHE A 966 35.43 14.71 8.10
C PHE A 966 35.54 16.18 8.51
N LEU A 967 34.68 16.65 9.43
CA LEU A 967 34.73 18.00 9.99
C LEU A 967 36.07 18.28 10.71
N LYS A 968 36.71 17.26 11.28
CA LYS A 968 38.05 17.34 11.89
C LYS A 968 39.19 17.15 10.89
N ARG A 969 38.88 17.01 9.60
CA ARG A 969 39.82 16.71 8.50
C ARG A 969 40.71 15.50 8.72
N GLN A 970 40.19 14.46 9.35
CA GLN A 970 40.92 13.22 9.60
C GLN A 970 40.80 12.27 8.42
N LYS A 971 41.93 11.87 7.82
CA LYS A 971 41.95 10.84 6.77
C LYS A 971 41.54 9.46 7.31
N LEU A 972 41.04 8.62 6.42
CA LEU A 972 40.84 7.20 6.67
C LEU A 972 42.07 6.42 6.21
N GLU A 973 42.69 5.70 7.14
CA GLU A 973 43.79 4.79 6.87
C GLU A 973 43.30 3.35 6.99
N VAL A 974 43.51 2.56 5.93
CA VAL A 974 43.19 1.13 5.92
C VAL A 974 44.34 0.39 6.61
N LYS A 975 44.03 -0.25 7.75
CA LYS A 975 45.02 -0.95 8.55
C LYS A 975 44.98 -2.45 8.28
N ASN A 976 46.12 -3.01 7.86
CA ASN A 976 46.29 -4.45 7.71
C ASN A 976 46.08 -5.16 9.05
N GLY A 977 45.44 -6.34 9.02
CA GLY A 977 45.17 -7.12 10.23
C GLY A 977 44.02 -6.60 11.10
N SER A 978 43.16 -5.73 10.56
CA SER A 978 41.92 -5.25 11.23
C SER A 978 40.70 -6.12 10.95
N ILE A 979 40.81 -7.04 9.99
CA ILE A 979 39.76 -8.02 9.71
C ILE A 979 39.74 -9.03 10.87
N ARG A 980 38.55 -9.28 11.40
CA ARG A 980 38.24 -10.18 12.52
C ARG A 980 37.06 -11.07 12.14
N HIS A 981 36.82 -12.13 12.91
CA HIS A 981 35.59 -12.91 12.81
C HIS A 981 34.53 -12.32 13.73
N GLY A 982 33.44 -11.86 13.13
CA GLY A 982 32.26 -11.37 13.82
C GLY A 982 31.15 -12.42 13.81
N GLN A 983 30.42 -12.50 14.92
CA GLN A 983 29.14 -13.21 14.97
C GLN A 983 28.05 -12.22 14.58
N TYR A 984 27.70 -12.20 13.28
CA TYR A 984 26.77 -11.23 12.75
C TYR A 984 25.35 -11.49 13.28
N ARG A 985 24.89 -12.74 13.24
CA ARG A 985 23.59 -13.20 13.77
C ARG A 985 23.77 -14.58 14.42
N PRO A 986 22.76 -15.14 15.13
CA PRO A 986 22.83 -16.53 15.59
C PRO A 986 23.28 -17.47 14.47
N PHE A 987 24.35 -18.22 14.75
CA PHE A 987 24.95 -19.19 13.84
C PHE A 987 25.38 -18.64 12.46
N GLN A 988 25.57 -17.32 12.34
CA GLN A 988 26.13 -16.69 11.15
C GLN A 988 27.43 -15.96 11.45
N VAL A 989 28.51 -16.54 10.95
CA VAL A 989 29.87 -15.99 11.01
C VAL A 989 30.12 -15.15 9.77
N GLN A 990 30.74 -13.98 9.96
CA GLN A 990 31.24 -13.17 8.85
C GLN A 990 32.58 -12.55 9.21
N ASN A 991 33.34 -12.20 8.17
CA ASN A 991 34.50 -11.33 8.32
C ASN A 991 34.00 -9.91 8.59
N VAL A 992 34.65 -9.22 9.53
CA VAL A 992 34.33 -7.83 9.89
C VAL A 992 35.58 -6.97 9.99
N TYR A 993 35.52 -5.74 9.45
CA TYR A 993 36.57 -4.75 9.65
C TYR A 993 36.36 -4.02 10.99
N PHE A 994 37.13 -4.39 12.00
CA PHE A 994 36.95 -3.96 13.39
C PHE A 994 37.92 -2.82 13.77
N GLU A 995 37.59 -1.59 13.34
CA GLU A 995 38.36 -0.38 13.65
C GLU A 995 37.43 0.82 13.90
N ARG A 996 37.79 1.62 14.92
CA ARG A 996 37.01 2.79 15.34
C ARG A 996 36.80 3.84 14.23
N SER A 997 37.64 3.84 13.20
CA SER A 997 37.52 4.75 12.07
C SER A 997 36.31 4.48 11.18
N LEU A 998 35.86 3.22 11.08
CA LEU A 998 34.77 2.80 10.18
C LEU A 998 33.56 2.20 10.89
N ASN A 999 33.63 2.00 12.21
CA ASN A 999 32.47 1.55 13.00
C ASN A 999 31.91 2.70 13.84
N ASN A 1000 30.59 2.93 13.79
CA ASN A 1000 29.91 3.96 14.57
C ASN A 1000 30.21 3.88 16.08
N SER A 1001 30.14 2.68 16.65
CA SER A 1001 30.47 2.41 18.05
C SER A 1001 31.02 1.00 18.23
N ILE A 1002 32.23 0.89 18.75
CA ILE A 1002 32.86 -0.37 19.18
C ILE A 1002 32.62 -0.66 20.67
N TYR A 1003 31.97 0.25 21.39
CA TYR A 1003 31.73 0.20 22.83
C TYR A 1003 32.99 -0.21 23.61
N ARG A 1004 32.90 -1.26 24.44
CA ARG A 1004 34.00 -1.82 25.22
C ARG A 1004 34.53 -3.12 24.63
N LEU A 1005 34.16 -3.45 23.38
CA LEU A 1005 34.58 -4.69 22.73
C LEU A 1005 36.11 -4.77 22.57
N ARG A 1006 36.82 -3.64 22.50
CA ARG A 1006 38.29 -3.64 22.47
C ARG A 1006 38.91 -4.06 23.80
N GLU A 1007 38.22 -3.82 24.92
CA GLU A 1007 38.61 -4.31 26.25
C GLU A 1007 38.28 -5.80 26.41
N MET A 1008 37.52 -6.41 25.50
CA MET A 1008 37.14 -7.83 25.54
C MET A 1008 37.87 -8.65 24.45
N PHE A 1009 38.21 -8.01 23.33
CA PHE A 1009 38.88 -8.57 22.16
C PHE A 1009 39.99 -7.60 21.67
N PRO A 1010 41.10 -7.45 22.41
CA PRO A 1010 42.12 -6.45 22.12
C PRO A 1010 42.99 -6.75 20.88
N LYS A 1011 43.29 -8.03 20.61
CA LYS A 1011 44.11 -8.50 19.47
C LYS A 1011 43.33 -9.54 18.64
N ILE A 1012 43.92 -10.00 17.52
CA ILE A 1012 43.28 -10.97 16.60
C ILE A 1012 43.16 -12.38 17.20
N ASP A 1013 44.14 -12.71 18.02
CA ASP A 1013 44.38 -13.98 18.72
C ASP A 1013 43.87 -13.96 20.16
N SER A 1014 43.14 -12.90 20.55
CA SER A 1014 42.56 -12.82 21.90
C SER A 1014 41.42 -13.81 22.04
N GLU A 1015 41.65 -14.89 22.78
CA GLU A 1015 40.62 -15.86 23.14
C GLU A 1015 39.78 -15.33 24.29
N ASN A 1016 38.48 -15.18 24.06
CA ASN A 1016 37.50 -14.85 25.10
C ASN A 1016 36.17 -15.51 24.75
N HIS A 1017 35.32 -15.69 25.75
CA HIS A 1017 33.96 -16.18 25.54
C HIS A 1017 33.01 -15.43 26.47
N GLY A 1018 31.75 -15.46 26.11
CA GLY A 1018 30.72 -14.69 26.78
C GLY A 1018 29.37 -15.04 26.21
N TYR A 1019 28.35 -14.32 26.65
CA TYR A 1019 27.04 -14.45 26.06
C TYR A 1019 26.43 -13.10 25.74
N TYR A 1020 25.72 -13.08 24.62
CA TYR A 1020 24.98 -11.94 24.13
C TYR A 1020 23.53 -12.12 24.54
N LEU A 1021 22.91 -11.07 25.09
CA LEU A 1021 21.51 -11.07 25.49
C LEU A 1021 20.72 -9.99 24.76
N VAL A 1022 19.44 -10.26 24.56
CA VAL A 1022 18.47 -9.25 24.10
C VAL A 1022 18.43 -8.14 25.15
N GLY A 1023 18.68 -6.90 24.75
CA GLY A 1023 18.65 -5.77 25.67
C GLY A 1023 17.23 -5.30 25.99
N PRO A 1024 17.06 -4.45 27.01
CA PRO A 1024 15.76 -3.94 27.41
C PRO A 1024 15.08 -3.12 26.31
N GLY A 1025 13.75 -3.18 26.24
CA GLY A 1025 12.90 -2.38 25.36
C GLY A 1025 12.76 -2.94 23.95
N ASN A 1026 13.26 -4.15 23.73
CA ASN A 1026 13.31 -4.79 22.42
C ASN A 1026 11.97 -5.40 22.00
N ASP A 1027 11.72 -5.44 20.70
CA ASP A 1027 10.57 -6.10 20.10
C ASP A 1027 10.74 -7.63 19.99
N LYS A 1028 11.95 -8.14 20.22
CA LYS A 1028 12.26 -9.58 20.33
C LYS A 1028 12.09 -10.04 21.78
N GLY A 1029 11.53 -11.24 21.95
CA GLY A 1029 11.46 -11.89 23.27
C GLY A 1029 12.85 -12.12 23.85
N PHE A 1030 12.95 -12.19 25.18
CA PHE A 1030 14.22 -12.40 25.87
C PHE A 1030 14.92 -13.66 25.34
N SER A 1031 16.20 -13.52 25.00
CA SER A 1031 17.02 -14.60 24.49
C SER A 1031 18.48 -14.34 24.81
N VAL A 1032 19.25 -15.42 24.92
CA VAL A 1032 20.67 -15.37 25.26
C VAL A 1032 21.40 -16.47 24.48
N LEU A 1033 22.57 -16.17 23.92
CA LEU A 1033 23.41 -17.15 23.21
C LEU A 1033 24.88 -16.87 23.49
N ALA A 1034 25.65 -17.92 23.80
CA ALA A 1034 27.08 -17.82 24.03
C ALA A 1034 27.84 -17.72 22.70
N THR A 1035 28.93 -16.97 22.70
CA THR A 1035 29.81 -16.78 21.55
C THR A 1035 31.23 -16.46 22.03
N SER A 1036 32.22 -16.89 21.26
CA SER A 1036 33.64 -16.52 21.42
C SER A 1036 34.07 -15.43 20.43
N ARG A 1037 33.14 -14.92 19.62
CA ARG A 1037 33.40 -13.96 18.54
C ARG A 1037 32.78 -12.62 18.83
N ILE A 1038 33.27 -11.58 18.14
CA ILE A 1038 32.77 -10.21 18.28
C ILE A 1038 31.29 -10.17 17.86
N PRO A 1039 30.34 -9.93 18.78
CA PRO A 1039 28.92 -9.94 18.44
C PRO A 1039 28.54 -8.61 17.77
N ASP A 1040 27.72 -8.69 16.73
CA ASP A 1040 27.08 -7.51 16.14
C ASP A 1040 26.03 -6.91 17.09
N LEU A 1041 25.83 -5.58 17.07
CA LEU A 1041 24.80 -4.94 17.89
C LEU A 1041 23.39 -5.45 17.57
N SER A 1042 23.16 -5.81 16.30
CA SER A 1042 21.90 -6.36 15.82
C SER A 1042 21.90 -7.87 15.76
N PHE A 1043 22.66 -8.55 16.62
CA PHE A 1043 22.74 -10.02 16.71
C PHE A 1043 21.38 -10.71 16.54
N TRP A 1044 20.37 -10.29 17.29
CA TRP A 1044 19.01 -10.86 17.26
C TRP A 1044 18.11 -10.34 16.11
N GLY A 1045 18.69 -9.57 15.19
CA GLY A 1045 17.94 -8.74 14.23
C GLY A 1045 17.41 -7.45 14.84
N SER A 1046 17.94 -7.01 15.98
CA SER A 1046 17.49 -5.84 16.75
C SER A 1046 18.68 -5.14 17.43
N GLY A 1047 18.79 -3.81 17.34
CA GLY A 1047 20.01 -3.07 17.67
C GLY A 1047 20.23 -2.65 19.13
N GLN A 1048 19.86 -3.46 20.13
CA GLN A 1048 20.00 -3.08 21.56
C GLN A 1048 20.61 -4.15 22.48
N GLY A 1049 21.20 -5.23 21.95
CA GLY A 1049 21.72 -6.30 22.81
C GLY A 1049 22.98 -5.93 23.62
N GLN A 1050 23.25 -6.72 24.66
CA GLN A 1050 24.41 -6.57 25.55
C GLN A 1050 25.24 -7.84 25.59
N TYR A 1051 26.56 -7.69 25.67
CA TYR A 1051 27.55 -8.77 25.74
C TYR A 1051 28.24 -8.80 27.11
N PHE A 1052 28.27 -10.00 27.69
CA PHE A 1052 28.89 -10.28 28.99
C PHE A 1052 30.01 -11.28 28.78
N ALA A 1053 31.24 -10.76 28.67
CA ALA A 1053 32.44 -11.58 28.53
C ALA A 1053 32.87 -12.18 29.87
N ARG A 1054 33.49 -13.36 29.86
CA ARG A 1054 34.11 -13.98 31.04
C ARG A 1054 35.31 -13.17 31.53
N TYR A 1055 36.08 -12.62 30.60
CA TYR A 1055 37.27 -11.84 30.89
C TYR A 1055 37.23 -10.44 30.27
N SER A 1056 37.99 -9.54 30.88
CA SER A 1056 38.35 -8.24 30.31
C SER A 1056 39.87 -8.10 30.25
N TYR A 1057 40.34 -7.18 29.43
CA TYR A 1057 41.76 -7.00 29.13
C TYR A 1057 42.13 -5.52 29.28
N THR A 1058 43.23 -5.27 29.98
CA THR A 1058 43.84 -3.93 30.08
C THR A 1058 45.19 -3.88 29.39
N GLU A 1059 45.58 -2.70 28.92
CA GLU A 1059 46.93 -2.49 28.39
C GLU A 1059 47.97 -2.78 29.49
N SER A 1060 49.06 -3.45 29.10
CA SER A 1060 50.14 -3.80 30.01
C SER A 1060 50.76 -2.54 30.62
N THR A 1061 50.93 -2.53 31.93
CA THR A 1061 51.60 -1.45 32.67
C THR A 1061 53.12 -1.39 32.41
N ALA A 1062 53.69 -2.38 31.71
CA ALA A 1062 55.12 -2.48 31.40
C ALA A 1062 55.58 -1.69 30.16
N GLY A 1063 54.65 -1.10 29.39
CA GLY A 1063 54.93 0.01 28.48
C GLY A 1063 55.52 -0.31 27.10
N THR A 1064 55.50 -1.57 26.61
CA THR A 1064 55.91 -1.85 25.22
C THR A 1064 54.75 -2.33 24.34
N LEU A 1065 54.78 -1.97 23.04
CA LEU A 1065 53.75 -2.30 22.03
C LEU A 1065 53.57 -3.82 21.82
N PHE A 1066 54.51 -4.64 22.29
CA PHE A 1066 54.53 -6.10 22.09
C PHE A 1066 54.00 -6.89 23.29
N ASP A 1067 53.75 -6.23 24.43
CA ASP A 1067 53.29 -6.93 25.63
C ASP A 1067 51.88 -7.51 25.44
N ALA A 1068 51.65 -8.67 26.04
CA ALA A 1068 50.31 -9.27 26.11
C ALA A 1068 49.43 -8.40 27.02
N PRO A 1069 48.18 -8.12 26.63
CA PRO A 1069 47.26 -7.40 27.50
C PRO A 1069 46.99 -8.24 28.75
N GLU A 1070 46.88 -7.57 29.92
CA GLU A 1070 46.63 -8.23 31.19
C GLU A 1070 45.17 -8.68 31.26
N GLN A 1071 44.94 -9.98 31.40
CA GLN A 1071 43.62 -10.59 31.55
C GLN A 1071 43.10 -10.41 32.98
N ARG A 1072 41.83 -10.01 33.12
CA ARG A 1072 41.14 -9.83 34.39
C ARG A 1072 39.78 -10.52 34.39
N ASP A 1073 39.42 -11.10 35.53
CA ASP A 1073 38.08 -11.65 35.74
C ASP A 1073 37.03 -10.56 35.59
N ASN A 1074 35.97 -10.85 34.82
CA ASN A 1074 34.82 -9.96 34.74
C ASN A 1074 33.76 -10.27 35.81
N ILE A 1075 33.80 -11.43 36.45
CA ILE A 1075 33.00 -11.73 37.65
C ILE A 1075 33.61 -11.01 38.85
N THR A 1076 32.80 -10.26 39.58
CA THR A 1076 33.27 -9.42 40.69
C THR A 1076 33.68 -10.26 41.90
N ASP A 1077 34.63 -9.74 42.69
CA ASP A 1077 35.01 -10.36 43.96
C ASP A 1077 33.87 -10.32 44.98
N TRP A 1078 32.99 -9.32 44.87
CA TRP A 1078 31.76 -9.26 45.66
C TRP A 1078 30.86 -10.46 45.37
N ALA A 1079 30.58 -10.74 44.09
CA ALA A 1079 29.74 -11.88 43.71
C ALA A 1079 30.36 -13.20 44.18
N LEU A 1080 31.69 -13.34 44.06
CA LEU A 1080 32.39 -14.51 44.60
C LEU A 1080 32.14 -14.69 46.10
N THR A 1081 32.32 -13.62 46.87
CA THR A 1081 32.13 -13.63 48.32
C THR A 1081 30.69 -13.99 48.70
N GLU A 1082 29.70 -13.39 48.02
CA GLU A 1082 28.28 -13.62 48.28
C GLU A 1082 27.86 -15.08 48.00
N TYR A 1083 28.34 -15.65 46.90
CA TYR A 1083 28.02 -17.04 46.53
C TYR A 1083 28.78 -18.04 47.41
N GLN A 1084 30.01 -17.74 47.84
CA GLN A 1084 30.74 -18.58 48.79
C GLN A 1084 30.09 -18.59 50.17
N GLN A 1085 29.52 -17.46 50.62
CA GLN A 1085 28.75 -17.43 51.88
C GLN A 1085 27.49 -18.30 51.81
N THR A 1086 26.86 -18.40 50.64
CA THR A 1086 25.60 -19.14 50.47
C THR A 1086 25.82 -20.63 50.20
N TYR A 1087 26.83 -20.98 49.40
CA TYR A 1087 27.05 -22.34 48.89
C TYR A 1087 28.39 -22.97 49.30
N GLY A 1088 29.29 -22.25 49.97
CA GLY A 1088 30.58 -22.72 50.49
C GLY A 1088 31.81 -22.25 49.68
N ASP A 1089 32.97 -22.29 50.33
CA ASP A 1089 34.24 -21.71 49.84
C ASP A 1089 34.78 -22.31 48.52
N GLN A 1090 34.29 -23.50 48.12
CA GLN A 1090 34.70 -24.16 46.88
C GLN A 1090 34.13 -23.51 45.61
N VAL A 1091 33.14 -22.60 45.73
CA VAL A 1091 32.58 -21.89 44.57
C VAL A 1091 33.63 -21.01 43.93
N SER A 1092 33.80 -21.14 42.61
CA SER A 1092 34.70 -20.31 41.81
C SER A 1092 33.95 -19.25 41.01
N LYS A 1093 34.67 -18.28 40.45
CA LYS A 1093 34.10 -17.29 39.52
C LYS A 1093 33.57 -17.92 38.23
N ASP A 1094 34.16 -19.03 37.79
CA ASP A 1094 33.66 -19.80 36.64
C ASP A 1094 32.29 -20.40 36.96
N ASP A 1095 32.11 -20.95 38.17
CA ASP A 1095 30.82 -21.51 38.58
C ASP A 1095 29.74 -20.42 38.58
N ILE A 1096 30.04 -19.22 39.05
CA ILE A 1096 29.09 -18.08 39.00
C ILE A 1096 28.78 -17.69 37.55
N PHE A 1097 29.79 -17.63 36.68
CA PHE A 1097 29.59 -17.31 35.26
C PHE A 1097 28.63 -18.31 34.58
N PHE A 1098 28.83 -19.61 34.81
CA PHE A 1098 27.98 -20.66 34.26
C PHE A 1098 26.63 -20.76 34.94
N TYR A 1099 26.55 -20.50 36.26
CA TYR A 1099 25.29 -20.40 36.98
C TYR A 1099 24.37 -19.36 36.33
N VAL A 1100 24.89 -18.15 36.07
CA VAL A 1100 24.12 -17.10 35.39
C VAL A 1100 23.63 -17.58 34.03
N TYR A 1101 24.49 -18.22 33.24
CA TYR A 1101 24.09 -18.70 31.92
C TYR A 1101 23.01 -19.78 31.99
N GLY A 1102 23.11 -20.72 32.93
CA GLY A 1102 22.09 -21.76 33.17
C GLY A 1102 20.76 -21.17 33.66
N LEU A 1103 20.80 -20.24 34.62
CA LEU A 1103 19.60 -19.55 35.13
C LEU A 1103 18.88 -18.79 34.02
N LEU A 1104 19.60 -18.07 33.16
CA LEU A 1104 19.02 -17.35 32.03
C LEU A 1104 18.40 -18.29 30.98
N HIS A 1105 18.61 -19.61 31.05
CA HIS A 1105 17.91 -20.60 30.24
C HIS A 1105 16.71 -21.25 30.93
N SER A 1106 16.50 -21.03 32.24
CA SER A 1106 15.34 -21.56 32.95
C SER A 1106 14.04 -20.97 32.37
N PRO A 1107 13.10 -21.83 31.89
CA PRO A 1107 11.79 -21.37 31.43
C PRO A 1107 11.03 -20.65 32.55
N GLU A 1108 11.11 -21.16 33.78
CA GLU A 1108 10.44 -20.57 34.95
C GLU A 1108 10.92 -19.14 35.24
N TYR A 1109 12.24 -18.88 35.16
CA TYR A 1109 12.78 -17.53 35.32
C TYR A 1109 12.29 -16.59 34.22
N ARG A 1110 12.33 -17.05 32.96
CA ARG A 1110 11.93 -16.25 31.80
C ARG A 1110 10.44 -15.91 31.81
N GLU A 1111 9.60 -16.86 32.21
CA GLU A 1111 8.15 -16.67 32.28
C GLU A 1111 7.76 -15.79 33.47
N ARG A 1112 8.29 -16.07 34.67
CA ARG A 1112 8.01 -15.30 35.89
C ARG A 1112 8.40 -13.83 35.75
N TYR A 1113 9.55 -13.55 35.13
CA TYR A 1113 10.12 -12.21 35.02
C TYR A 1113 10.08 -11.65 33.59
N ALA A 1114 9.14 -12.10 32.76
CA ALA A 1114 9.05 -11.68 31.35
C ALA A 1114 8.93 -10.15 31.19
N ALA A 1115 8.13 -9.49 32.04
CA ALA A 1115 7.97 -8.04 32.06
C ALA A 1115 9.28 -7.33 32.44
N ASP A 1116 9.94 -7.81 33.49
CA ASP A 1116 11.22 -7.29 33.96
C ASP A 1116 12.33 -7.44 32.92
N LEU A 1117 12.49 -8.62 32.34
CA LEU A 1117 13.49 -8.91 31.30
C LEU A 1117 13.26 -8.10 30.01
N LYS A 1118 12.02 -7.65 29.78
CA LYS A 1118 11.70 -6.71 28.71
C LYS A 1118 12.07 -5.27 29.08
N LYS A 1119 11.94 -4.86 30.34
CA LYS A 1119 12.08 -3.45 30.76
C LYS A 1119 13.44 -3.07 31.32
N GLN A 1120 14.19 -4.05 31.82
CA GLN A 1120 15.51 -3.86 32.43
C GLN A 1120 16.44 -5.06 32.18
N LEU A 1121 17.72 -4.89 32.50
CA LEU A 1121 18.68 -5.99 32.39
C LEU A 1121 18.38 -7.08 33.43
N PRO A 1122 18.78 -8.34 33.18
CA PRO A 1122 18.60 -9.42 34.13
C PRO A 1122 19.13 -9.10 35.53
N ARG A 1123 18.37 -9.46 36.56
CA ARG A 1123 18.82 -9.52 37.95
C ARG A 1123 18.89 -10.98 38.36
N ILE A 1124 19.95 -11.35 39.08
CA ILE A 1124 20.38 -12.73 39.26
C ILE A 1124 20.07 -13.19 40.70
N PRO A 1125 18.91 -13.83 40.93
CA PRO A 1125 18.62 -14.43 42.23
C PRO A 1125 19.53 -15.64 42.51
N GLN A 1126 19.65 -15.98 43.80
CA GLN A 1126 20.28 -17.20 44.27
C GLN A 1126 19.20 -18.25 44.57
N VAL A 1127 19.41 -19.49 44.15
CA VAL A 1127 18.50 -20.60 44.46
C VAL A 1127 18.75 -21.16 45.86
N LYS A 1128 17.73 -21.74 46.48
CA LYS A 1128 17.90 -22.43 47.76
C LYS A 1128 18.61 -23.77 47.59
N GLY A 1129 19.70 -23.93 48.34
CA GLY A 1129 20.43 -25.19 48.45
C GLY A 1129 21.52 -25.38 47.40
N LYS A 1130 22.62 -26.02 47.82
CA LYS A 1130 23.81 -26.22 47.00
C LYS A 1130 23.56 -27.15 45.80
N ASP A 1131 22.73 -28.17 45.95
CA ASP A 1131 22.48 -29.14 44.88
C ASP A 1131 21.79 -28.48 43.67
N ALA A 1132 20.84 -27.57 43.91
CA ALA A 1132 20.18 -26.81 42.84
C ALA A 1132 21.17 -25.86 42.16
N PHE A 1133 22.02 -25.18 42.92
CA PHE A 1133 23.10 -24.35 42.38
C PHE A 1133 24.04 -25.16 41.49
N ASP A 1134 24.57 -26.29 41.98
CA ASP A 1134 25.50 -27.14 41.24
C ASP A 1134 24.87 -27.72 39.95
N ALA A 1135 23.57 -28.06 39.99
CA ALA A 1135 22.83 -28.51 38.82
C ALA A 1135 22.72 -27.40 37.75
N ILE A 1136 22.40 -26.17 38.15
CA ILE A 1136 22.33 -25.02 37.23
C ILE A 1136 23.72 -24.67 36.67
N VAL A 1137 24.78 -24.73 37.48
CA VAL A 1137 26.17 -24.54 37.04
C VAL A 1137 26.54 -25.58 35.98
N THR A 1138 26.24 -26.85 36.24
CA THR A 1138 26.54 -27.96 35.33
C THR A 1138 25.82 -27.78 33.99
N ALA A 1139 24.53 -27.45 34.04
CA ALA A 1139 23.74 -27.17 32.83
C ALA A 1139 24.29 -25.94 32.08
N GLY A 1140 24.61 -24.86 32.79
CA GLY A 1140 25.16 -23.64 32.19
C GLY A 1140 26.52 -23.86 31.53
N ARG A 1141 27.39 -24.70 32.12
CA ARG A 1141 28.67 -25.08 31.53
C ARG A 1141 28.47 -25.89 30.25
N ALA A 1142 27.62 -26.92 30.29
CA ALA A 1142 27.29 -27.73 29.12
C ALA A 1142 26.67 -26.89 27.98
N LEU A 1143 25.75 -25.98 28.30
CA LEU A 1143 25.16 -25.06 27.32
C LEU A 1143 26.20 -24.11 26.72
N SER A 1144 27.10 -23.56 27.55
CA SER A 1144 28.13 -22.64 27.06
C SER A 1144 29.11 -23.34 26.13
N GLU A 1145 29.57 -24.54 26.48
CA GLU A 1145 30.45 -25.36 25.64
C GLU A 1145 29.77 -25.72 24.31
N LEU A 1146 28.51 -26.18 24.37
CA LEU A 1146 27.69 -26.51 23.21
C LEU A 1146 27.51 -25.32 22.26
N HIS A 1147 27.13 -24.16 22.80
CA HIS A 1147 26.80 -22.99 21.99
C HIS A 1147 28.03 -22.28 21.41
N VAL A 1148 29.15 -22.23 22.15
CA VAL A 1148 30.41 -21.67 21.63
C VAL A 1148 31.03 -22.60 20.58
N GLY A 1149 30.99 -23.90 20.82
CA GLY A 1149 31.56 -24.94 19.95
C GLY A 1149 30.63 -25.47 18.85
N TYR A 1150 29.56 -24.76 18.48
CA TYR A 1150 28.53 -25.30 17.59
C TYR A 1150 29.05 -25.74 16.22
N GLU A 1151 30.12 -25.13 15.71
CA GLU A 1151 30.73 -25.50 14.42
C GLU A 1151 31.59 -26.77 14.52
N ASP A 1152 31.94 -27.22 15.71
CA ASP A 1152 32.74 -28.42 15.93
C ASP A 1152 31.89 -29.66 16.27
N LEU A 1153 30.56 -29.49 16.34
CA LEU A 1153 29.64 -30.59 16.59
C LEU A 1153 29.62 -31.58 15.42
N GLU A 1154 29.41 -32.85 15.76
CA GLU A 1154 29.03 -33.87 14.79
C GLU A 1154 27.64 -33.50 14.22
N PRO A 1155 27.49 -33.32 12.90
CA PRO A 1155 26.20 -32.97 12.32
C PRO A 1155 25.14 -34.04 12.58
N TYR A 1156 23.92 -33.62 12.92
CA TYR A 1156 22.78 -34.54 12.94
C TYR A 1156 22.61 -35.21 11.56
N PRO A 1157 22.35 -36.53 11.49
CA PRO A 1157 22.30 -37.26 10.23
C PRO A 1157 21.04 -36.90 9.43
N LEU A 1158 21.13 -35.87 8.59
CA LEU A 1158 20.08 -35.46 7.67
C LEU A 1158 20.10 -36.32 6.39
N VAL A 1159 18.93 -36.55 5.81
CA VAL A 1159 18.79 -37.27 4.53
C VAL A 1159 19.00 -36.29 3.39
N GLU A 1160 20.11 -36.44 2.68
CA GLU A 1160 20.42 -35.65 1.48
C GLU A 1160 19.98 -36.37 0.22
N THR A 1161 19.09 -35.75 -0.55
CA THR A 1161 18.65 -36.26 -1.85
C THR A 1161 19.25 -35.41 -2.97
N VAL A 1162 20.11 -36.02 -3.78
CA VAL A 1162 20.68 -35.37 -4.98
C VAL A 1162 19.75 -35.59 -6.17
N LEU A 1163 19.30 -34.49 -6.77
CA LEU A 1163 18.37 -34.46 -7.89
C LEU A 1163 19.10 -34.59 -9.24
N PRO A 1164 18.41 -35.05 -10.31
CA PRO A 1164 19.01 -35.17 -11.64
C PRO A 1164 19.58 -33.85 -12.16
N GLY A 1165 20.77 -33.91 -12.79
CA GLY A 1165 21.46 -32.75 -13.33
C GLY A 1165 22.37 -32.01 -12.35
N ALA A 1166 22.63 -32.58 -11.17
CA ALA A 1166 23.61 -32.06 -10.22
C ALA A 1166 25.04 -32.04 -10.83
N PRO A 1167 25.79 -30.92 -10.69
CA PRO A 1167 27.18 -30.82 -11.16
C PRO A 1167 28.11 -31.81 -10.45
N ASP A 1168 29.22 -32.17 -11.10
CA ASP A 1168 30.30 -32.97 -10.49
C ASP A 1168 31.15 -32.14 -9.52
N ASP A 1169 31.35 -30.85 -9.81
CA ASP A 1169 32.06 -29.93 -8.90
C ASP A 1169 31.26 -29.76 -7.59
N PRO A 1170 31.82 -30.17 -6.43
CA PRO A 1170 31.17 -29.97 -5.14
C PRO A 1170 30.78 -28.53 -4.86
N TYR A 1171 31.59 -27.54 -5.25
CA TYR A 1171 31.27 -26.13 -4.98
C TYR A 1171 30.08 -25.61 -5.80
N GLU A 1172 29.84 -26.18 -6.98
CA GLU A 1172 28.65 -25.87 -7.77
C GLU A 1172 27.43 -26.67 -7.27
N ARG A 1173 27.64 -27.92 -6.86
CA ARG A 1173 26.59 -28.80 -6.34
C ARG A 1173 25.98 -28.27 -5.04
N TYR A 1174 26.80 -27.83 -4.09
CA TYR A 1174 26.38 -27.32 -2.78
C TYR A 1174 26.19 -25.80 -2.75
N LEU A 1175 26.15 -25.14 -3.92
CA LEU A 1175 25.95 -23.69 -3.97
C LEU A 1175 24.55 -23.30 -3.47
N VAL A 1176 24.49 -22.37 -2.53
CA VAL A 1176 23.23 -21.81 -2.03
C VAL A 1176 22.92 -20.50 -2.74
N VAL A 1177 21.72 -20.40 -3.31
CA VAL A 1177 21.15 -19.12 -3.73
C VAL A 1177 20.19 -18.61 -2.66
N LYS A 1178 19.16 -19.43 -2.36
CA LYS A 1178 18.18 -19.16 -1.30
C LYS A 1178 17.47 -20.46 -0.93
N MET A 1179 17.61 -20.86 0.34
CA MET A 1179 16.92 -22.03 0.88
C MET A 1179 15.46 -21.71 1.24
N LYS A 1180 14.60 -22.73 1.26
CA LYS A 1180 13.23 -22.63 1.76
C LYS A 1180 12.73 -23.96 2.30
N TYR A 1181 11.78 -23.92 3.23
CA TYR A 1181 11.02 -25.12 3.60
C TYR A 1181 10.16 -25.60 2.43
N ALA A 1182 9.88 -26.91 2.40
CA ALA A 1182 8.89 -27.49 1.50
C ALA A 1182 7.46 -27.10 1.93
N GLY A 1183 6.47 -27.26 1.04
CA GLY A 1183 5.07 -26.93 1.33
C GLY A 1183 4.58 -25.58 0.80
N LYS A 1184 3.50 -25.06 1.37
CA LYS A 1184 2.87 -23.79 0.96
C LYS A 1184 2.99 -22.74 2.07
N ALA A 1185 2.93 -21.46 1.70
CA ALA A 1185 2.89 -20.37 2.67
C ALA A 1185 1.78 -20.57 3.71
N GLY A 1186 2.12 -20.45 4.99
CA GLY A 1186 1.22 -20.72 6.12
C GLY A 1186 1.12 -22.20 6.54
N SER A 1187 1.68 -23.12 5.77
CA SER A 1187 1.71 -24.56 6.02
C SER A 1187 3.03 -25.17 5.53
N TRP A 1188 4.14 -24.57 5.96
CA TRP A 1188 5.48 -25.05 5.62
C TRP A 1188 5.78 -26.37 6.34
N ASP A 1189 6.28 -27.34 5.60
CA ASP A 1189 6.83 -28.57 6.14
C ASP A 1189 8.26 -28.29 6.64
N LYS A 1190 8.38 -28.07 7.96
CA LYS A 1190 9.65 -27.79 8.63
C LYS A 1190 10.58 -29.00 8.76
N SER A 1191 10.15 -30.20 8.34
CA SER A 1191 11.00 -31.40 8.33
C SER A 1191 11.88 -31.51 7.08
N ARG A 1192 11.58 -30.70 6.05
CA ARG A 1192 12.25 -30.73 4.74
C ARG A 1192 12.64 -29.33 4.25
N ILE A 1193 13.90 -29.18 3.84
CA ILE A 1193 14.45 -27.98 3.21
C ILE A 1193 14.74 -28.27 1.74
N VAL A 1194 14.20 -27.43 0.86
CA VAL A 1194 14.68 -27.30 -0.52
C VAL A 1194 15.94 -26.43 -0.48
N TYR A 1195 17.10 -27.07 -0.60
CA TYR A 1195 18.39 -26.41 -0.39
C TYR A 1195 18.79 -25.58 -1.61
N ASN A 1196 18.77 -26.21 -2.79
CA ASN A 1196 18.93 -25.57 -4.09
C ASN A 1196 18.21 -26.38 -5.18
N LYS A 1197 18.49 -26.14 -6.47
CA LYS A 1197 17.87 -26.90 -7.58
C LYS A 1197 18.37 -28.35 -7.71
N PHE A 1198 19.40 -28.74 -6.97
CA PHE A 1198 20.08 -30.03 -7.06
C PHE A 1198 19.99 -30.87 -5.80
N ILE A 1199 19.65 -30.26 -4.65
CA ILE A 1199 19.69 -30.91 -3.35
C ILE A 1199 18.42 -30.59 -2.57
N ASP A 1200 17.81 -31.63 -2.03
CA ASP A 1200 16.82 -31.56 -0.96
C ASP A 1200 17.38 -32.20 0.31
N ILE A 1201 17.02 -31.62 1.46
CA ILE A 1201 17.42 -32.07 2.79
C ILE A 1201 16.15 -32.46 3.56
N GLU A 1202 16.11 -33.68 4.09
CA GLU A 1202 14.97 -34.24 4.84
C GLU A 1202 15.42 -34.80 6.20
N GLY A 1203 14.45 -35.08 7.08
CA GLY A 1203 14.69 -35.72 8.38
C GLY A 1203 15.00 -34.76 9.53
N ILE A 1204 14.62 -33.48 9.41
CA ILE A 1204 14.77 -32.50 10.49
C ILE A 1204 13.69 -32.77 11.55
N PRO A 1205 14.05 -33.09 12.80
CA PRO A 1205 13.08 -33.32 13.86
C PRO A 1205 12.31 -32.04 14.19
N THR A 1206 11.01 -32.16 14.48
CA THR A 1206 10.19 -31.01 14.84
C THR A 1206 10.63 -30.36 16.16
N GLU A 1207 11.17 -31.14 17.10
CA GLU A 1207 11.66 -30.61 18.38
C GLU A 1207 12.81 -29.60 18.19
N ALA A 1208 13.60 -29.71 17.11
CA ALA A 1208 14.69 -28.76 16.82
C ALA A 1208 14.18 -27.33 16.57
N GLN A 1209 12.88 -27.17 16.28
CA GLN A 1209 12.23 -25.87 16.07
C GLN A 1209 11.75 -25.22 17.38
N GLU A 1210 11.73 -25.96 18.48
CA GLU A 1210 11.29 -25.47 19.80
C GLU A 1210 12.37 -24.60 20.46
N TYR A 1211 13.65 -24.79 20.12
CA TYR A 1211 14.72 -23.93 20.58
C TYR A 1211 14.69 -22.58 19.88
N MET A 1212 13.97 -21.63 20.50
CA MET A 1212 13.75 -20.29 19.97
C MET A 1212 14.84 -19.31 20.41
N LEU A 1213 15.39 -18.61 19.43
CA LEU A 1213 16.40 -17.56 19.54
C LEU A 1213 15.77 -16.24 19.05
N GLY A 1214 15.08 -15.57 19.97
CA GLY A 1214 14.21 -14.43 19.72
C GLY A 1214 12.90 -14.88 19.09
N SER A 1215 12.73 -14.60 17.80
CA SER A 1215 11.48 -14.92 17.05
C SER A 1215 11.63 -16.07 16.06
N ARG A 1216 12.79 -16.74 16.07
CA ARG A 1216 13.17 -17.77 15.09
C ARG A 1216 13.88 -18.92 15.79
N SER A 1217 13.70 -20.15 15.31
CA SER A 1217 14.53 -21.27 15.73
C SER A 1217 15.96 -21.13 15.21
N GLY A 1218 16.89 -21.93 15.73
CA GLY A 1218 18.25 -22.00 15.19
C GLY A 1218 18.29 -22.32 13.69
N VAL A 1219 17.46 -23.27 13.24
CA VAL A 1219 17.37 -23.65 11.82
C VAL A 1219 16.78 -22.51 10.99
N ASP A 1220 15.75 -21.82 11.48
CA ASP A 1220 15.14 -20.67 10.80
C ASP A 1220 16.17 -19.53 10.58
N TRP A 1221 17.11 -19.33 11.51
CA TRP A 1221 18.21 -18.38 11.34
C TRP A 1221 19.14 -18.75 10.17
N ILE A 1222 19.48 -20.03 10.02
CA ILE A 1222 20.31 -20.49 8.90
C ILE A 1222 19.62 -20.22 7.56
N LEU A 1223 18.33 -20.56 7.43
CA LEU A 1223 17.57 -20.32 6.19
C LEU A 1223 17.46 -18.82 5.85
N GLU A 1224 17.26 -17.96 6.85
CA GLU A 1224 17.16 -16.51 6.63
C GLU A 1224 18.51 -15.91 6.21
N ARG A 1225 19.62 -16.44 6.74
CA ARG A 1225 20.93 -15.77 6.68
C ARG A 1225 21.87 -16.31 5.62
N TYR A 1226 21.84 -17.60 5.35
CA TYR A 1226 22.65 -18.22 4.29
C TYR A 1226 21.87 -18.17 2.98
N GLN A 1227 21.84 -16.97 2.38
CA GLN A 1227 21.34 -16.73 1.03
C GLN A 1227 22.19 -15.65 0.36
N VAL A 1228 22.29 -15.69 -0.97
CA VAL A 1228 22.93 -14.61 -1.73
C VAL A 1228 22.04 -13.38 -1.64
N LYS A 1229 22.59 -12.30 -1.07
CA LYS A 1229 21.84 -11.06 -0.87
C LYS A 1229 22.62 -9.86 -1.40
N THR A 1230 21.95 -9.06 -2.23
CA THR A 1230 22.44 -7.76 -2.66
C THR A 1230 21.83 -6.68 -1.76
N ASP A 1231 22.66 -5.84 -1.17
CA ASP A 1231 22.18 -4.63 -0.51
C ASP A 1231 21.66 -3.65 -1.56
N LYS A 1232 20.38 -3.24 -1.46
CA LYS A 1232 19.72 -2.46 -2.51
C LYS A 1232 20.35 -1.08 -2.69
N ALA A 1233 20.81 -0.46 -1.60
CA ALA A 1233 21.35 0.89 -1.63
C ALA A 1233 22.78 0.92 -2.15
N SER A 1234 23.65 0.05 -1.65
CA SER A 1234 25.06 0.04 -2.09
C SER A 1234 25.32 -0.79 -3.35
N GLY A 1235 24.43 -1.72 -3.71
CA GLY A 1235 24.66 -2.71 -4.76
C GLY A 1235 25.66 -3.81 -4.38
N ILE A 1236 26.19 -3.81 -3.15
CA ILE A 1236 27.16 -4.79 -2.68
C ILE A 1236 26.47 -6.16 -2.47
N VAL A 1237 27.06 -7.18 -3.07
CA VAL A 1237 26.61 -8.57 -2.93
C VAL A 1237 27.36 -9.24 -1.78
N ASN A 1238 26.63 -9.80 -0.82
CA ASN A 1238 27.17 -10.72 0.18
C ASN A 1238 26.73 -12.14 -0.19
N ASP A 1239 27.70 -12.97 -0.54
CA ASP A 1239 27.51 -14.35 -0.96
C ASP A 1239 28.11 -15.31 0.09
N PRO A 1240 27.29 -16.08 0.82
CA PRO A 1240 27.78 -17.00 1.85
C PRO A 1240 28.65 -18.14 1.28
N ASN A 1241 28.55 -18.45 -0.01
CA ASN A 1241 29.34 -19.51 -0.63
C ASN A 1241 30.84 -19.17 -0.69
N TYR A 1242 31.20 -17.88 -0.61
CA TYR A 1242 32.61 -17.50 -0.49
C TYR A 1242 33.22 -17.97 0.83
N TRP A 1243 32.45 -18.05 1.91
CA TRP A 1243 32.93 -18.62 3.17
C TRP A 1243 33.34 -20.09 2.99
N SER A 1244 32.47 -20.88 2.36
CA SER A 1244 32.75 -22.28 2.02
C SER A 1244 34.02 -22.45 1.18
N LYS A 1245 34.26 -21.54 0.23
CA LYS A 1245 35.46 -21.55 -0.62
C LYS A 1245 36.72 -21.14 0.13
N GLU A 1246 36.68 -20.06 0.91
CA GLU A 1246 37.82 -19.55 1.68
C GLU A 1246 38.27 -20.54 2.77
N HIS A 1247 37.36 -21.39 3.25
CA HIS A 1247 37.65 -22.43 4.26
C HIS A 1247 37.80 -23.83 3.67
N GLU A 1248 37.82 -23.97 2.34
CA GLU A 1248 37.97 -25.26 1.63
C GLU A 1248 36.92 -26.32 2.01
N GLN A 1249 35.69 -25.91 2.33
CA GLN A 1249 34.60 -26.76 2.81
C GLN A 1249 33.34 -26.59 1.95
N PRO A 1250 33.20 -27.32 0.82
CA PRO A 1250 32.08 -27.15 -0.09
C PRO A 1250 30.72 -27.47 0.56
N ARG A 1251 30.68 -28.36 1.55
CA ARG A 1251 29.45 -28.78 2.28
C ARG A 1251 29.14 -27.94 3.53
N TYR A 1252 29.96 -26.92 3.85
CA TYR A 1252 29.90 -26.18 5.10
C TYR A 1252 28.47 -25.82 5.55
N ILE A 1253 27.64 -25.28 4.65
CA ILE A 1253 26.30 -24.82 4.99
C ILE A 1253 25.33 -25.99 5.29
N ILE A 1254 25.43 -27.11 4.57
CA ILE A 1254 24.60 -28.30 4.86
C ILE A 1254 24.99 -28.89 6.22
N ASP A 1255 26.29 -29.06 6.44
CA ASP A 1255 26.79 -29.63 7.67
C ASP A 1255 26.46 -28.71 8.87
N LEU A 1256 26.48 -27.40 8.66
CA LEU A 1256 26.03 -26.41 9.64
C LEU A 1256 24.54 -26.56 10.00
N ILE A 1257 23.64 -26.83 9.04
CA ILE A 1257 22.24 -27.14 9.34
C ILE A 1257 22.16 -28.35 10.27
N GLY A 1258 22.88 -29.43 9.94
CA GLY A 1258 22.93 -30.64 10.78
C GLY A 1258 23.46 -30.37 12.19
N ARG A 1259 24.51 -29.54 12.31
CA ARG A 1259 25.08 -29.12 13.60
C ARG A 1259 24.11 -28.29 14.43
N VAL A 1260 23.40 -27.34 13.82
CA VAL A 1260 22.40 -26.52 14.51
C VAL A 1260 21.19 -27.36 14.92
N VAL A 1261 20.81 -28.38 14.15
CA VAL A 1261 19.78 -29.35 14.57
C VAL A 1261 20.24 -30.13 15.81
N ALA A 1262 21.45 -30.69 15.79
CA ALA A 1262 22.01 -31.39 16.95
C ALA A 1262 22.08 -30.48 18.18
N LEU A 1263 22.55 -29.24 18.00
CA LEU A 1263 22.59 -28.21 19.03
C LEU A 1263 21.20 -27.95 19.61
N SER A 1264 20.19 -27.67 18.78
CA SER A 1264 18.84 -27.38 19.26
C SER A 1264 18.27 -28.52 20.12
N LEU A 1265 18.44 -29.77 19.69
CA LEU A 1265 17.95 -30.93 20.43
C LEU A 1265 18.65 -31.09 21.78
N GLU A 1266 19.98 -30.93 21.80
CA GLU A 1266 20.75 -31.05 23.03
C GLU A 1266 20.49 -29.87 23.99
N THR A 1267 20.33 -28.66 23.47
CA THR A 1267 19.91 -27.50 24.27
C THR A 1267 18.56 -27.75 24.93
N ASN A 1268 17.56 -28.23 24.19
CA ASN A 1268 16.25 -28.57 24.75
C ASN A 1268 16.37 -29.65 25.84
N ARG A 1269 17.20 -30.68 25.63
CA ARG A 1269 17.45 -31.74 26.62
C ARG A 1269 18.05 -31.19 27.91
N ILE A 1270 19.06 -30.31 27.81
CA ILE A 1270 19.71 -29.71 28.98
C ILE A 1270 18.75 -28.78 29.70
N VAL A 1271 18.00 -27.93 28.98
CA VAL A 1271 17.04 -26.99 29.57
C VAL A 1271 15.91 -27.73 30.30
N ALA A 1272 15.40 -28.82 29.72
CA ALA A 1272 14.38 -29.65 30.36
C ALA A 1272 14.87 -30.36 31.64
N SER A 1273 16.20 -30.45 31.84
CA SER A 1273 16.81 -31.04 33.04
C SER A 1273 17.10 -30.04 34.16
N LEU A 1274 16.86 -28.74 33.93
CA LEU A 1274 17.05 -27.71 34.96
C LEU A 1274 16.08 -27.94 36.14
N PRO A 1275 16.54 -27.74 37.39
CA PRO A 1275 15.67 -27.84 38.56
C PRO A 1275 14.65 -26.70 38.60
N ALA A 1276 13.55 -26.91 39.32
CA ALA A 1276 12.59 -25.85 39.64
C ALA A 1276 13.26 -24.75 40.50
N LEU A 1277 12.84 -23.51 40.31
CA LEU A 1277 13.42 -22.34 40.97
C LEU A 1277 12.71 -22.02 42.30
N ASP A 1278 13.29 -22.52 43.39
CA ASP A 1278 13.01 -22.05 44.75
C ASP A 1278 13.98 -20.90 45.09
N LEU A 1279 13.48 -19.66 45.03
CA LEU A 1279 14.23 -18.40 45.20
C LEU A 1279 14.12 -17.82 46.62
#